data_AF-A0A9X1LTT1-F1
#
_entry.id   AF-A0A9X1LTT1-F1
#
_cell.length_a   1.000
_cell.length_b   1.000
_cell.length_c   1.000
_cell.angle_alpha   90.00
_cell.angle_beta   90.00
_cell.angle_gamma   90.00
#
_symmetry.space_group_name_H-M   'P 1'
#
loop_
_entity.id
_entity.type
_entity.pdbx_description
1 polymer ?
#
loop_
_entity_poly.entity_id
_entity_poly.type
_entity_poly.pdbx_seq_one_letter_code
_entity_poly.pdbx_strand_id
1 'polypeptide(L)'
;MRSSPKSPLAAISAAVIAGLLLGGLAVTPPAVAADSSYYVDNRTSADCSDTGPGTSPDAPWCTFAPAAALTLGPGESLLLARGAAWSEQLSVGLHGSATQPATIGAYGTGDDPRILDNSTGIGINLTDPNHAVVTGLEIGEEPAAGERKLAYGLMATFTTVGNEDFTLTGLNVHDTWQIGMLVRSTATQSVAQTALTGLTFSDIRTTGNAQGIAITGQGTITDLPANPTPETDISKVFRDVLVDRYYSIDDDANQELDRVSELGVPCVALTIQVSSDVVVRNSVLDNAAACRTAVGTTALFLGVVDDVLLANNVIVNTPNTMNPDMVAIDFEARTSDVTLAGNYFADNYGGAVEYLAIHGSNDYSLGHLTTGNVFVRNGRTHLIPNPGGGAISQLGNGPIVEATITDNLSYEPFGFLSAHAGGSLSGFTSSNNIPVDTAEDLFPALAQFGGDAWGYQSGAGATWTDLSYDADSATYTGAGTTIDRFTLTPSTATGAGLTWTAPVDGVVSLRGYPLAYEGTAAVAVTHNGATVTAADVGTSGVAVTTDGLTVAAGDVLRFSVAPGAGTVSWAPSIAYTSKSATTDAAGQWTFSVADDAQGWSSDAPATIARGYAALTTTAATTTLDSPAGLALSPAGSAVRLSYNNGTAATSGRVYFTTSASQSFTEARSVEFEVNPRSVTGILEGFQSVVVPLSDNAEWSGSVDRVRIVLDSEPGAFLIDSVELITPAAAGWEFDTSDGWIANGDVRCSSPGTPSAAPAIDVDNTAGDFTSHADINWNFSRMQQFTVSTPRLAQIDFWALKTGDPQGCLYFRVVKITDPAAHTGTLLFTGAVPASAVTESGGFVSIYPGLSDLDTGATYALQIFNPYAIPGAGTYGVAFSDDPAKPAASFGELYSPDSRGTWAGPETNRSLKFRTYTASSIAPQDTTAGFSPVTVSDGVVQGSGGYEPALLSPDDLGLDASQTRYIHLRMSNPDGRSTGYLLFTTEAEPEFDQPGDGWPVPNEAGYKGIAFSLEPGAELHEYVLDMSTIPGWTGTIEQILLEPATRWSYRIADLNQTWAGKIDYVRFAPDGLGVPVEPEAPEPDTHKPTATLVSPTTAGPYSALQVQVDASDDQGLKRIVANVYKDGVLVKSTQSAIADGATTGSHTATVALADGGYTVKYNAQDLAGNISATGTFAFTIDANAPTATVKDGAAFTVKTGDTYDVVSFKLYDASKVDKVTINGEVKDLTNNTWSDVNYIKPGVFGAVSGQNTLVVYDVAGNTRTVAFTLN
;
A
#
# COMPACT_ATOMS: atom_id res chain seq x y z
N MET A 1 -6.21 -10.91 -37.53
CA MET A 1 -6.58 -10.32 -38.84
C MET A 1 -7.86 -9.52 -38.64
N ARG A 2 -7.78 -8.19 -38.59
CA ARG A 2 -8.92 -7.29 -38.27
C ARG A 2 -9.92 -7.27 -39.43
N SER A 3 -11.19 -7.61 -39.18
CA SER A 3 -12.30 -7.28 -40.09
C SER A 3 -13.06 -6.09 -39.52
N SER A 4 -12.72 -4.89 -40.00
CA SER A 4 -13.39 -3.64 -39.67
C SER A 4 -14.88 -3.67 -40.05
N PRO A 5 -15.81 -3.17 -39.21
CA PRO A 5 -17.12 -2.78 -39.68
C PRO A 5 -17.00 -1.49 -40.50
N LYS A 6 -17.43 -1.54 -41.76
CA LYS A 6 -17.49 -0.37 -42.65
C LYS A 6 -18.80 0.38 -42.44
N SER A 7 -18.75 1.62 -41.98
CA SER A 7 -19.81 2.61 -42.19
C SER A 7 -19.72 3.18 -43.62
N PRO A 8 -20.78 3.16 -44.44
CA PRO A 8 -20.74 3.75 -45.77
C PRO A 8 -21.36 5.15 -45.76
N LEU A 9 -20.58 6.20 -46.05
CA LEU A 9 -21.14 7.47 -46.51
C LEU A 9 -20.32 8.10 -47.64
N ALA A 10 -21.06 8.45 -48.69
CA ALA A 10 -20.84 9.46 -49.71
C ALA A 10 -19.86 9.18 -50.88
N ALA A 11 -20.44 8.82 -52.02
CA ALA A 11 -20.09 9.43 -53.31
C ALA A 11 -21.32 9.41 -54.22
N ILE A 12 -21.72 10.57 -54.77
CA ILE A 12 -22.25 10.75 -56.14
C ILE A 12 -22.35 12.26 -56.43
N SER A 13 -21.70 12.68 -57.51
CA SER A 13 -21.81 13.99 -58.15
C SER A 13 -22.80 13.97 -59.33
N ALA A 14 -23.39 15.14 -59.62
CA ALA A 14 -24.36 15.56 -60.65
C ALA A 14 -24.09 15.05 -62.11
N ALA A 15 -24.98 15.01 -63.13
CA ALA A 15 -26.31 15.55 -63.52
C ALA A 15 -26.86 14.63 -64.69
N VAL A 16 -28.14 14.54 -65.12
CA VAL A 16 -28.98 15.46 -65.94
C VAL A 16 -30.38 14.81 -66.22
N ILE A 17 -31.45 15.59 -65.95
CA ILE A 17 -32.79 15.82 -66.59
C ILE A 17 -33.51 14.76 -67.49
N ALA A 18 -34.77 14.44 -67.10
CA ALA A 18 -36.05 14.33 -67.89
C ALA A 18 -36.92 13.15 -67.38
N GLY A 19 -38.25 13.18 -67.15
CA GLY A 19 -39.34 14.16 -67.21
C GLY A 19 -40.67 13.50 -66.76
N LEU A 20 -41.67 14.33 -66.43
CA LEU A 20 -43.12 14.08 -66.22
C LEU A 20 -43.57 13.24 -64.99
N LEU A 21 -44.13 13.86 -63.93
CA LEU A 21 -45.51 14.37 -63.72
C LEU A 21 -46.57 13.29 -63.38
N LEU A 22 -47.01 13.32 -62.10
CA LEU A 22 -48.37 13.19 -61.53
C LEU A 22 -48.52 12.13 -60.42
N GLY A 23 -48.76 12.62 -59.19
CA GLY A 23 -49.22 11.82 -58.05
C GLY A 23 -48.89 12.45 -56.69
N GLY A 24 -49.37 13.66 -56.42
CA GLY A 24 -49.16 14.34 -55.13
C GLY A 24 -49.94 13.68 -53.99
N LEU A 25 -49.28 12.81 -53.24
CA LEU A 25 -49.59 12.51 -51.84
C LEU A 25 -48.45 13.10 -51.02
N ALA A 26 -48.73 14.19 -50.31
CA ALA A 26 -47.81 14.76 -49.33
C ALA A 26 -47.70 13.77 -48.16
N VAL A 27 -46.69 12.90 -48.21
CA VAL A 27 -46.18 12.24 -47.00
C VAL A 27 -45.39 13.32 -46.27
N THR A 28 -45.99 13.89 -45.23
CA THR A 28 -45.25 14.67 -44.24
C THR A 28 -44.12 13.78 -43.72
N PRO A 29 -42.85 14.22 -43.75
CA PRO A 29 -41.81 13.49 -43.02
C PRO A 29 -42.26 13.36 -41.56
N PRO A 30 -41.98 12.24 -40.87
CA PRO A 30 -42.23 12.15 -39.44
C PRO A 30 -41.56 13.36 -38.78
N ALA A 31 -42.33 14.09 -37.97
CA ALA A 31 -41.78 15.14 -37.15
C ALA A 31 -40.69 14.52 -36.28
N VAL A 32 -39.46 15.00 -36.40
CA VAL A 32 -38.42 14.79 -35.38
C VAL A 32 -39.01 15.42 -34.12
N ALA A 33 -39.38 14.59 -33.15
CA ALA A 33 -39.82 15.08 -31.84
C ALA A 33 -38.66 15.88 -31.24
N ALA A 34 -38.97 17.02 -30.63
CA ALA A 34 -38.00 17.98 -30.15
C ALA A 34 -37.12 17.42 -29.03
N ASP A 35 -35.86 17.88 -28.98
CA ASP A 35 -34.89 17.75 -27.87
C ASP A 35 -35.52 18.18 -26.53
N SER A 36 -36.29 17.29 -25.90
CA SER A 36 -37.02 17.61 -24.69
C SER A 36 -36.11 17.39 -23.49
N SER A 37 -35.76 18.48 -22.80
CA SER A 37 -35.01 18.44 -21.55
C SER A 37 -35.96 18.57 -20.36
N TYR A 38 -35.78 17.71 -19.37
CA TYR A 38 -36.41 17.74 -18.08
C TYR A 38 -35.40 18.22 -17.03
N TYR A 39 -35.83 19.01 -16.06
CA TYR A 39 -34.96 19.69 -15.10
C TYR A 39 -35.37 19.33 -13.68
N VAL A 40 -34.38 19.06 -12.81
CA VAL A 40 -34.60 18.81 -11.38
C VAL A 40 -33.72 19.76 -10.56
N ASP A 41 -34.32 20.47 -9.62
CA ASP A 41 -33.63 21.42 -8.73
C ASP A 41 -34.38 21.54 -7.39
N ASN A 42 -33.70 21.19 -6.30
CA ASN A 42 -34.24 21.33 -4.95
C ASN A 42 -33.60 22.48 -4.16
N ARG A 43 -32.77 23.32 -4.80
CA ARG A 43 -32.15 24.46 -4.13
C ARG A 43 -33.24 25.44 -3.71
N THR A 44 -33.03 26.08 -2.56
CA THR A 44 -33.99 27.05 -2.00
C THR A 44 -34.34 28.23 -2.92
N SER A 45 -33.51 28.50 -3.94
CA SER A 45 -33.73 29.52 -4.95
C SER A 45 -34.61 29.09 -6.13
N ALA A 46 -34.90 27.80 -6.29
CA ALA A 46 -35.66 27.26 -7.43
C ALA A 46 -37.18 27.34 -7.19
N ASP A 47 -37.93 27.68 -8.24
CA ASP A 47 -39.41 27.60 -8.26
C ASP A 47 -39.85 26.20 -8.71
N CYS A 48 -39.45 25.18 -7.94
CA CYS A 48 -39.66 23.78 -8.32
C CYS A 48 -41.07 23.28 -7.98
N SER A 49 -41.60 22.34 -8.77
CA SER A 49 -42.87 21.65 -8.49
C SER A 49 -42.96 20.28 -9.17
N ASP A 50 -43.11 19.20 -8.40
CA ASP A 50 -43.24 17.82 -8.91
C ASP A 50 -44.55 17.54 -9.65
N THR A 51 -45.55 18.42 -9.53
CA THR A 51 -46.79 18.33 -10.34
C THR A 51 -46.72 19.09 -11.66
N GLY A 52 -45.63 19.83 -11.88
CA GLY A 52 -45.37 20.59 -13.09
C GLY A 52 -44.77 19.71 -14.20
N PRO A 53 -44.61 20.26 -15.42
CA PRO A 53 -44.05 19.50 -16.54
C PRO A 53 -42.54 19.24 -16.41
N GLY A 54 -41.81 20.01 -15.60
CA GLY A 54 -40.36 19.87 -15.43
C GLY A 54 -39.54 20.22 -16.68
N THR A 55 -40.15 20.77 -17.74
CA THR A 55 -39.51 21.01 -19.05
C THR A 55 -38.86 22.39 -19.21
N SER A 56 -38.68 23.12 -18.11
CA SER A 56 -38.02 24.43 -18.09
C SER A 56 -37.08 24.53 -16.88
N PRO A 57 -35.86 25.09 -17.03
CA PRO A 57 -34.96 25.32 -15.90
C PRO A 57 -35.54 26.31 -14.89
N ASP A 58 -36.47 27.19 -15.29
CA ASP A 58 -37.16 28.13 -14.41
C ASP A 58 -38.35 27.49 -13.66
N ALA A 59 -38.78 26.29 -14.07
CA ALA A 59 -39.86 25.53 -13.43
C ALA A 59 -39.53 24.02 -13.38
N PRO A 60 -38.45 23.64 -12.65
CA PRO A 60 -37.98 22.27 -12.57
C PRO A 60 -38.85 21.41 -11.63
N TRP A 61 -38.64 20.10 -11.62
CA TRP A 61 -39.09 19.23 -10.55
C TRP A 61 -38.25 19.43 -9.29
N CYS A 62 -38.82 19.15 -8.12
CA CYS A 62 -38.11 19.22 -6.84
C CYS A 62 -37.41 17.89 -6.52
N THR A 63 -38.07 16.77 -6.80
CA THR A 63 -37.66 15.40 -6.43
C THR A 63 -37.47 14.52 -7.66
N PHE A 64 -36.98 13.29 -7.47
CA PHE A 64 -36.85 12.32 -8.57
C PHE A 64 -38.15 11.55 -8.86
N ALA A 65 -39.21 11.75 -8.07
CA ALA A 65 -40.47 11.01 -8.22
C ALA A 65 -41.09 11.10 -9.64
N PRO A 66 -41.09 12.27 -10.33
CA PRO A 66 -41.59 12.33 -11.70
C PRO A 66 -40.70 11.59 -12.72
N ALA A 67 -39.38 11.58 -12.49
CA ALA A 67 -38.41 10.91 -13.36
C ALA A 67 -38.55 9.38 -13.34
N ALA A 68 -38.94 8.80 -12.19
CA ALA A 68 -39.13 7.35 -12.04
C ALA A 68 -40.21 6.76 -12.96
N ALA A 69 -41.13 7.57 -13.49
CA ALA A 69 -42.15 7.16 -14.45
C ALA A 69 -41.80 7.47 -15.91
N LEU A 70 -40.62 8.05 -16.15
CA LEU A 70 -40.19 8.55 -17.46
C LEU A 70 -39.31 7.52 -18.19
N THR A 71 -39.43 7.50 -19.51
CA THR A 71 -38.50 6.83 -20.41
C THR A 71 -38.06 7.84 -21.45
N LEU A 72 -36.81 8.27 -21.38
CA LEU A 72 -36.21 9.22 -22.30
C LEU A 72 -35.93 8.54 -23.64
N GLY A 73 -36.38 9.17 -24.72
CA GLY A 73 -36.13 8.76 -26.11
C GLY A 73 -34.88 9.39 -26.72
N PRO A 74 -34.68 9.23 -28.05
CA PRO A 74 -33.54 9.80 -28.76
C PRO A 74 -33.39 11.32 -28.58
N GLY A 75 -32.25 11.75 -28.02
CA GLY A 75 -31.90 13.16 -27.81
C GLY A 75 -32.55 13.82 -26.58
N GLU A 76 -33.42 13.12 -25.86
CA GLU A 76 -34.03 13.65 -24.64
C GLU A 76 -33.05 13.61 -23.45
N SER A 77 -33.20 14.54 -22.50
CA SER A 77 -32.28 14.67 -21.36
C SER A 77 -33.00 14.91 -20.04
N LEU A 78 -32.49 14.34 -18.96
CA LEU A 78 -32.80 14.73 -17.58
C LEU A 78 -31.59 15.47 -16.99
N LEU A 79 -31.76 16.75 -16.66
CA LEU A 79 -30.69 17.64 -16.22
C LEU A 79 -30.88 18.03 -14.75
N LEU A 80 -29.86 17.75 -13.94
CA LEU A 80 -29.83 18.02 -12.51
C LEU A 80 -29.10 19.35 -12.25
N ALA A 81 -29.64 20.18 -11.35
CA ALA A 81 -29.06 21.50 -11.09
C ALA A 81 -27.71 21.39 -10.35
N ARG A 82 -26.68 22.08 -10.85
CA ARG A 82 -25.39 22.21 -10.17
C ARG A 82 -25.53 22.84 -8.78
N GLY A 83 -24.82 22.29 -7.80
CA GLY A 83 -24.90 22.65 -6.39
C GLY A 83 -26.17 22.19 -5.65
N ALA A 84 -27.03 21.38 -6.29
CA ALA A 84 -28.15 20.71 -5.64
C ALA A 84 -27.72 19.32 -5.11
N ALA A 85 -28.44 18.80 -4.10
CA ALA A 85 -28.13 17.52 -3.49
C ALA A 85 -29.40 16.78 -3.05
N TRP A 86 -29.53 15.48 -3.38
CA TRP A 86 -30.73 14.68 -3.09
C TRP A 86 -30.40 13.41 -2.31
N SER A 87 -31.13 13.18 -1.21
CA SER A 87 -31.14 11.91 -0.46
C SER A 87 -32.24 10.97 -0.98
N GLU A 88 -32.28 10.77 -2.30
CA GLU A 88 -33.28 9.96 -3.01
C GLU A 88 -32.60 9.08 -4.07
N GLN A 89 -33.15 7.89 -4.33
CA GLN A 89 -32.73 7.08 -5.48
C GLN A 89 -33.22 7.74 -6.77
N LEU A 90 -32.33 7.92 -7.75
CA LEU A 90 -32.69 8.29 -9.11
C LEU A 90 -32.97 7.03 -9.94
N SER A 91 -34.12 6.99 -10.59
CA SER A 91 -34.47 5.99 -11.60
C SER A 91 -35.13 6.67 -12.78
N VAL A 92 -34.76 6.27 -13.99
CA VAL A 92 -35.34 6.76 -15.25
C VAL A 92 -34.98 5.77 -16.38
N GLY A 93 -35.89 5.55 -17.33
CA GLY A 93 -35.57 4.74 -18.52
C GLY A 93 -34.77 5.56 -19.54
N LEU A 94 -33.73 4.97 -20.14
CA LEU A 94 -32.86 5.63 -21.13
C LEU A 94 -32.82 4.81 -22.42
N HIS A 95 -33.55 5.23 -23.45
CA HIS A 95 -33.66 4.54 -24.75
C HIS A 95 -33.45 5.50 -25.91
N GLY A 96 -32.19 5.86 -26.15
CA GLY A 96 -31.81 6.75 -27.23
C GLY A 96 -31.68 6.07 -28.59
N SER A 97 -30.85 6.68 -29.44
CA SER A 97 -30.35 6.08 -30.68
C SER A 97 -28.86 6.39 -30.83
N ALA A 98 -28.13 5.61 -31.65
CA ALA A 98 -26.70 5.80 -31.89
C ALA A 98 -26.29 7.25 -32.24
N THR A 99 -27.15 8.01 -32.92
CA THR A 99 -26.87 9.42 -33.29
C THR A 99 -27.43 10.46 -32.30
N GLN A 100 -28.32 10.06 -31.40
CA GLN A 100 -29.01 10.92 -30.44
C GLN A 100 -29.27 10.11 -29.16
N PRO A 101 -28.29 10.02 -28.24
CA PRO A 101 -28.45 9.23 -27.01
C PRO A 101 -29.43 9.90 -26.04
N ALA A 102 -30.04 9.09 -25.17
CA ALA A 102 -30.81 9.58 -24.02
C ALA A 102 -29.83 9.93 -22.88
N THR A 103 -29.98 11.10 -22.25
CA THR A 103 -28.93 11.63 -21.35
C THR A 103 -29.43 11.93 -19.94
N ILE A 104 -28.67 11.54 -18.92
CA ILE A 104 -28.71 12.15 -17.58
C ILE A 104 -27.48 13.05 -17.45
N GLY A 105 -27.68 14.32 -17.10
CA GLY A 105 -26.60 15.29 -17.03
C GLY A 105 -26.83 16.39 -16.00
N ALA A 106 -25.99 17.42 -16.04
CA ALA A 106 -26.09 18.59 -15.17
C ALA A 106 -26.45 19.87 -15.94
N TYR A 107 -27.07 20.84 -15.28
CA TYR A 107 -27.28 22.19 -15.82
C TYR A 107 -26.97 23.30 -14.79
N GLY A 108 -26.76 24.52 -15.28
CA GLY A 108 -26.40 25.66 -14.45
C GLY A 108 -24.90 25.78 -14.21
N THR A 109 -24.51 26.35 -13.07
CA THR A 109 -23.11 26.63 -12.69
C THR A 109 -22.84 26.20 -11.27
N GLY A 110 -21.58 25.90 -10.95
CA GLY A 110 -21.14 25.44 -9.63
C GLY A 110 -20.78 23.96 -9.64
N ASP A 111 -20.66 23.39 -8.45
CA ASP A 111 -20.27 21.99 -8.22
C ASP A 111 -21.26 21.01 -8.88
N ASP A 112 -20.79 19.79 -9.16
CA ASP A 112 -21.63 18.75 -9.74
C ASP A 112 -22.86 18.47 -8.85
N PRO A 113 -24.02 18.12 -9.45
CA PRO A 113 -25.18 17.72 -8.68
C PRO A 113 -24.88 16.43 -7.89
N ARG A 114 -25.28 16.39 -6.61
CA ARG A 114 -24.93 15.31 -5.68
C ARG A 114 -26.11 14.38 -5.41
N ILE A 115 -25.88 13.06 -5.49
CA ILE A 115 -26.84 12.05 -5.04
C ILE A 115 -26.27 11.38 -3.79
N LEU A 116 -26.98 11.56 -2.68
CA LEU A 116 -26.53 11.23 -1.32
C LEU A 116 -27.20 9.95 -0.79
N ASP A 117 -26.83 9.60 0.44
CA ASP A 117 -27.39 8.48 1.17
C ASP A 117 -28.91 8.52 1.27
N ASN A 118 -29.53 7.36 1.05
CA ASN A 118 -30.98 7.21 1.05
C ASN A 118 -31.41 5.82 1.52
N SER A 119 -32.71 5.63 1.80
CA SER A 119 -33.23 4.40 2.39
C SER A 119 -33.18 3.16 1.48
N THR A 120 -32.90 3.31 0.19
CA THR A 120 -32.80 2.18 -0.75
C THR A 120 -31.39 1.60 -0.82
N GLY A 121 -30.38 2.37 -0.38
CA GLY A 121 -28.96 2.02 -0.52
C GLY A 121 -28.42 2.08 -1.95
N ILE A 122 -29.15 2.67 -2.91
CA ILE A 122 -28.69 2.85 -4.29
C ILE A 122 -28.86 4.32 -4.69
N GLY A 123 -27.82 4.93 -5.27
CA GLY A 123 -27.87 6.31 -5.77
C GLY A 123 -28.64 6.38 -7.09
N ILE A 124 -28.13 5.75 -8.15
CA ILE A 124 -28.77 5.68 -9.47
C ILE A 124 -29.07 4.22 -9.81
N ASN A 125 -30.31 3.93 -10.20
CA ASN A 125 -30.75 2.59 -10.60
C ASN A 125 -31.34 2.61 -12.01
N LEU A 126 -30.68 1.92 -12.96
CA LEU A 126 -31.03 1.87 -14.37
C LEU A 126 -31.35 0.43 -14.80
N THR A 127 -32.35 0.28 -15.67
CA THR A 127 -32.71 -1.00 -16.28
C THR A 127 -32.63 -0.88 -17.80
N ASP A 128 -31.88 -1.78 -18.43
CA ASP A 128 -31.68 -1.86 -19.89
C ASP A 128 -31.39 -0.50 -20.57
N PRO A 129 -30.43 0.31 -20.07
CA PRO A 129 -30.05 1.54 -20.77
C PRO A 129 -29.53 1.21 -22.17
N ASN A 130 -30.04 1.89 -23.19
CA ASN A 130 -29.73 1.60 -24.59
C ASN A 130 -29.56 2.91 -25.36
N HIS A 131 -28.40 3.12 -25.97
CA HIS A 131 -27.91 4.39 -26.49
C HIS A 131 -28.08 5.51 -25.45
N ALA A 132 -27.36 5.38 -24.34
CA ALA A 132 -27.55 6.17 -23.13
C ALA A 132 -26.24 6.80 -22.63
N VAL A 133 -26.35 8.00 -22.06
CA VAL A 133 -25.23 8.75 -21.45
C VAL A 133 -25.60 9.19 -20.03
N VAL A 134 -24.69 9.00 -19.08
CA VAL A 134 -24.75 9.62 -17.74
C VAL A 134 -23.49 10.43 -17.54
N THR A 135 -23.64 11.71 -17.18
CA THR A 135 -22.48 12.60 -17.09
C THR A 135 -22.54 13.71 -16.05
N GLY A 136 -21.38 14.07 -15.49
CA GLY A 136 -21.19 15.29 -14.69
C GLY A 136 -21.92 15.26 -13.35
N LEU A 137 -21.84 14.14 -12.63
CA LEU A 137 -22.53 13.90 -11.36
C LEU A 137 -21.56 13.45 -10.28
N GLU A 138 -21.88 13.80 -9.04
CA GLU A 138 -21.26 13.25 -7.83
C GLU A 138 -22.26 12.30 -7.14
N ILE A 139 -21.79 11.11 -6.74
CA ILE A 139 -22.62 10.09 -6.11
C ILE A 139 -21.86 9.55 -4.90
N GLY A 140 -22.34 9.85 -3.70
CA GLY A 140 -21.62 9.53 -2.47
C GLY A 140 -21.88 10.54 -1.37
N GLU A 141 -21.64 10.12 -0.13
CA GLU A 141 -21.67 11.00 1.03
C GLU A 141 -20.64 10.53 2.05
N GLU A 142 -19.72 11.44 2.41
CA GLU A 142 -18.74 11.24 3.48
C GLU A 142 -19.44 10.80 4.78
N PRO A 143 -19.11 9.62 5.34
CA PRO A 143 -19.84 9.06 6.45
C PRO A 143 -19.60 9.85 7.75
N ALA A 144 -20.68 10.18 8.47
CA ALA A 144 -20.57 10.63 9.84
C ALA A 144 -20.25 9.42 10.74
N ALA A 145 -19.01 9.33 11.24
CA ALA A 145 -18.57 8.33 12.23
C ALA A 145 -19.09 6.90 11.98
N GLY A 146 -18.78 6.33 10.81
CA GLY A 146 -18.94 4.89 10.54
C GLY A 146 -20.30 4.40 10.04
N GLU A 147 -21.29 5.28 9.82
CA GLU A 147 -22.55 4.88 9.17
C GLU A 147 -22.54 5.19 7.66
N ARG A 148 -22.33 4.18 6.82
CA ARG A 148 -22.49 4.25 5.35
C ARG A 148 -23.86 3.70 4.95
N LYS A 149 -24.60 4.37 4.05
CA LYS A 149 -25.92 3.86 3.61
C LYS A 149 -25.97 3.49 2.13
N LEU A 150 -25.23 4.15 1.24
CA LEU A 150 -25.14 3.72 -0.16
C LEU A 150 -24.33 2.42 -0.29
N ALA A 151 -25.04 1.34 -0.60
CA ALA A 151 -24.46 0.09 -1.04
C ALA A 151 -23.88 0.24 -2.45
N TYR A 152 -24.65 0.90 -3.32
CA TYR A 152 -24.28 1.14 -4.71
C TYR A 152 -24.40 2.61 -5.06
N GLY A 153 -23.36 3.19 -5.67
CA GLY A 153 -23.46 4.54 -6.23
C GLY A 153 -24.37 4.51 -7.46
N LEU A 154 -23.97 3.77 -8.49
CA LEU A 154 -24.74 3.53 -9.70
C LEU A 154 -24.89 2.02 -9.94
N MET A 155 -26.10 1.57 -10.23
CA MET A 155 -26.39 0.20 -10.66
C MET A 155 -27.14 0.20 -11.98
N ALA A 156 -26.53 -0.36 -13.03
CA ALA A 156 -27.16 -0.61 -14.32
C ALA A 156 -27.38 -2.12 -14.50
N THR A 157 -28.64 -2.54 -14.62
CA THR A 157 -29.02 -3.94 -14.79
C THR A 157 -29.58 -4.18 -16.19
N PHE A 158 -28.90 -5.03 -16.96
CA PHE A 158 -29.36 -5.51 -18.26
C PHE A 158 -30.19 -6.78 -18.06
N THR A 159 -31.50 -6.68 -18.26
CA THR A 159 -32.44 -7.80 -18.17
C THR A 159 -32.74 -8.42 -19.54
N THR A 160 -32.39 -7.72 -20.61
CA THR A 160 -32.52 -8.19 -22.00
C THR A 160 -31.17 -8.28 -22.72
N VAL A 161 -31.15 -9.00 -23.85
CA VAL A 161 -30.02 -9.04 -24.78
C VAL A 161 -30.15 -8.00 -25.89
N GLY A 162 -29.03 -7.61 -26.50
CA GLY A 162 -29.01 -6.73 -27.67
C GLY A 162 -29.15 -5.24 -27.36
N ASN A 163 -28.72 -4.80 -26.17
CA ASN A 163 -28.57 -3.37 -25.89
C ASN A 163 -27.26 -2.85 -26.48
N GLU A 164 -27.21 -1.57 -26.80
CA GLU A 164 -26.07 -0.92 -27.46
C GLU A 164 -25.73 0.42 -26.77
N ASP A 165 -24.47 0.84 -26.84
CA ASP A 165 -23.96 2.17 -26.48
C ASP A 165 -24.40 2.72 -25.11
N PHE A 166 -23.72 2.32 -24.03
CA PHE A 166 -23.89 2.92 -22.70
C PHE A 166 -22.61 3.64 -22.26
N THR A 167 -22.69 4.96 -22.12
CA THR A 167 -21.55 5.81 -21.73
C THR A 167 -21.76 6.43 -20.35
N LEU A 168 -20.75 6.30 -19.51
CA LEU A 168 -20.63 6.89 -18.19
C LEU A 168 -19.41 7.82 -18.24
N THR A 169 -19.59 9.12 -18.00
CA THR A 169 -18.49 10.06 -18.20
C THR A 169 -18.46 11.27 -17.27
N GLY A 170 -17.29 11.59 -16.69
CA GLY A 170 -17.16 12.71 -15.77
C GLY A 170 -17.97 12.49 -14.49
N LEU A 171 -17.79 11.34 -13.85
CA LEU A 171 -18.51 10.97 -12.62
C LEU A 171 -17.53 10.85 -11.46
N ASN A 172 -17.92 11.40 -10.32
CA ASN A 172 -17.24 11.22 -9.05
C ASN A 172 -18.09 10.31 -8.14
N VAL A 173 -17.64 9.09 -7.87
CA VAL A 173 -18.42 8.09 -7.11
C VAL A 173 -17.64 7.64 -5.89
N HIS A 174 -18.15 7.91 -4.70
CA HIS A 174 -17.35 7.74 -3.48
C HIS A 174 -18.17 7.24 -2.29
N ASP A 175 -17.45 6.74 -1.29
CA ASP A 175 -17.98 6.34 0.02
C ASP A 175 -19.07 5.25 -0.01
N THR A 176 -19.08 4.40 -1.05
CA THR A 176 -20.02 3.28 -1.10
C THR A 176 -19.49 2.06 -0.35
N TRP A 177 -20.37 1.40 0.41
CA TRP A 177 -19.94 0.25 1.21
C TRP A 177 -19.91 -1.08 0.44
N GLN A 178 -20.46 -1.16 -0.79
CA GLN A 178 -20.27 -2.31 -1.70
C GLN A 178 -19.55 -1.93 -2.99
N ILE A 179 -20.22 -1.28 -3.93
CA ILE A 179 -19.68 -1.04 -5.26
C ILE A 179 -20.08 0.37 -5.72
N GLY A 180 -19.11 1.20 -6.07
CA GLY A 180 -19.32 2.52 -6.64
C GLY A 180 -20.23 2.42 -7.87
N MET A 181 -19.81 1.65 -8.86
CA MET A 181 -20.53 1.47 -10.12
C MET A 181 -20.65 -0.02 -10.50
N LEU A 182 -21.86 -0.55 -10.46
CA LEU A 182 -22.18 -1.92 -10.86
C LEU A 182 -22.89 -1.94 -12.22
N VAL A 183 -22.25 -2.57 -13.22
CA VAL A 183 -22.88 -2.95 -14.49
C VAL A 183 -23.05 -4.46 -14.50
N ARG A 184 -24.30 -4.94 -14.57
CA ARG A 184 -24.59 -6.36 -14.54
C ARG A 184 -25.60 -6.83 -15.57
N SER A 185 -25.48 -8.08 -16.00
CA SER A 185 -26.51 -8.77 -16.79
C SER A 185 -27.22 -9.80 -15.93
N THR A 186 -28.56 -9.79 -15.95
CA THR A 186 -29.42 -10.84 -15.38
C THR A 186 -30.21 -11.56 -16.48
N ALA A 187 -29.91 -11.31 -17.75
CA ALA A 187 -30.64 -11.86 -18.89
C ALA A 187 -30.50 -13.40 -18.96
N THR A 188 -31.51 -14.06 -19.54
CA THR A 188 -31.35 -15.44 -20.01
C THR A 188 -30.85 -15.39 -21.46
N GLN A 189 -29.67 -15.93 -21.73
CA GLN A 189 -28.99 -15.79 -23.02
C GLN A 189 -28.19 -17.05 -23.39
N SER A 190 -27.83 -17.20 -24.66
CA SER A 190 -26.84 -18.19 -25.11
C SER A 190 -25.42 -17.61 -25.08
N VAL A 191 -24.39 -18.45 -25.19
CA VAL A 191 -22.97 -18.03 -25.26
C VAL A 191 -22.67 -17.14 -26.48
N ALA A 192 -23.53 -17.17 -27.52
CA ALA A 192 -23.39 -16.35 -28.72
C ALA A 192 -24.10 -14.98 -28.62
N GLN A 193 -24.87 -14.74 -27.56
CA GLN A 193 -25.64 -13.51 -27.38
C GLN A 193 -24.92 -12.56 -26.42
N THR A 194 -25.13 -11.26 -26.65
CA THR A 194 -24.54 -10.17 -25.88
C THR A 194 -25.65 -9.39 -25.18
N ALA A 195 -25.45 -9.06 -23.91
CA ALA A 195 -26.35 -8.21 -23.15
C ALA A 195 -26.21 -6.75 -23.58
N LEU A 196 -24.96 -6.28 -23.68
CA LEU A 196 -24.59 -4.93 -24.11
C LEU A 196 -23.34 -4.95 -25.01
N THR A 197 -23.43 -4.26 -26.16
CA THR A 197 -22.27 -3.90 -27.00
C THR A 197 -22.00 -2.40 -26.88
N GLY A 198 -20.75 -1.99 -26.62
CA GLY A 198 -20.38 -0.58 -26.48
C GLY A 198 -20.62 -0.06 -25.07
N LEU A 199 -19.76 -0.44 -24.11
CA LEU A 199 -19.78 0.08 -22.75
C LEU A 199 -18.58 1.02 -22.55
N THR A 200 -18.80 2.28 -22.20
CA THR A 200 -17.72 3.24 -22.01
C THR A 200 -17.76 3.85 -20.61
N PHE A 201 -16.64 3.77 -19.90
CA PHE A 201 -16.31 4.58 -18.74
C PHE A 201 -15.22 5.57 -19.16
N SER A 202 -15.46 6.87 -18.98
CA SER A 202 -14.45 7.88 -19.27
C SER A 202 -14.40 8.98 -18.21
N ASP A 203 -13.22 9.39 -17.77
CA ASP A 203 -13.09 10.45 -16.75
C ASP A 203 -13.91 10.11 -15.48
N ILE A 204 -13.69 8.91 -14.97
CA ILE A 204 -14.35 8.42 -13.75
C ILE A 204 -13.39 8.56 -12.58
N ARG A 205 -13.88 9.06 -11.46
CA ARG A 205 -13.14 9.09 -10.20
C ARG A 205 -13.88 8.28 -9.14
N THR A 206 -13.17 7.41 -8.44
CA THR A 206 -13.66 6.68 -7.27
C THR A 206 -12.72 6.84 -6.08
N THR A 207 -13.29 6.92 -4.88
CA THR A 207 -12.55 6.98 -3.61
C THR A 207 -13.42 6.48 -2.46
N GLY A 208 -12.83 5.84 -1.45
CA GLY A 208 -13.52 5.36 -0.26
C GLY A 208 -14.56 4.26 -0.55
N ASN A 209 -14.57 3.64 -1.73
CA ASN A 209 -15.48 2.53 -2.05
C ASN A 209 -14.85 1.17 -1.71
N ALA A 210 -15.66 0.16 -1.41
CA ALA A 210 -15.16 -1.21 -1.32
C ALA A 210 -14.78 -1.79 -2.70
N GLN A 211 -15.59 -1.48 -3.71
CA GLN A 211 -15.20 -1.66 -5.10
C GLN A 211 -15.51 -0.41 -5.88
N GLY A 212 -14.63 0.02 -6.78
CA GLY A 212 -14.87 1.20 -7.60
C GLY A 212 -15.84 0.90 -8.74
N ILE A 213 -15.41 0.09 -9.72
CA ILE A 213 -16.21 -0.33 -10.88
C ILE A 213 -16.26 -1.85 -10.96
N ALA A 214 -17.45 -2.42 -11.17
CA ALA A 214 -17.63 -3.84 -11.41
C ALA A 214 -18.54 -4.13 -12.62
N ILE A 215 -18.04 -4.96 -13.54
CA ILE A 215 -18.77 -5.52 -14.69
C ILE A 215 -18.95 -7.02 -14.45
N THR A 216 -20.20 -7.50 -14.36
CA THR A 216 -20.46 -8.90 -13.95
C THR A 216 -21.69 -9.55 -14.58
N GLY A 217 -21.67 -10.89 -14.68
CA GLY A 217 -22.77 -11.71 -15.19
C GLY A 217 -23.48 -12.50 -14.09
N GLN A 218 -24.78 -12.24 -13.90
CA GLN A 218 -25.65 -12.92 -12.93
C GLN A 218 -26.84 -13.63 -13.60
N GLY A 219 -26.85 -13.67 -14.93
CA GLY A 219 -27.90 -14.27 -15.75
C GLY A 219 -27.80 -15.80 -15.91
N THR A 220 -28.73 -16.38 -16.66
CA THR A 220 -28.72 -17.81 -17.01
C THR A 220 -28.18 -18.02 -18.42
N ILE A 221 -27.17 -18.87 -18.57
CA ILE A 221 -26.59 -19.23 -19.87
C ILE A 221 -27.15 -20.57 -20.33
N THR A 222 -27.83 -20.59 -21.48
CA THR A 222 -28.64 -21.75 -21.90
C THR A 222 -27.84 -22.90 -22.51
N ASP A 223 -26.61 -22.65 -22.97
CA ASP A 223 -25.81 -23.57 -23.78
C ASP A 223 -24.30 -23.55 -23.42
N LEU A 224 -23.95 -23.20 -22.18
CA LEU A 224 -22.56 -23.25 -21.69
C LEU A 224 -22.04 -24.70 -21.63
N PRO A 225 -20.97 -25.06 -22.37
CA PRO A 225 -20.34 -26.37 -22.25
C PRO A 225 -19.68 -26.60 -20.87
N ALA A 226 -19.48 -27.87 -20.49
CA ALA A 226 -18.87 -28.23 -19.21
C ALA A 226 -17.41 -27.77 -19.06
N ASN A 227 -16.63 -27.82 -20.15
CA ASN A 227 -15.27 -27.29 -20.24
C ASN A 227 -15.27 -26.24 -21.36
N PRO A 228 -15.54 -24.97 -21.06
CA PRO A 228 -15.55 -23.92 -22.07
C PRO A 228 -14.14 -23.65 -22.61
N THR A 229 -14.09 -23.22 -23.87
CA THR A 229 -12.92 -22.64 -24.54
C THR A 229 -13.16 -21.15 -24.76
N PRO A 230 -12.14 -20.33 -25.06
CA PRO A 230 -12.32 -18.91 -25.39
C PRO A 230 -13.49 -18.62 -26.34
N GLU A 231 -13.66 -19.45 -27.38
CA GLU A 231 -14.71 -19.24 -28.39
C GLU A 231 -16.13 -19.59 -27.91
N THR A 232 -16.23 -20.49 -26.93
CA THR A 232 -17.49 -21.09 -26.45
C THR A 232 -17.86 -20.62 -25.03
N ASP A 233 -17.06 -19.74 -24.44
CA ASP A 233 -17.31 -19.15 -23.13
C ASP A 233 -18.25 -17.93 -23.20
N ILE A 234 -18.53 -17.36 -22.04
CA ILE A 234 -19.49 -16.27 -21.83
C ILE A 234 -18.82 -14.90 -21.78
N SER A 235 -17.57 -14.78 -22.24
CA SER A 235 -16.87 -13.49 -22.35
C SER A 235 -17.63 -12.47 -23.22
N LYS A 236 -18.62 -12.90 -24.02
CA LYS A 236 -19.40 -12.02 -24.91
C LYS A 236 -20.64 -11.41 -24.26
N VAL A 237 -20.85 -11.58 -22.95
CA VAL A 237 -22.00 -10.96 -22.26
C VAL A 237 -21.91 -9.45 -22.37
N PHE A 238 -20.72 -8.88 -22.14
CA PHE A 238 -20.40 -7.50 -22.48
C PHE A 238 -19.34 -7.46 -23.56
N ARG A 239 -19.52 -6.59 -24.55
CA ARG A 239 -18.61 -6.51 -25.69
C ARG A 239 -18.27 -5.05 -25.99
N ASP A 240 -17.06 -4.80 -26.48
CA ASP A 240 -16.60 -3.46 -26.84
C ASP A 240 -16.64 -2.54 -25.60
N VAL A 241 -15.81 -2.90 -24.62
CA VAL A 241 -15.74 -2.23 -23.32
C VAL A 241 -14.53 -1.30 -23.31
N LEU A 242 -14.76 0.00 -23.10
CA LEU A 242 -13.72 1.00 -22.94
C LEU A 242 -13.71 1.56 -21.52
N VAL A 243 -12.57 1.49 -20.86
CA VAL A 243 -12.27 2.24 -19.64
C VAL A 243 -11.12 3.19 -19.96
N ASP A 244 -11.38 4.49 -19.99
CA ASP A 244 -10.40 5.53 -20.34
C ASP A 244 -10.34 6.57 -19.22
N ARG A 245 -9.16 6.85 -18.66
CA ARG A 245 -9.03 7.86 -17.59
C ARG A 245 -9.91 7.55 -16.37
N TYR A 246 -9.82 6.32 -15.88
CA TYR A 246 -10.37 5.94 -14.59
C TYR A 246 -9.35 6.23 -13.48
N TYR A 247 -9.75 6.94 -12.44
CA TYR A 247 -8.94 7.30 -11.28
C TYR A 247 -9.57 6.69 -10.03
N SER A 248 -9.12 5.49 -9.64
CA SER A 248 -9.41 4.91 -8.33
C SER A 248 -8.29 5.31 -7.38
N ILE A 249 -8.63 6.14 -6.40
CA ILE A 249 -7.70 6.67 -5.42
C ILE A 249 -8.28 6.33 -4.05
N ASP A 250 -7.57 5.50 -3.28
CA ASP A 250 -7.99 5.09 -1.94
C ASP A 250 -9.38 4.42 -1.94
N ASP A 251 -9.65 3.48 -2.86
CA ASP A 251 -10.84 2.61 -2.75
C ASP A 251 -10.55 1.51 -1.70
N ASP A 252 -10.57 1.94 -0.44
CA ASP A 252 -10.30 1.19 0.79
C ASP A 252 -11.57 0.90 1.59
N ALA A 253 -12.72 1.26 1.04
CA ALA A 253 -13.96 1.39 1.78
C ALA A 253 -13.77 2.18 3.08
N ASN A 254 -12.98 3.24 3.18
CA ASN A 254 -12.69 4.02 4.39
C ASN A 254 -12.54 3.16 5.68
N GLN A 255 -11.96 1.95 5.56
CA GLN A 255 -11.76 1.03 6.67
C GLN A 255 -10.30 1.08 7.08
N GLU A 256 -10.04 1.06 8.39
CA GLU A 256 -8.69 0.82 8.90
C GLU A 256 -8.18 -0.51 8.34
N LEU A 257 -6.91 -0.54 7.90
CA LEU A 257 -6.26 -1.70 7.26
C LEU A 257 -6.37 -2.99 8.10
N ASP A 258 -6.50 -2.87 9.43
CA ASP A 258 -6.55 -3.99 10.38
C ASP A 258 -7.95 -4.64 10.53
N ARG A 259 -9.02 -3.98 10.05
CA ARG A 259 -10.38 -4.48 10.19
C ARG A 259 -10.80 -5.36 9.02
N VAL A 260 -11.14 -6.61 9.34
CA VAL A 260 -11.85 -7.48 8.39
C VAL A 260 -13.14 -6.79 7.99
N SER A 261 -13.34 -6.61 6.68
CA SER A 261 -14.59 -6.18 6.06
C SER A 261 -15.75 -6.93 6.71
N GLU A 262 -16.55 -6.21 7.50
CA GLU A 262 -17.63 -6.76 8.34
C GLU A 262 -18.70 -7.50 7.51
N LEU A 263 -18.66 -7.35 6.18
CA LEU A 263 -19.71 -7.72 5.24
C LEU A 263 -19.26 -8.74 4.19
N GLY A 264 -17.98 -9.17 4.20
CA GLY A 264 -17.46 -10.20 3.30
C GLY A 264 -17.48 -9.81 1.81
N VAL A 265 -17.44 -8.51 1.51
CA VAL A 265 -17.39 -7.98 0.14
C VAL A 265 -15.93 -8.02 -0.35
N PRO A 266 -15.63 -8.50 -1.57
CA PRO A 266 -14.29 -8.40 -2.16
C PRO A 266 -13.89 -6.94 -2.30
N CYS A 267 -12.61 -6.63 -2.07
CA CYS A 267 -12.08 -5.29 -2.27
C CYS A 267 -11.29 -5.26 -3.58
N VAL A 268 -11.81 -4.52 -4.56
CA VAL A 268 -11.27 -4.46 -5.92
C VAL A 268 -11.60 -3.12 -6.56
N ALA A 269 -10.60 -2.38 -7.05
CA ALA A 269 -10.88 -1.09 -7.70
C ALA A 269 -11.57 -1.25 -9.07
N LEU A 270 -11.14 -2.22 -9.88
CA LEU A 270 -11.75 -2.53 -11.18
C LEU A 270 -11.98 -4.04 -11.36
N THR A 271 -13.23 -4.46 -11.44
CA THR A 271 -13.61 -5.83 -11.78
C THR A 271 -14.13 -5.90 -13.21
N ILE A 272 -13.46 -6.68 -14.07
CA ILE A 272 -13.91 -6.97 -15.43
C ILE A 272 -14.19 -8.46 -15.54
N GLN A 273 -15.47 -8.81 -15.62
CA GLN A 273 -15.90 -10.18 -15.88
C GLN A 273 -16.76 -10.28 -17.13
N VAL A 274 -16.79 -11.49 -17.71
CA VAL A 274 -17.69 -11.88 -18.80
C VAL A 274 -17.70 -10.86 -19.96
N SER A 275 -16.51 -10.36 -20.30
CA SER A 275 -16.32 -9.23 -21.21
C SER A 275 -15.31 -9.55 -22.32
N SER A 276 -15.55 -9.05 -23.54
CA SER A 276 -14.66 -9.21 -24.68
C SER A 276 -14.47 -7.92 -25.48
N ASP A 277 -13.38 -7.82 -26.26
CA ASP A 277 -12.98 -6.59 -26.94
C ASP A 277 -12.85 -5.43 -25.92
N VAL A 278 -12.01 -5.61 -24.90
CA VAL A 278 -11.87 -4.68 -23.77
C VAL A 278 -10.62 -3.81 -23.93
N VAL A 279 -10.73 -2.50 -23.71
CA VAL A 279 -9.60 -1.58 -23.66
C VAL A 279 -9.64 -0.82 -22.33
N VAL A 280 -8.61 -0.98 -21.51
CA VAL A 280 -8.36 -0.14 -20.32
C VAL A 280 -7.14 0.71 -20.61
N ARG A 281 -7.29 2.03 -20.65
CA ARG A 281 -6.17 2.93 -20.94
C ARG A 281 -6.18 4.18 -20.09
N ASN A 282 -5.01 4.81 -19.98
CA ASN A 282 -4.82 6.12 -19.35
C ASN A 282 -5.38 6.21 -17.93
N SER A 283 -5.43 5.09 -17.20
CA SER A 283 -6.09 5.00 -15.91
C SER A 283 -5.07 4.91 -14.76
N VAL A 284 -5.48 5.34 -13.57
CA VAL A 284 -4.71 5.29 -12.33
C VAL A 284 -5.50 4.47 -11.31
N LEU A 285 -4.86 3.42 -10.79
CA LEU A 285 -5.31 2.68 -9.64
C LEU A 285 -4.20 2.83 -8.58
N ASP A 286 -4.48 3.61 -7.53
CA ASP A 286 -3.50 4.00 -6.52
C ASP A 286 -4.10 3.77 -5.14
N ASN A 287 -3.37 3.05 -4.29
CA ASN A 287 -3.86 2.61 -2.98
C ASN A 287 -5.24 1.94 -3.05
N ALA A 288 -5.40 1.12 -4.09
CA ALA A 288 -6.64 0.43 -4.39
C ALA A 288 -6.77 -0.86 -3.59
N ALA A 289 -8.02 -1.25 -3.29
CA ALA A 289 -8.37 -2.53 -2.67
C ALA A 289 -7.89 -2.70 -1.22
N ALA A 290 -7.83 -1.63 -0.43
CA ALA A 290 -7.19 -1.66 0.89
C ALA A 290 -7.98 -2.31 2.03
N CYS A 291 -9.26 -2.64 1.85
CA CYS A 291 -10.00 -3.30 2.91
C CYS A 291 -9.57 -4.76 3.11
N ARG A 292 -9.36 -5.16 4.36
CA ARG A 292 -9.02 -6.54 4.70
C ARG A 292 -10.19 -7.48 4.45
N THR A 293 -9.98 -8.55 3.71
CA THR A 293 -11.01 -9.60 3.50
C THR A 293 -10.43 -10.99 3.73
N ALA A 294 -11.31 -11.99 3.94
CA ALA A 294 -10.89 -13.38 4.04
C ALA A 294 -10.56 -14.02 2.68
N VAL A 295 -10.74 -13.27 1.58
CA VAL A 295 -10.46 -13.68 0.19
C VAL A 295 -9.41 -12.74 -0.41
N GLY A 296 -9.03 -13.00 -1.65
CA GLY A 296 -8.12 -12.16 -2.44
C GLY A 296 -8.48 -10.69 -2.52
N THR A 297 -7.47 -9.82 -2.66
CA THR A 297 -7.62 -8.39 -2.96
C THR A 297 -6.67 -8.04 -4.09
N THR A 298 -7.17 -7.23 -5.03
CA THR A 298 -6.42 -6.83 -6.21
C THR A 298 -6.87 -5.46 -6.67
N ALA A 299 -5.99 -4.66 -7.25
CA ALA A 299 -6.45 -3.41 -7.87
C ALA A 299 -7.34 -3.71 -9.10
N LEU A 300 -6.99 -4.73 -9.89
CA LEU A 300 -7.70 -5.10 -11.10
C LEU A 300 -7.92 -6.61 -11.20
N PHE A 301 -9.18 -7.00 -11.20
CA PHE A 301 -9.63 -8.39 -11.32
C PHE A 301 -10.08 -8.72 -12.76
N LEU A 302 -9.54 -9.79 -13.34
CA LEU A 302 -9.93 -10.33 -14.64
C LEU A 302 -10.48 -11.75 -14.52
N GLY A 303 -11.72 -11.97 -14.97
CA GLY A 303 -12.30 -13.32 -14.98
C GLY A 303 -13.29 -13.55 -16.11
N VAL A 304 -13.10 -14.61 -16.90
CA VAL A 304 -13.92 -14.89 -18.09
C VAL A 304 -13.86 -13.75 -19.11
N VAL A 305 -12.64 -13.44 -19.58
CA VAL A 305 -12.38 -12.34 -20.52
C VAL A 305 -11.62 -12.81 -21.75
N ASP A 306 -11.84 -12.11 -22.87
CA ASP A 306 -11.24 -12.41 -24.18
C ASP A 306 -10.90 -11.12 -24.94
N ASP A 307 -9.71 -11.02 -25.54
CA ASP A 307 -9.21 -9.83 -26.26
C ASP A 307 -9.26 -8.56 -25.39
N VAL A 308 -8.29 -8.45 -24.47
CA VAL A 308 -8.19 -7.34 -23.51
C VAL A 308 -6.88 -6.60 -23.73
N LEU A 309 -6.93 -5.27 -23.89
CA LEU A 309 -5.76 -4.39 -23.95
C LEU A 309 -5.74 -3.45 -22.75
N LEU A 310 -4.75 -3.63 -21.86
CA LEU A 310 -4.43 -2.68 -20.79
C LEU A 310 -3.22 -1.85 -21.22
N ALA A 311 -3.45 -0.59 -21.62
CA ALA A 311 -2.43 0.27 -22.21
C ALA A 311 -2.19 1.59 -21.47
N ASN A 312 -0.93 1.90 -21.16
CA ASN A 312 -0.50 3.19 -20.59
C ASN A 312 -1.23 3.56 -19.28
N ASN A 313 -1.42 2.59 -18.38
CA ASN A 313 -2.01 2.79 -17.05
C ASN A 313 -0.94 2.88 -15.96
N VAL A 314 -1.32 3.42 -14.81
CA VAL A 314 -0.54 3.45 -13.57
C VAL A 314 -1.28 2.61 -12.54
N ILE A 315 -0.64 1.54 -12.04
CA ILE A 315 -1.23 0.65 -11.04
C ILE A 315 -0.20 0.45 -9.92
N VAL A 316 -0.44 1.12 -8.79
CA VAL A 316 0.58 1.31 -7.76
C VAL A 316 0.00 1.19 -6.36
N ASN A 317 0.88 0.94 -5.39
CA ASN A 317 0.59 1.03 -3.97
C ASN A 317 -0.58 0.15 -3.51
N THR A 318 -0.83 -1.02 -4.11
CA THR A 318 -1.76 -1.96 -3.48
C THR A 318 -1.28 -2.26 -2.07
N PRO A 319 -2.11 -2.05 -1.03
CA PRO A 319 -1.60 -2.02 0.33
C PRO A 319 -1.60 -3.42 0.96
N ASN A 320 -0.98 -3.52 2.13
CA ASN A 320 -1.03 -4.71 2.95
C ASN A 320 -2.43 -4.90 3.56
N THR A 321 -3.25 -5.76 2.96
CA THR A 321 -4.60 -6.07 3.50
C THR A 321 -4.63 -7.30 4.40
N MET A 322 -3.46 -7.84 4.77
CA MET A 322 -3.32 -9.11 5.48
C MET A 322 -4.20 -10.23 4.89
N ASN A 323 -4.07 -10.52 3.59
CA ASN A 323 -4.75 -11.57 2.82
C ASN A 323 -3.76 -12.24 1.82
N PRO A 324 -4.16 -13.20 0.96
CA PRO A 324 -3.20 -13.90 0.10
C PRO A 324 -2.64 -13.06 -1.08
N ASP A 325 -3.43 -12.22 -1.74
CA ASP A 325 -3.04 -11.74 -3.08
C ASP A 325 -2.31 -10.38 -3.02
N MET A 326 -3.05 -9.31 -2.76
CA MET A 326 -2.56 -7.91 -2.71
C MET A 326 -1.89 -7.44 -4.01
N VAL A 327 -2.26 -8.05 -5.13
CA VAL A 327 -1.61 -7.84 -6.42
C VAL A 327 -2.20 -6.65 -7.16
N ALA A 328 -1.44 -6.08 -8.10
CA ALA A 328 -1.99 -5.05 -8.98
C ALA A 328 -3.00 -5.63 -9.98
N ILE A 329 -2.69 -6.75 -10.62
CA ILE A 329 -3.60 -7.44 -11.53
C ILE A 329 -3.69 -8.90 -11.16
N ASP A 330 -4.92 -9.37 -10.98
CA ASP A 330 -5.26 -10.77 -10.75
C ASP A 330 -5.96 -11.35 -11.98
N PHE A 331 -5.31 -12.32 -12.62
CA PHE A 331 -5.90 -13.16 -13.65
C PHE A 331 -6.53 -14.38 -12.97
N GLU A 332 -7.75 -14.22 -12.48
CA GLU A 332 -8.44 -15.24 -11.68
C GLU A 332 -8.65 -16.55 -12.46
N ALA A 333 -9.40 -16.51 -13.57
CA ALA A 333 -9.80 -17.71 -14.30
C ALA A 333 -10.32 -17.41 -15.70
N ARG A 334 -10.11 -18.36 -16.63
CA ARG A 334 -10.67 -18.36 -17.99
C ARG A 334 -10.38 -17.05 -18.73
N THR A 335 -9.10 -16.75 -18.86
CA THR A 335 -8.61 -15.54 -19.50
C THR A 335 -7.94 -15.89 -20.84
N SER A 336 -8.20 -15.11 -21.87
CA SER A 336 -7.53 -15.27 -23.17
C SER A 336 -7.18 -13.94 -23.82
N ASP A 337 -6.06 -13.92 -24.55
CA ASP A 337 -5.63 -12.81 -25.40
C ASP A 337 -5.57 -11.45 -24.66
N VAL A 338 -5.03 -11.47 -23.44
CA VAL A 338 -4.81 -10.26 -22.63
C VAL A 338 -3.42 -9.68 -22.93
N THR A 339 -3.38 -8.41 -23.33
CA THR A 339 -2.17 -7.63 -23.58
C THR A 339 -2.01 -6.53 -22.53
N LEU A 340 -0.92 -6.58 -21.76
CA LEU A 340 -0.47 -5.53 -20.86
C LEU A 340 0.64 -4.74 -21.54
N ALA A 341 0.41 -3.47 -21.88
CA ALA A 341 1.39 -2.70 -22.63
C ALA A 341 1.62 -1.24 -22.20
N GLY A 342 2.88 -0.86 -22.01
CA GLY A 342 3.23 0.54 -21.66
C GLY A 342 2.77 0.99 -20.28
N ASN A 343 2.37 0.07 -19.40
CA ASN A 343 1.91 0.38 -18.04
C ASN A 343 3.09 0.61 -17.08
N TYR A 344 2.81 1.32 -15.99
CA TYR A 344 3.71 1.50 -14.85
C TYR A 344 3.15 0.79 -13.62
N PHE A 345 3.91 -0.17 -13.10
CA PHE A 345 3.61 -0.91 -11.88
C PHE A 345 4.67 -0.62 -10.84
N ALA A 346 4.26 -0.13 -9.68
CA ALA A 346 5.21 0.17 -8.62
C ALA A 346 4.64 -0.01 -7.23
N ASP A 347 5.49 -0.47 -6.32
CA ASP A 347 5.24 -0.48 -4.87
C ASP A 347 3.92 -1.19 -4.49
N ASN A 348 3.46 -2.11 -5.34
CA ASN A 348 2.37 -3.01 -5.01
C ASN A 348 2.86 -4.01 -3.95
N TYR A 349 2.08 -4.19 -2.89
CA TYR A 349 2.49 -5.06 -1.77
C TYR A 349 2.63 -6.51 -2.23
N GLY A 350 1.70 -7.00 -3.05
CA GLY A 350 1.83 -8.24 -3.81
C GLY A 350 2.53 -8.03 -5.17
N GLY A 351 2.56 -9.08 -6.00
CA GLY A 351 3.09 -8.99 -7.36
C GLY A 351 2.33 -7.98 -8.24
N ALA A 352 2.98 -7.50 -9.31
CA ALA A 352 2.30 -6.61 -10.26
C ALA A 352 1.25 -7.38 -11.09
N VAL A 353 1.58 -8.61 -11.49
CA VAL A 353 0.71 -9.47 -12.29
C VAL A 353 0.74 -10.88 -11.72
N GLU A 354 -0.41 -11.39 -11.34
CA GLU A 354 -0.58 -12.77 -10.91
C GLU A 354 -1.48 -13.54 -11.88
N TYR A 355 -0.96 -14.69 -12.34
CA TYR A 355 -1.72 -15.69 -13.09
C TYR A 355 -2.20 -16.79 -12.16
N LEU A 356 -3.47 -16.73 -11.77
CA LEU A 356 -4.06 -17.68 -10.86
C LEU A 356 -4.42 -18.96 -11.63
N ALA A 357 -3.89 -20.09 -11.17
CA ALA A 357 -3.99 -21.39 -11.81
C ALA A 357 -4.51 -22.43 -10.81
N ILE A 358 -5.66 -22.16 -10.17
CA ILE A 358 -6.20 -23.01 -9.09
C ILE A 358 -7.56 -23.65 -9.40
N HIS A 359 -8.19 -23.33 -10.53
CA HIS A 359 -9.58 -23.74 -10.81
C HIS A 359 -9.72 -25.07 -11.58
N GLY A 360 -8.63 -25.83 -11.72
CA GLY A 360 -8.64 -27.20 -12.26
C GLY A 360 -9.02 -27.28 -13.75
N SER A 361 -9.74 -28.32 -14.16
CA SER A 361 -9.96 -28.64 -15.59
C SER A 361 -10.92 -27.69 -16.34
N ASN A 362 -11.63 -26.82 -15.62
CA ASN A 362 -12.58 -25.88 -16.21
C ASN A 362 -11.95 -24.52 -16.54
N ASP A 363 -10.63 -24.42 -16.41
CA ASP A 363 -9.88 -23.18 -16.45
C ASP A 363 -8.90 -23.15 -17.62
N TYR A 364 -8.56 -21.95 -18.08
CA TYR A 364 -7.57 -21.67 -19.11
C TYR A 364 -7.01 -20.25 -18.95
N SER A 365 -5.75 -20.06 -19.30
CA SER A 365 -5.07 -18.77 -19.33
C SER A 365 -4.14 -18.76 -20.54
N LEU A 366 -4.60 -18.18 -21.65
CA LEU A 366 -4.03 -18.40 -22.99
C LEU A 366 -3.68 -17.10 -23.73
N GLY A 367 -2.59 -17.10 -24.49
CA GLY A 367 -2.30 -16.05 -25.47
C GLY A 367 -1.92 -14.68 -24.88
N HIS A 368 -1.44 -14.63 -23.64
CA HIS A 368 -1.14 -13.36 -22.97
C HIS A 368 0.16 -12.71 -23.48
N LEU A 369 0.19 -11.38 -23.48
CA LEU A 369 1.36 -10.57 -23.87
C LEU A 369 1.60 -9.47 -22.84
N THR A 370 2.80 -9.40 -22.26
CA THR A 370 3.23 -8.30 -21.39
C THR A 370 4.41 -7.60 -22.03
N THR A 371 4.23 -6.36 -22.51
CA THR A 371 5.28 -5.65 -23.25
C THR A 371 5.41 -4.15 -23.06
N GLY A 372 6.64 -3.65 -23.04
CA GLY A 372 6.88 -2.21 -22.94
C GLY A 372 6.50 -1.59 -21.59
N ASN A 373 6.24 -2.40 -20.57
CA ASN A 373 5.87 -1.94 -19.23
C ASN A 373 7.13 -1.63 -18.40
N VAL A 374 6.90 -0.92 -17.29
CA VAL A 374 7.91 -0.65 -16.26
C VAL A 374 7.44 -1.22 -14.94
N PHE A 375 8.31 -1.97 -14.28
CA PHE A 375 8.06 -2.61 -12.98
C PHE A 375 9.08 -2.11 -11.95
N VAL A 376 8.61 -1.61 -10.80
CA VAL A 376 9.46 -1.04 -9.75
C VAL A 376 9.01 -1.57 -8.39
N ARG A 377 9.81 -2.44 -7.77
CA ARG A 377 9.62 -2.88 -6.38
C ARG A 377 8.23 -3.50 -6.09
N ASN A 378 7.70 -4.30 -7.00
CA ASN A 378 6.45 -5.02 -6.76
C ASN A 378 6.73 -6.29 -5.94
N GLY A 379 5.88 -6.61 -4.97
CA GLY A 379 6.12 -7.73 -4.07
C GLY A 379 7.33 -7.54 -3.14
N ARG A 380 7.82 -6.29 -2.99
CA ARG A 380 9.06 -5.95 -2.26
C ARG A 380 8.95 -6.25 -0.77
N THR A 381 7.79 -6.04 -0.20
CA THR A 381 7.48 -6.25 1.22
C THR A 381 7.17 -7.72 1.46
N HIS A 382 8.21 -8.55 1.43
CA HIS A 382 8.22 -10.00 1.72
C HIS A 382 7.67 -10.43 3.10
N LEU A 383 6.96 -9.56 3.82
CA LEU A 383 6.41 -9.85 5.14
C LEU A 383 5.22 -10.84 5.10
N ILE A 384 4.81 -11.30 3.91
CA ILE A 384 3.81 -12.34 3.76
C ILE A 384 4.41 -13.53 3.00
N PRO A 385 4.35 -14.75 3.56
CA PRO A 385 4.81 -15.95 2.87
C PRO A 385 3.82 -16.49 1.83
N ASN A 386 2.92 -15.65 1.25
CA ASN A 386 2.33 -16.01 -0.03
C ASN A 386 3.40 -15.73 -1.08
N PRO A 387 3.47 -16.56 -2.10
CA PRO A 387 4.70 -16.74 -2.80
C PRO A 387 4.90 -15.67 -3.87
N GLY A 388 3.97 -14.72 -4.07
CA GLY A 388 4.01 -13.60 -5.03
C GLY A 388 5.18 -12.60 -4.94
N GLY A 389 6.33 -13.00 -4.40
CA GLY A 389 7.60 -12.37 -4.74
C GLY A 389 7.81 -12.48 -6.25
N GLY A 390 8.17 -11.37 -6.89
CA GLY A 390 8.23 -11.25 -8.33
C GLY A 390 7.26 -10.20 -8.87
N ALA A 391 7.69 -9.44 -9.89
CA ALA A 391 6.75 -8.58 -10.61
C ALA A 391 5.63 -9.37 -11.29
N ILE A 392 5.95 -10.54 -11.86
CA ILE A 392 5.00 -11.37 -12.60
C ILE A 392 5.10 -12.81 -12.11
N SER A 393 3.97 -13.38 -11.69
CA SER A 393 3.93 -14.71 -11.08
C SER A 393 2.85 -15.61 -11.66
N GLN A 394 3.07 -16.94 -11.58
CA GLN A 394 2.00 -17.93 -11.66
C GLN A 394 1.79 -18.56 -10.27
N LEU A 395 0.53 -18.63 -9.83
CA LEU A 395 0.14 -19.28 -8.58
C LEU A 395 -0.72 -20.53 -8.85
N GLY A 396 -0.23 -21.72 -8.46
CA GLY A 396 -0.96 -22.98 -8.60
C GLY A 396 -0.72 -23.72 -9.92
N ASN A 397 -1.22 -24.96 -10.02
CA ASN A 397 -0.87 -25.93 -11.06
C ASN A 397 -2.06 -26.50 -11.86
N GLY A 398 -3.18 -25.77 -11.90
CA GLY A 398 -4.40 -26.13 -12.61
C GLY A 398 -4.23 -26.05 -14.14
N PRO A 399 -4.44 -24.89 -14.77
CA PRO A 399 -4.08 -24.67 -16.17
C PRO A 399 -2.57 -24.46 -16.38
N ILE A 400 -2.11 -24.75 -17.60
CA ILE A 400 -0.84 -24.19 -18.10
C ILE A 400 -1.16 -22.77 -18.56
N VAL A 401 -0.42 -21.79 -18.03
CA VAL A 401 -0.51 -20.39 -18.45
C VAL A 401 0.36 -20.18 -19.68
N GLU A 402 -0.22 -19.68 -20.77
CA GLU A 402 0.52 -19.29 -21.98
C GLU A 402 0.70 -17.77 -22.03
N ALA A 403 1.92 -17.30 -21.75
CA ALA A 403 2.23 -15.88 -21.69
C ALA A 403 3.57 -15.55 -22.35
N THR A 404 3.62 -14.44 -23.10
CA THR A 404 4.87 -13.86 -23.61
C THR A 404 5.18 -12.59 -22.84
N ILE A 405 6.32 -12.57 -22.14
CA ILE A 405 6.79 -11.43 -21.36
C ILE A 405 8.00 -10.84 -22.08
N THR A 406 7.83 -9.68 -22.73
CA THR A 406 8.89 -9.14 -23.58
C THR A 406 9.03 -7.63 -23.55
N ASP A 407 10.25 -7.12 -23.71
CA ASP A 407 10.51 -5.69 -23.85
C ASP A 407 10.06 -4.86 -22.63
N ASN A 408 10.20 -5.38 -21.41
CA ASN A 408 9.89 -4.61 -20.20
C ASN A 408 11.17 -4.00 -19.59
N LEU A 409 11.00 -2.96 -18.76
CA LEU A 409 12.06 -2.43 -17.88
C LEU A 409 11.70 -2.77 -16.44
N SER A 410 12.67 -3.14 -15.62
CA SER A 410 12.39 -3.57 -14.26
C SER A 410 13.47 -3.13 -13.28
N TYR A 411 13.06 -2.62 -12.12
CA TYR A 411 13.85 -2.61 -10.90
C TYR A 411 13.13 -3.49 -9.89
N GLU A 412 13.46 -4.78 -9.87
CA GLU A 412 12.76 -5.78 -9.06
C GLU A 412 13.79 -6.58 -8.25
N PRO A 413 14.21 -6.05 -7.07
CA PRO A 413 15.28 -6.66 -6.27
C PRO A 413 14.96 -8.08 -5.78
N PHE A 414 13.70 -8.50 -5.89
CA PHE A 414 13.19 -9.78 -5.42
C PHE A 414 12.74 -10.73 -6.53
N GLY A 415 13.10 -10.41 -7.78
CA GLY A 415 12.80 -11.21 -8.96
C GLY A 415 11.77 -10.56 -9.87
N PHE A 416 11.88 -10.83 -11.16
CA PHE A 416 10.98 -10.34 -12.19
C PHE A 416 9.91 -11.39 -12.54
N LEU A 417 10.31 -12.64 -12.78
CA LEU A 417 9.41 -13.78 -13.06
C LEU A 417 9.51 -14.86 -11.99
N SER A 418 8.37 -15.39 -11.55
CA SER A 418 8.32 -16.42 -10.51
C SER A 418 7.13 -17.38 -10.61
N ALA A 419 7.25 -18.59 -10.05
CA ALA A 419 6.19 -19.61 -10.04
C ALA A 419 6.03 -20.26 -8.68
N HIS A 420 4.78 -20.47 -8.27
CA HIS A 420 4.49 -20.69 -6.86
C HIS A 420 3.33 -21.63 -6.57
N ALA A 421 3.27 -22.16 -5.33
CA ALA A 421 2.23 -23.07 -4.87
C ALA A 421 2.01 -24.27 -5.83
N GLY A 422 3.12 -24.81 -6.35
CA GLY A 422 3.12 -25.87 -7.36
C GLY A 422 3.03 -25.39 -8.81
N GLY A 423 2.91 -24.09 -9.06
CA GLY A 423 2.89 -23.48 -10.38
C GLY A 423 4.17 -23.64 -11.18
N SER A 424 4.09 -23.39 -12.49
CA SER A 424 5.15 -23.68 -13.43
C SER A 424 5.18 -22.67 -14.57
N LEU A 425 6.31 -22.00 -14.78
CA LEU A 425 6.51 -21.06 -15.89
C LEU A 425 6.80 -21.75 -17.24
N SER A 426 6.53 -23.04 -17.37
CA SER A 426 6.78 -23.80 -18.61
C SER A 426 6.03 -23.29 -19.83
N GLY A 427 4.91 -22.58 -19.65
CA GLY A 427 4.16 -21.94 -20.74
C GLY A 427 4.54 -20.47 -20.98
N PHE A 428 5.52 -19.94 -20.24
CA PHE A 428 5.99 -18.57 -20.40
C PHE A 428 7.14 -18.51 -21.41
N THR A 429 7.12 -17.49 -22.27
CA THR A 429 8.26 -17.09 -23.10
C THR A 429 8.73 -15.73 -22.61
N SER A 430 10.01 -15.61 -22.25
CA SER A 430 10.62 -14.35 -21.80
C SER A 430 11.73 -13.90 -22.74
N SER A 431 11.75 -12.62 -23.10
CA SER A 431 12.81 -12.02 -23.90
C SER A 431 12.90 -10.51 -23.71
N ASN A 432 14.11 -9.93 -23.78
CA ASN A 432 14.30 -8.48 -23.77
C ASN A 432 13.70 -7.71 -22.58
N ASN A 433 13.52 -8.37 -21.43
CA ASN A 433 13.20 -7.72 -20.16
C ASN A 433 14.52 -7.23 -19.54
N ILE A 434 14.64 -5.92 -19.34
CA ILE A 434 15.90 -5.28 -18.95
C ILE A 434 15.83 -4.88 -17.48
N PRO A 435 16.58 -5.55 -16.59
CA PRO A 435 16.77 -5.08 -15.23
C PRO A 435 17.64 -3.83 -15.21
N VAL A 436 17.42 -2.97 -14.22
CA VAL A 436 18.32 -1.87 -13.83
C VAL A 436 18.72 -2.02 -12.37
N ASP A 437 19.84 -1.41 -11.99
CA ASP A 437 20.45 -1.58 -10.67
C ASP A 437 19.71 -0.79 -9.58
N THR A 438 19.11 0.34 -9.95
CA THR A 438 18.38 1.23 -9.04
C THR A 438 17.17 1.83 -9.72
N ALA A 439 16.11 2.08 -8.96
CA ALA A 439 14.92 2.77 -9.44
C ALA A 439 15.23 4.17 -10.01
N GLU A 440 16.28 4.84 -9.54
CA GLU A 440 16.70 6.17 -10.02
C GLU A 440 17.16 6.18 -11.48
N ASP A 441 17.48 5.01 -12.03
CA ASP A 441 17.90 4.85 -13.42
C ASP A 441 16.71 4.72 -14.38
N LEU A 442 15.50 4.67 -13.84
CA LEU A 442 14.24 4.67 -14.58
C LEU A 442 13.64 6.07 -14.64
N PHE A 443 13.29 6.47 -15.85
CA PHE A 443 12.56 7.70 -16.16
C PHE A 443 11.25 7.32 -16.87
N PRO A 444 10.22 6.85 -16.13
CA PRO A 444 8.89 6.63 -16.70
C PRO A 444 8.12 7.95 -16.77
N ALA A 445 7.74 8.39 -17.97
CA ALA A 445 7.01 9.65 -18.15
C ALA A 445 5.64 9.65 -17.43
N LEU A 446 5.00 8.49 -17.29
CA LEU A 446 3.73 8.33 -16.56
C LEU A 446 3.85 8.75 -15.09
N ALA A 447 4.86 8.23 -14.38
CA ALA A 447 5.04 8.49 -12.95
C ALA A 447 5.72 9.84 -12.69
N GLN A 448 6.48 10.36 -13.66
CA GLN A 448 7.23 11.62 -13.54
C GLN A 448 6.56 12.80 -14.26
N PHE A 449 5.29 12.69 -14.62
CA PHE A 449 4.58 13.76 -15.32
C PHE A 449 4.60 15.07 -14.52
N GLY A 450 5.01 16.16 -15.15
CA GLY A 450 5.17 17.47 -14.53
C GLY A 450 6.48 17.67 -13.77
N GLY A 451 7.33 16.64 -13.66
CA GLY A 451 8.64 16.72 -13.03
C GLY A 451 9.75 17.27 -13.94
N ASP A 452 10.90 17.59 -13.34
CA ASP A 452 12.03 18.24 -14.02
C ASP A 452 12.72 17.37 -15.10
N ALA A 453 12.47 16.05 -15.10
CA ALA A 453 13.06 15.12 -16.05
C ALA A 453 12.47 15.23 -17.47
N TRP A 454 11.25 15.79 -17.61
CA TRP A 454 10.50 15.80 -18.86
C TRP A 454 10.12 17.21 -19.30
N GLY A 455 10.36 17.51 -20.58
CA GLY A 455 9.91 18.73 -21.24
C GLY A 455 8.73 18.48 -22.19
N TYR A 456 7.85 19.47 -22.31
CA TYR A 456 6.58 19.37 -23.06
C TYR A 456 6.56 20.41 -24.17
N GLN A 457 6.51 19.98 -25.43
CA GLN A 457 6.75 20.86 -26.58
C GLN A 457 5.71 20.67 -27.69
N SER A 458 5.50 21.74 -28.47
CA SER A 458 4.86 21.66 -29.80
C SER A 458 5.82 22.12 -30.89
N GLY A 459 5.76 21.52 -32.08
CA GLY A 459 6.70 21.88 -33.14
C GLY A 459 6.55 21.10 -34.44
N ALA A 460 7.36 21.44 -35.43
CA ALA A 460 7.45 20.73 -36.70
C ALA A 460 8.88 20.78 -37.25
N GLY A 461 9.36 19.65 -37.77
CA GLY A 461 10.74 19.53 -38.24
C GLY A 461 11.75 19.85 -37.12
N ALA A 462 12.63 20.82 -37.36
CA ALA A 462 13.67 21.22 -36.41
C ALA A 462 13.24 22.31 -35.41
N THR A 463 12.03 22.88 -35.51
CA THR A 463 11.59 23.98 -34.65
C THR A 463 10.54 23.51 -33.65
N TRP A 464 10.84 23.64 -32.36
CA TRP A 464 10.00 23.22 -31.24
C TRP A 464 9.97 24.32 -30.17
N THR A 465 8.84 24.48 -29.51
CA THR A 465 8.61 25.47 -28.45
C THR A 465 7.95 24.81 -27.25
N ASP A 466 8.40 25.18 -26.05
CA ASP A 466 7.83 24.68 -24.80
C ASP A 466 6.38 25.15 -24.63
N LEU A 467 5.57 24.26 -24.07
CA LEU A 467 4.18 24.50 -23.71
C LEU A 467 4.09 25.05 -22.29
N SER A 468 2.98 25.72 -21.97
CA SER A 468 2.72 26.23 -20.61
C SER A 468 1.82 25.25 -19.85
N TYR A 469 2.15 24.97 -18.59
CA TYR A 469 1.30 24.16 -17.73
C TYR A 469 0.05 24.96 -17.30
N ASP A 470 -1.11 24.33 -17.45
CA ASP A 470 -2.40 24.79 -16.95
C ASP A 470 -2.80 23.91 -15.76
N ALA A 471 -2.80 24.50 -14.57
CA ALA A 471 -3.07 23.80 -13.33
C ALA A 471 -4.54 23.38 -13.19
N ASP A 472 -5.49 24.09 -13.83
CA ASP A 472 -6.91 23.79 -13.71
C ASP A 472 -7.29 22.52 -14.47
N SER A 473 -6.63 22.29 -15.61
CA SER A 473 -6.81 21.10 -16.45
C SER A 473 -5.74 20.02 -16.22
N ALA A 474 -4.71 20.31 -15.42
CA ALA A 474 -3.52 19.49 -15.25
C ALA A 474 -2.84 19.11 -16.59
N THR A 475 -2.85 20.03 -17.56
CA THR A 475 -2.33 19.80 -18.91
C THR A 475 -1.34 20.88 -19.37
N TYR A 476 -0.41 20.51 -20.23
CA TYR A 476 0.43 21.46 -20.96
C TYR A 476 -0.26 21.90 -22.24
N THR A 477 -0.42 23.20 -22.45
CA THR A 477 -1.18 23.75 -23.58
C THR A 477 -0.41 24.84 -24.33
N GLY A 478 -0.69 24.95 -25.63
CA GLY A 478 -0.12 26.00 -26.49
C GLY A 478 -0.25 25.69 -27.98
N ALA A 479 -0.48 26.71 -28.79
CA ALA A 479 -0.58 26.60 -30.26
C ALA A 479 -1.59 25.52 -30.76
N GLY A 480 -2.67 25.29 -30.02
CA GLY A 480 -3.68 24.26 -30.35
C GLY A 480 -3.20 22.82 -30.12
N THR A 481 -2.06 22.64 -29.44
CA THR A 481 -1.54 21.37 -28.94
C THR A 481 -1.85 21.25 -27.44
N THR A 482 -2.21 20.04 -27.00
CA THR A 482 -2.35 19.70 -25.58
C THR A 482 -1.57 18.43 -25.26
N ILE A 483 -0.92 18.40 -24.10
CA ILE A 483 -0.24 17.22 -23.56
C ILE A 483 -0.63 17.07 -22.09
N ASP A 484 -1.26 15.96 -21.74
CA ASP A 484 -1.53 15.58 -20.35
C ASP A 484 -0.63 14.41 -19.92
N ARG A 485 -0.88 13.82 -18.75
CA ARG A 485 -0.10 12.67 -18.23
C ARG A 485 0.00 11.51 -19.22
N PHE A 486 -1.05 11.29 -20.01
CA PHE A 486 -1.21 10.12 -20.84
C PHE A 486 -1.24 10.42 -22.33
N THR A 487 -1.76 11.59 -22.73
CA THR A 487 -2.10 11.86 -24.12
C THR A 487 -1.32 13.02 -24.72
N LEU A 488 -0.99 12.87 -26.00
CA LEU A 488 -0.43 13.89 -26.87
C LEU A 488 -1.46 14.20 -27.96
N THR A 489 -1.98 15.43 -27.97
CA THR A 489 -2.91 15.91 -29.00
C THR A 489 -2.26 17.02 -29.81
N PRO A 490 -1.76 16.73 -31.03
CA PRO A 490 -1.14 17.71 -31.91
C PRO A 490 -2.18 18.65 -32.53
N SER A 491 -1.75 19.83 -32.94
CA SER A 491 -2.57 20.71 -33.78
C SER A 491 -2.54 20.24 -35.24
N THR A 492 -3.33 20.88 -36.11
CA THR A 492 -3.27 20.64 -37.56
C THR A 492 -1.97 21.16 -38.21
N ALA A 493 -1.24 22.06 -37.54
CA ALA A 493 -0.04 22.71 -38.08
C ALA A 493 1.27 22.27 -37.40
N THR A 494 1.19 21.80 -36.16
CA THR A 494 2.33 21.42 -35.32
C THR A 494 2.07 20.09 -34.61
N GLY A 495 3.12 19.29 -34.46
CA GLY A 495 3.11 18.06 -33.69
C GLY A 495 3.21 18.33 -32.20
N ALA A 496 2.92 17.31 -31.41
CA ALA A 496 3.09 17.28 -29.96
C ALA A 496 4.33 16.44 -29.62
N GLY A 497 5.09 16.80 -28.60
CA GLY A 497 6.25 16.00 -28.21
C GLY A 497 6.66 16.12 -26.75
N LEU A 498 7.03 14.98 -26.18
CA LEU A 498 7.73 14.85 -24.91
C LEU A 498 9.23 14.84 -25.17
N THR A 499 10.00 15.49 -24.31
CA THR A 499 11.46 15.51 -24.37
C THR A 499 12.07 15.06 -23.06
N TRP A 500 13.14 14.27 -23.15
CA TRP A 500 13.98 13.94 -22.02
C TRP A 500 15.41 14.37 -22.34
N THR A 501 16.06 15.03 -21.38
CA THR A 501 17.44 15.47 -21.53
C THR A 501 18.32 14.58 -20.66
N ALA A 502 19.29 13.91 -21.27
CA ALA A 502 20.18 12.99 -20.58
C ALA A 502 20.94 13.72 -19.46
N PRO A 503 20.75 13.35 -18.17
CA PRO A 503 21.46 13.99 -17.07
C PRO A 503 22.95 13.66 -17.06
N VAL A 504 23.32 12.47 -17.55
CA VAL A 504 24.70 11.96 -17.56
C VAL A 504 25.00 11.18 -18.84
N ASP A 505 26.28 10.98 -19.13
CA ASP A 505 26.75 10.09 -20.20
C ASP A 505 26.39 8.63 -19.88
N GLY A 506 25.94 7.87 -20.86
CA GLY A 506 25.59 6.46 -20.66
C GLY A 506 24.95 5.79 -21.87
N VAL A 507 24.36 4.62 -21.62
CA VAL A 507 23.61 3.84 -22.61
C VAL A 507 22.20 3.60 -22.07
N VAL A 508 21.21 3.98 -22.87
CA VAL A 508 19.80 3.88 -22.48
C VAL A 508 19.01 2.90 -23.33
N SER A 509 17.97 2.36 -22.73
CA SER A 509 16.90 1.59 -23.37
C SER A 509 15.58 2.33 -23.24
N LEU A 510 14.79 2.35 -24.31
CA LEU A 510 13.54 3.08 -24.43
C LEU A 510 12.38 2.09 -24.55
N ARG A 511 11.28 2.35 -23.85
CA ARG A 511 9.98 1.67 -24.01
C ARG A 511 8.87 2.68 -24.23
N GLY A 512 7.80 2.24 -24.87
CA GLY A 512 6.56 3.00 -24.99
C GLY A 512 5.55 2.26 -25.84
N TYR A 513 4.27 2.54 -25.61
CA TYR A 513 3.17 1.90 -26.34
C TYR A 513 2.17 2.94 -26.87
N PRO A 514 2.53 3.68 -27.93
CA PRO A 514 1.64 4.67 -28.53
C PRO A 514 0.39 4.02 -29.13
N LEU A 515 -0.78 4.57 -28.78
CA LEU A 515 -2.11 4.11 -29.18
C LEU A 515 -2.93 5.31 -29.70
N ALA A 516 -3.34 5.27 -30.97
CA ALA A 516 -4.22 6.31 -31.51
C ALA A 516 -5.63 6.15 -30.96
N TYR A 517 -6.30 7.25 -30.60
CA TYR A 517 -7.71 7.21 -30.20
C TYR A 517 -8.59 6.75 -31.36
N GLU A 518 -8.29 7.22 -32.57
CA GLU A 518 -8.99 6.86 -33.80
C GLU A 518 -8.01 6.78 -34.98
N GLY A 519 -8.38 5.98 -35.99
CA GLY A 519 -7.65 5.93 -37.25
C GLY A 519 -6.20 5.46 -37.11
N THR A 520 -5.26 6.24 -37.65
CA THR A 520 -3.83 5.95 -37.63
C THR A 520 -3.05 7.24 -37.44
N ALA A 521 -2.07 7.22 -36.53
CA ALA A 521 -1.20 8.34 -36.20
C ALA A 521 0.27 7.98 -36.42
N ALA A 522 1.03 8.88 -37.03
CA ALA A 522 2.48 8.71 -37.17
C ALA A 522 3.20 9.21 -35.91
N VAL A 523 4.04 8.37 -35.32
CA VAL A 523 4.86 8.70 -34.14
C VAL A 523 6.34 8.48 -34.44
N ALA A 524 7.21 9.25 -33.79
CA ALA A 524 8.65 9.12 -33.94
C ALA A 524 9.41 9.45 -32.66
N VAL A 525 10.53 8.74 -32.46
CA VAL A 525 11.55 9.04 -31.46
C VAL A 525 12.78 9.60 -32.18
N THR A 526 13.29 10.73 -31.70
CA THR A 526 14.51 11.35 -32.25
C THR A 526 15.53 11.58 -31.15
N HIS A 527 16.82 11.43 -31.48
CA HIS A 527 17.97 11.77 -30.65
C HIS A 527 18.69 12.96 -31.28
N ASN A 528 18.70 14.09 -30.58
CA ASN A 528 19.22 15.37 -31.10
C ASN A 528 18.67 15.74 -32.50
N GLY A 529 17.40 15.40 -32.74
CA GLY A 529 16.69 15.64 -33.99
C GLY A 529 16.89 14.60 -35.09
N ALA A 530 17.77 13.60 -34.91
CA ALA A 530 17.89 12.47 -35.83
C ALA A 530 16.92 11.34 -35.43
N THR A 531 16.16 10.79 -36.38
CA THR A 531 15.21 9.71 -36.11
C THR A 531 15.94 8.44 -35.65
N VAL A 532 15.54 7.94 -34.48
CA VAL A 532 15.98 6.67 -33.90
C VAL A 532 15.02 5.57 -34.30
N THR A 533 13.72 5.80 -34.10
CA THR A 533 12.64 4.88 -34.50
C THR A 533 11.37 5.67 -34.83
N ALA A 534 10.51 5.10 -35.68
CA ALA A 534 9.22 5.68 -36.06
C ALA A 534 8.23 4.57 -36.40
N ALA A 535 6.94 4.83 -36.15
CA ALA A 535 5.86 3.88 -36.39
C ALA A 535 4.56 4.59 -36.79
N ASP A 536 3.72 3.90 -37.56
CA ASP A 536 2.32 4.26 -37.75
C ASP A 536 1.48 3.44 -36.77
N VAL A 537 0.72 4.11 -35.91
CA VAL A 537 0.03 3.50 -34.76
C VAL A 537 -1.47 3.62 -34.93
N GLY A 538 -2.21 2.53 -34.73
CA GLY A 538 -3.67 2.51 -34.78
C GLY A 538 -4.29 2.37 -33.38
N THR A 539 -5.57 2.04 -33.35
CA THR A 539 -6.37 1.86 -32.12
C THR A 539 -6.10 0.58 -31.32
N SER A 540 -5.08 -0.21 -31.68
CA SER A 540 -4.58 -1.28 -30.79
C SER A 540 -3.12 -1.06 -30.41
N GLY A 541 -2.56 0.10 -30.74
CA GLY A 541 -1.20 0.49 -30.42
C GLY A 541 -0.12 -0.36 -31.08
N VAL A 542 1.13 -0.06 -30.73
CA VAL A 542 2.32 -0.80 -31.12
C VAL A 542 3.43 -0.53 -30.12
N ALA A 543 4.24 -1.53 -29.77
CA ALA A 543 5.43 -1.31 -28.96
C ALA A 543 6.48 -0.51 -29.75
N VAL A 544 6.99 0.56 -29.15
CA VAL A 544 8.11 1.35 -29.65
C VAL A 544 9.28 1.13 -28.70
N THR A 545 10.25 0.34 -29.15
CA THR A 545 11.42 -0.05 -28.37
C THR A 545 12.71 0.42 -29.05
N THR A 546 13.73 0.70 -28.25
CA THR A 546 15.10 0.94 -28.72
C THR A 546 16.04 0.54 -27.60
N ASP A 547 17.05 -0.28 -27.88
CA ASP A 547 18.04 -0.70 -26.90
C ASP A 547 19.44 -0.25 -27.31
N GLY A 548 20.32 -0.04 -26.33
CA GLY A 548 21.73 0.25 -26.59
C GLY A 548 21.99 1.65 -27.18
N LEU A 549 21.10 2.62 -26.93
CA LEU A 549 21.28 3.98 -27.44
C LEU A 549 22.28 4.74 -26.56
N THR A 550 23.45 5.05 -27.10
CA THR A 550 24.44 5.90 -26.40
C THR A 550 23.96 7.35 -26.34
N VAL A 551 24.03 7.93 -25.15
CA VAL A 551 23.69 9.34 -24.89
C VAL A 551 24.84 10.02 -24.16
N ALA A 552 25.10 11.28 -24.51
CA ALA A 552 25.93 12.18 -23.72
C ALA A 552 25.06 13.09 -22.85
N ALA A 553 25.59 13.55 -21.72
CA ALA A 553 24.93 14.52 -20.87
C ALA A 553 24.52 15.76 -21.68
N GLY A 554 23.23 16.13 -21.61
CA GLY A 554 22.63 17.20 -22.38
C GLY A 554 22.04 16.80 -23.74
N ASP A 555 22.20 15.54 -24.17
CA ASP A 555 21.49 15.03 -25.34
C ASP A 555 19.98 15.01 -25.09
N VAL A 556 19.21 15.32 -26.14
CA VAL A 556 17.74 15.37 -26.07
C VAL A 556 17.15 14.22 -26.86
N LEU A 557 16.39 13.37 -26.18
CA LEU A 557 15.45 12.44 -26.78
C LEU A 557 14.09 13.10 -26.89
N ARG A 558 13.45 13.03 -28.07
CA ARG A 558 12.09 13.54 -28.29
C ARG A 558 11.18 12.43 -28.79
N PHE A 559 10.05 12.26 -28.14
CA PHE A 559 8.95 11.36 -28.48
C PHE A 559 7.82 12.21 -29.03
N SER A 560 7.49 12.07 -30.31
CA SER A 560 6.64 13.01 -31.02
C SER A 560 5.51 12.37 -31.81
N VAL A 561 4.37 13.04 -31.82
CA VAL A 561 3.19 12.73 -32.65
C VAL A 561 3.12 13.76 -33.77
N ALA A 562 2.94 13.30 -35.01
CA ALA A 562 2.92 14.17 -36.19
C ALA A 562 1.74 15.17 -36.19
N PRO A 563 1.89 16.35 -36.81
CA PRO A 563 0.79 17.30 -36.98
C PRO A 563 -0.45 16.66 -37.62
N GLY A 564 -1.64 16.97 -37.10
CA GLY A 564 -2.92 16.51 -37.64
C GLY A 564 -3.26 15.03 -37.39
N ALA A 565 -2.46 14.31 -36.62
CA ALA A 565 -2.63 12.87 -36.38
C ALA A 565 -3.74 12.50 -35.37
N GLY A 566 -4.42 13.50 -34.76
CA GLY A 566 -5.39 13.26 -33.68
C GLY A 566 -4.73 12.89 -32.34
N THR A 567 -5.54 12.61 -31.32
CA THR A 567 -5.06 12.27 -29.97
C THR A 567 -4.41 10.89 -29.95
N VAL A 568 -3.22 10.80 -29.35
CA VAL A 568 -2.49 9.55 -29.12
C VAL A 568 -2.24 9.39 -27.63
N SER A 569 -2.66 8.26 -27.06
CA SER A 569 -2.22 7.81 -25.73
C SER A 569 -0.78 7.32 -25.85
N TRP A 570 0.17 8.01 -25.23
CA TRP A 570 1.58 7.62 -25.24
C TRP A 570 2.37 8.31 -24.13
N ALA A 571 2.91 7.50 -23.23
CA ALA A 571 3.87 7.93 -22.23
C ALA A 571 5.10 6.99 -22.26
N PRO A 572 6.25 7.45 -22.75
CA PRO A 572 7.44 6.63 -22.89
C PRO A 572 8.17 6.44 -21.56
N SER A 573 9.07 5.47 -21.53
CA SER A 573 9.99 5.21 -20.41
C SER A 573 11.41 5.03 -20.91
N ILE A 574 12.37 5.50 -20.11
CA ILE A 574 13.80 5.40 -20.39
C ILE A 574 14.48 4.72 -19.20
N ALA A 575 15.34 3.74 -19.46
CA ALA A 575 16.23 3.15 -18.47
C ALA A 575 17.66 3.48 -18.83
N TYR A 576 18.46 3.99 -17.89
CA TYR A 576 19.90 3.80 -17.98
C TYR A 576 20.19 2.32 -17.73
N THR A 577 20.87 1.72 -18.70
CA THR A 577 21.35 0.33 -18.58
C THR A 577 22.84 0.30 -18.27
N SER A 578 23.46 1.47 -18.17
CA SER A 578 24.91 1.70 -18.11
C SER A 578 25.15 3.22 -18.02
N LYS A 579 25.86 3.68 -16.98
CA LYS A 579 26.32 5.09 -16.84
C LYS A 579 27.84 5.14 -17.00
N SER A 580 28.37 6.14 -17.70
CA SER A 580 29.81 6.22 -18.01
C SER A 580 30.72 6.65 -16.83
N ALA A 581 30.21 6.67 -15.60
CA ALA A 581 30.81 7.39 -14.47
C ALA A 581 31.19 6.54 -13.24
N THR A 582 31.35 5.23 -13.36
CA THR A 582 31.98 4.44 -12.29
C THR A 582 33.22 3.73 -12.85
N THR A 583 34.41 4.22 -12.50
CA THR A 583 35.55 3.30 -12.45
C THR A 583 35.27 2.37 -11.29
N ASP A 584 34.93 1.13 -11.57
CA ASP A 584 34.75 0.12 -10.53
C ASP A 584 35.97 0.08 -9.63
N ALA A 585 35.75 -0.15 -8.33
CA ALA A 585 36.85 -0.29 -7.39
C ALA A 585 37.77 -1.44 -7.84
N ALA A 586 39.06 -1.37 -7.50
CA ALA A 586 39.97 -2.45 -7.83
C ALA A 586 39.50 -3.79 -7.20
N GLY A 587 39.21 -4.78 -8.04
CA GLY A 587 38.63 -6.05 -7.59
C GLY A 587 37.10 -6.14 -7.73
N GLN A 588 36.44 -5.11 -8.25
CA GLN A 588 35.02 -5.09 -8.61
C GLN A 588 34.88 -4.93 -10.13
N TRP A 589 33.92 -5.63 -10.71
CA TRP A 589 33.58 -5.59 -12.12
C TRP A 589 32.07 -5.69 -12.26
N THR A 590 31.41 -4.62 -12.69
CA THR A 590 29.94 -4.55 -12.86
C THR A 590 29.50 -4.56 -14.31
N PHE A 591 30.44 -4.69 -15.27
CA PHE A 591 30.13 -4.70 -16.71
C PHE A 591 29.26 -3.51 -17.16
N SER A 592 29.40 -2.38 -16.45
CA SER A 592 28.57 -1.19 -16.55
C SER A 592 28.77 -0.38 -17.82
N VAL A 593 29.71 -0.78 -18.70
CA VAL A 593 30.00 -0.11 -19.96
C VAL A 593 29.84 -1.10 -21.12
N ALA A 594 28.94 -0.77 -22.05
CA ALA A 594 28.68 -1.60 -23.22
C ALA A 594 29.97 -1.85 -24.04
N ASP A 595 30.11 -3.08 -24.56
CA ASP A 595 31.28 -3.60 -25.27
C ASP A 595 32.62 -3.57 -24.49
N ASP A 596 32.60 -3.21 -23.19
CA ASP A 596 33.78 -3.25 -22.33
C ASP A 596 33.69 -4.42 -21.34
N ALA A 597 34.40 -5.51 -21.66
CA ALA A 597 34.50 -6.66 -20.75
C ALA A 597 35.38 -6.38 -19.51
N GLN A 598 35.87 -5.16 -19.34
CA GLN A 598 36.72 -4.73 -18.22
C GLN A 598 37.97 -5.62 -18.08
N GLY A 599 38.46 -6.10 -19.22
CA GLY A 599 39.61 -6.99 -19.36
C GLY A 599 39.35 -8.47 -19.04
N TRP A 600 38.11 -8.87 -18.72
CA TRP A 600 37.73 -10.28 -18.68
C TRP A 600 37.76 -10.91 -20.07
N SER A 601 38.03 -12.22 -20.12
CA SER A 601 37.97 -13.01 -21.36
C SER A 601 37.25 -14.31 -21.11
N SER A 602 36.48 -14.79 -22.10
CA SER A 602 35.78 -16.07 -22.05
C SER A 602 36.09 -16.92 -23.27
N ASP A 603 36.01 -18.24 -23.11
CA ASP A 603 36.03 -19.20 -24.23
C ASP A 603 34.67 -19.36 -24.92
N ALA A 604 33.60 -18.84 -24.31
CA ALA A 604 32.29 -18.67 -24.94
C ALA A 604 32.14 -17.26 -25.51
N PRO A 605 31.31 -17.06 -26.56
CA PRO A 605 30.93 -15.73 -27.00
C PRO A 605 30.28 -14.96 -25.83
N ALA A 606 30.89 -13.84 -25.47
CA ALA A 606 30.40 -12.90 -24.46
C ALA A 606 29.92 -11.62 -25.14
N THR A 607 28.75 -11.12 -24.74
CA THR A 607 28.25 -9.79 -25.12
C THR A 607 28.15 -8.94 -23.87
N ILE A 608 28.79 -7.77 -23.87
CA ILE A 608 28.68 -6.82 -22.76
C ILE A 608 27.71 -5.74 -23.17
N ALA A 609 26.54 -5.77 -22.57
CA ALA A 609 25.51 -4.79 -22.82
C ALA A 609 24.58 -4.76 -21.62
N ARG A 610 23.99 -3.59 -21.38
CA ARG A 610 22.93 -3.41 -20.39
C ARG A 610 23.34 -3.71 -18.94
N GLY A 611 24.58 -3.44 -18.58
CA GLY A 611 25.08 -3.59 -17.21
C GLY A 611 25.43 -5.03 -16.84
N TYR A 612 25.50 -5.96 -17.79
CA TYR A 612 25.90 -7.34 -17.53
C TYR A 612 26.69 -7.95 -18.69
N ALA A 613 27.42 -9.02 -18.38
CA ALA A 613 28.04 -9.90 -19.36
C ALA A 613 27.12 -11.09 -19.68
N ALA A 614 26.65 -11.19 -20.92
CA ALA A 614 25.86 -12.32 -21.40
C ALA A 614 26.75 -13.36 -22.08
N LEU A 615 26.85 -14.56 -21.52
CA LEU A 615 27.59 -15.68 -22.07
C LEU A 615 26.64 -16.65 -22.78
N THR A 616 26.97 -17.04 -24.01
CA THR A 616 26.25 -18.10 -24.72
C THR A 616 27.02 -19.41 -24.59
N THR A 617 26.61 -20.24 -23.65
CA THR A 617 27.27 -21.51 -23.34
C THR A 617 26.86 -22.58 -24.37
N THR A 618 27.83 -23.31 -24.93
CA THR A 618 27.56 -24.43 -25.87
C THR A 618 28.44 -25.66 -25.60
N ALA A 619 29.30 -25.60 -24.59
CA ALA A 619 30.25 -26.63 -24.21
C ALA A 619 29.92 -27.12 -22.79
N ALA A 620 30.41 -28.31 -22.41
CA ALA A 620 30.19 -28.89 -21.08
C ALA A 620 30.74 -28.01 -19.94
N THR A 621 31.70 -27.14 -20.22
CA THR A 621 32.23 -26.13 -19.30
C THR A 621 32.47 -24.83 -20.05
N THR A 622 32.20 -23.69 -19.40
CA THR A 622 32.51 -22.35 -19.91
C THR A 622 33.48 -21.66 -18.95
N THR A 623 34.54 -21.04 -19.47
CA THR A 623 35.57 -20.39 -18.67
C THR A 623 35.53 -18.87 -18.81
N LEU A 624 35.76 -18.17 -17.69
CA LEU A 624 35.95 -16.73 -17.61
C LEU A 624 37.24 -16.45 -16.85
N ASP A 625 38.19 -15.83 -17.53
CA ASP A 625 39.46 -15.37 -16.96
C ASP A 625 39.41 -13.88 -16.68
N SER A 626 39.77 -13.49 -15.45
CA SER A 626 39.99 -12.10 -15.09
C SER A 626 41.21 -11.50 -15.83
N PRO A 627 41.38 -10.17 -15.86
CA PRO A 627 42.63 -9.55 -16.27
C PRO A 627 43.82 -10.11 -15.48
N ALA A 628 44.99 -10.20 -16.13
CA ALA A 628 46.20 -10.64 -15.46
C ALA A 628 46.84 -9.51 -14.62
N GLY A 629 47.52 -9.88 -13.53
CA GLY A 629 48.29 -8.94 -12.72
C GLY A 629 47.42 -8.09 -11.80
N LEU A 630 46.32 -8.67 -11.30
CA LEU A 630 45.43 -8.01 -10.34
C LEU A 630 46.20 -7.46 -9.12
N ALA A 631 47.26 -8.15 -8.69
CA ALA A 631 48.14 -7.78 -7.58
C ALA A 631 47.37 -7.46 -6.29
N LEU A 632 46.24 -8.12 -6.10
CA LEU A 632 45.33 -7.85 -5.00
C LEU A 632 45.89 -8.47 -3.73
N SER A 633 45.79 -7.71 -2.64
CA SER A 633 46.10 -8.22 -1.31
C SER A 633 45.24 -9.45 -1.02
N PRO A 634 45.76 -10.49 -0.37
CA PRO A 634 44.96 -11.65 0.08
C PRO A 634 43.87 -11.27 1.10
N ALA A 635 43.74 -9.99 1.43
CA ALA A 635 42.66 -9.45 2.24
C ALA A 635 41.27 -9.79 1.67
N GLY A 636 41.07 -9.89 0.35
CA GLY A 636 39.80 -10.38 -0.23
C GLY A 636 39.70 -11.90 -0.12
N SER A 637 39.00 -12.42 0.90
CA SER A 637 38.91 -13.85 1.20
C SER A 637 37.88 -14.62 0.38
N ALA A 638 37.08 -13.96 -0.46
CA ALA A 638 36.08 -14.61 -1.31
C ALA A 638 35.86 -13.90 -2.65
N VAL A 639 35.25 -14.62 -3.59
CA VAL A 639 34.69 -14.05 -4.82
C VAL A 639 33.18 -14.03 -4.70
N ARG A 640 32.56 -12.85 -4.80
CA ARG A 640 31.13 -12.68 -5.00
C ARG A 640 30.84 -12.65 -6.50
N LEU A 641 29.90 -13.47 -6.95
CA LEU A 641 29.42 -13.53 -8.32
C LEU A 641 27.92 -13.27 -8.31
N SER A 642 27.47 -12.18 -8.94
CA SER A 642 26.06 -11.89 -9.21
C SER A 642 25.72 -12.38 -10.62
N TYR A 643 24.78 -13.32 -10.75
CA TYR A 643 24.48 -14.01 -12.00
C TYR A 643 23.01 -14.39 -12.16
N ASN A 644 22.59 -14.59 -13.42
CA ASN A 644 21.35 -15.25 -13.79
C ASN A 644 21.67 -16.48 -14.64
N ASN A 645 21.29 -17.66 -14.16
CA ASN A 645 21.58 -18.93 -14.82
C ASN A 645 20.39 -19.40 -15.66
N GLY A 646 20.40 -19.08 -16.96
CA GLY A 646 19.43 -19.60 -17.93
C GLY A 646 19.77 -20.99 -18.47
N THR A 647 20.71 -21.71 -17.87
CA THR A 647 21.18 -23.05 -18.30
C THR A 647 20.75 -24.14 -17.31
N ALA A 648 21.00 -25.41 -17.62
CA ALA A 648 20.77 -26.53 -16.70
C ALA A 648 21.96 -26.80 -15.75
N ALA A 649 22.95 -25.91 -15.69
CA ALA A 649 24.08 -26.02 -14.79
C ALA A 649 23.66 -25.95 -13.32
N THR A 650 24.24 -26.80 -12.48
CA THR A 650 23.99 -26.84 -11.02
C THR A 650 25.22 -26.44 -10.20
N SER A 651 26.38 -26.31 -10.83
CA SER A 651 27.64 -26.05 -10.14
C SER A 651 28.63 -25.25 -10.99
N GLY A 652 29.60 -24.66 -10.31
CA GLY A 652 30.75 -24.00 -10.89
C GLY A 652 31.97 -24.13 -9.98
N ARG A 653 33.09 -23.55 -10.42
CA ARG A 653 34.34 -23.58 -9.71
C ARG A 653 35.14 -22.31 -9.93
N VAL A 654 35.60 -21.71 -8.84
CA VAL A 654 36.52 -20.58 -8.88
C VAL A 654 37.94 -21.09 -8.69
N TYR A 655 38.81 -20.87 -9.67
CA TYR A 655 40.24 -21.09 -9.61
C TYR A 655 40.98 -19.78 -9.38
N PHE A 656 42.15 -19.86 -8.76
CA PHE A 656 42.99 -18.69 -8.52
C PHE A 656 44.48 -18.97 -8.81
N THR A 657 45.20 -17.92 -9.20
CA THR A 657 46.67 -17.90 -9.20
C THR A 657 47.20 -16.87 -8.22
N THR A 658 48.44 -17.07 -7.80
CA THR A 658 49.13 -16.23 -6.82
C THR A 658 50.48 -15.80 -7.40
N SER A 659 51.09 -14.76 -6.85
CA SER A 659 52.47 -14.39 -7.20
C SER A 659 53.49 -15.52 -6.98
N ALA A 660 53.17 -16.53 -6.16
CA ALA A 660 53.99 -17.72 -5.95
C ALA A 660 53.79 -18.83 -7.01
N SER A 661 52.63 -18.91 -7.67
CA SER A 661 52.33 -19.93 -8.68
C SER A 661 51.24 -19.46 -9.63
N GLN A 662 51.54 -19.54 -10.92
CA GLN A 662 50.74 -19.03 -12.04
C GLN A 662 49.90 -20.14 -12.74
N SER A 663 49.72 -21.30 -12.10
CA SER A 663 48.97 -22.41 -12.67
C SER A 663 47.63 -22.60 -11.97
N PHE A 664 46.55 -22.64 -12.76
CA PHE A 664 45.24 -23.11 -12.27
C PHE A 664 45.29 -24.63 -12.12
N THR A 665 45.09 -25.09 -10.89
CA THR A 665 45.09 -26.52 -10.54
C THR A 665 43.91 -26.79 -9.64
N GLU A 666 43.45 -28.03 -9.59
CA GLU A 666 42.35 -28.45 -8.70
C GLU A 666 42.59 -28.04 -7.24
N ALA A 667 43.82 -28.21 -6.73
CA ALA A 667 44.19 -27.82 -5.38
C ALA A 667 44.08 -26.31 -5.10
N ARG A 668 43.95 -25.47 -6.14
CA ARG A 668 43.85 -24.00 -6.09
C ARG A 668 42.51 -23.55 -6.64
N SER A 669 41.46 -24.19 -6.17
CA SER A 669 40.09 -23.90 -6.56
C SER A 669 39.11 -24.24 -5.47
N VAL A 670 37.92 -23.67 -5.57
CA VAL A 670 36.77 -23.91 -4.68
C VAL A 670 35.53 -24.10 -5.55
N GLU A 671 34.81 -25.20 -5.32
CA GLU A 671 33.51 -25.43 -5.96
C GLU A 671 32.44 -24.56 -5.32
N PHE A 672 31.45 -24.18 -6.11
CA PHE A 672 30.25 -23.52 -5.65
C PHE A 672 29.05 -24.06 -6.42
N GLU A 673 27.89 -23.99 -5.81
CA GLU A 673 26.63 -24.37 -6.46
C GLU A 673 26.02 -23.17 -7.17
N VAL A 674 25.34 -23.43 -8.27
CA VAL A 674 24.47 -22.46 -8.92
C VAL A 674 23.09 -23.07 -9.07
N ASN A 675 22.04 -22.30 -8.86
CA ASN A 675 20.70 -22.79 -9.14
C ASN A 675 20.55 -23.02 -10.66
N PRO A 676 20.16 -24.22 -11.12
CA PRO A 676 19.81 -24.43 -12.52
C PRO A 676 18.57 -23.61 -12.85
N ARG A 677 18.34 -23.34 -14.14
CA ARG A 677 17.07 -22.75 -14.60
C ARG A 677 15.92 -23.65 -14.15
N SER A 678 15.19 -23.24 -13.12
CA SER A 678 14.05 -23.95 -12.58
C SER A 678 12.76 -23.35 -13.11
N VAL A 679 11.90 -24.15 -13.75
CA VAL A 679 10.56 -23.69 -14.17
C VAL A 679 9.58 -23.51 -13.01
N THR A 680 10.03 -23.77 -11.78
CA THR A 680 9.32 -23.58 -10.50
C THR A 680 10.15 -22.65 -9.59
N GLY A 681 9.54 -21.78 -8.79
CA GLY A 681 10.25 -20.83 -7.93
C GLY A 681 10.62 -19.52 -8.64
N ILE A 682 11.63 -18.80 -8.13
CA ILE A 682 12.09 -17.52 -8.69
C ILE A 682 12.97 -17.79 -9.93
N LEU A 683 12.50 -17.41 -11.13
CA LEU A 683 13.09 -17.81 -12.41
C LEU A 683 13.96 -16.72 -13.06
N GLU A 684 13.56 -15.44 -13.00
CA GLU A 684 14.30 -14.33 -13.62
C GLU A 684 14.64 -13.26 -12.59
N GLY A 685 15.92 -13.20 -12.20
CA GLY A 685 16.54 -12.20 -11.34
C GLY A 685 18.05 -12.48 -11.24
N PHE A 686 18.85 -11.50 -10.83
CA PHE A 686 20.25 -11.76 -10.50
C PHE A 686 20.34 -12.33 -9.07
N GLN A 687 20.98 -13.48 -8.93
CA GLN A 687 21.30 -14.10 -7.66
C GLN A 687 22.78 -13.89 -7.38
N SER A 688 23.16 -13.75 -6.11
CA SER A 688 24.57 -13.66 -5.72
C SER A 688 25.02 -14.92 -5.02
N VAL A 689 26.19 -15.43 -5.41
CA VAL A 689 26.91 -16.48 -4.67
C VAL A 689 28.23 -15.91 -4.15
N VAL A 690 28.59 -16.25 -2.91
CA VAL A 690 29.88 -15.91 -2.32
C VAL A 690 30.73 -17.17 -2.18
N VAL A 691 31.85 -17.21 -2.89
CA VAL A 691 32.77 -18.35 -2.93
C VAL A 691 33.98 -18.07 -2.03
N PRO A 692 34.07 -18.65 -0.82
CA PRO A 692 35.17 -18.42 0.11
C PRO A 692 36.44 -19.10 -0.41
N LEU A 693 37.46 -18.31 -0.73
CA LEU A 693 38.74 -18.79 -1.23
C LEU A 693 39.77 -18.98 -0.11
N SER A 694 39.61 -18.29 1.02
CA SER A 694 40.52 -18.36 2.17
C SER A 694 40.61 -19.73 2.83
N ASP A 695 39.58 -20.56 2.68
CA ASP A 695 39.52 -21.89 3.28
C ASP A 695 40.35 -22.91 2.49
N ASN A 696 40.78 -22.54 1.28
CA ASN A 696 41.69 -23.32 0.48
C ASN A 696 43.13 -23.15 1.01
N ALA A 697 43.77 -24.25 1.40
CA ALA A 697 45.13 -24.26 1.98
C ALA A 697 46.23 -23.66 1.08
N GLU A 698 46.00 -23.52 -0.23
CA GLU A 698 46.92 -22.91 -1.18
C GLU A 698 46.69 -21.39 -1.37
N TRP A 699 45.67 -20.81 -0.72
CA TRP A 699 45.39 -19.38 -0.74
C TRP A 699 46.46 -18.60 0.06
N SER A 700 47.42 -18.03 -0.65
CA SER A 700 48.56 -17.32 -0.03
C SER A 700 49.19 -16.28 -0.95
N GLY A 701 49.75 -15.21 -0.37
CA GLY A 701 50.40 -14.14 -1.13
C GLY A 701 49.40 -13.26 -1.91
N SER A 702 49.87 -12.48 -2.89
CA SER A 702 48.99 -11.66 -3.73
C SER A 702 48.29 -12.50 -4.79
N VAL A 703 47.00 -12.25 -5.00
CA VAL A 703 46.22 -12.88 -6.08
C VAL A 703 46.54 -12.17 -7.39
N ASP A 704 46.94 -12.95 -8.39
CA ASP A 704 47.33 -12.41 -9.69
C ASP A 704 46.26 -12.59 -10.76
N ARG A 705 45.41 -13.62 -10.62
CA ARG A 705 44.30 -13.91 -11.54
C ARG A 705 43.24 -14.81 -10.88
N VAL A 706 41.99 -14.61 -11.27
CA VAL A 706 40.87 -15.50 -10.95
C VAL A 706 40.34 -16.10 -12.26
N ARG A 707 39.91 -17.36 -12.21
CA ARG A 707 39.17 -18.00 -13.28
C ARG A 707 37.90 -18.60 -12.73
N ILE A 708 36.77 -18.22 -13.30
CA ILE A 708 35.48 -18.85 -13.03
C ILE A 708 35.25 -19.89 -14.12
N VAL A 709 35.01 -21.13 -13.72
CA VAL A 709 34.59 -22.21 -14.62
C VAL A 709 33.17 -22.56 -14.23
N LEU A 710 32.25 -22.41 -15.16
CA LEU A 710 30.88 -22.84 -14.99
C LEU A 710 30.76 -24.22 -15.62
N ASP A 711 30.18 -25.19 -14.90
CA ASP A 711 29.58 -26.31 -15.61
C ASP A 711 28.49 -25.72 -16.47
N SER A 712 28.38 -26.11 -17.73
CA SER A 712 27.43 -25.44 -18.62
C SER A 712 26.77 -26.41 -19.57
N GLU A 713 25.45 -26.26 -19.68
CA GLU A 713 24.63 -26.82 -20.75
C GLU A 713 24.23 -25.70 -21.72
N PRO A 714 23.75 -26.00 -22.93
CA PRO A 714 23.39 -24.97 -23.90
C PRO A 714 22.37 -23.96 -23.34
N GLY A 715 22.72 -22.68 -23.28
CA GLY A 715 21.84 -21.62 -22.78
C GLY A 715 22.55 -20.28 -22.58
N ALA A 716 21.84 -19.32 -21.99
CA ALA A 716 22.40 -18.02 -21.63
C ALA A 716 22.75 -18.02 -20.14
N PHE A 717 23.95 -17.53 -19.81
CA PHE A 717 24.37 -17.26 -18.43
C PHE A 717 24.75 -15.79 -18.35
N LEU A 718 23.99 -15.00 -17.57
CA LEU A 718 24.21 -13.56 -17.43
C LEU A 718 25.00 -13.33 -16.15
N ILE A 719 25.98 -12.42 -16.20
CA ILE A 719 26.78 -12.04 -15.05
C ILE A 719 26.65 -10.53 -14.89
N ASP A 720 25.97 -10.12 -13.83
CA ASP A 720 25.81 -8.72 -13.45
C ASP A 720 27.12 -8.18 -12.86
N SER A 721 27.71 -8.91 -11.91
CA SER A 721 28.95 -8.47 -11.30
C SER A 721 29.84 -9.59 -10.80
N VAL A 722 31.15 -9.32 -10.78
CA VAL A 722 32.16 -10.13 -10.10
C VAL A 722 32.90 -9.22 -9.13
N GLU A 723 33.10 -9.67 -7.89
CA GLU A 723 33.77 -8.89 -6.88
C GLU A 723 34.66 -9.75 -5.99
N LEU A 724 35.84 -9.24 -5.66
CA LEU A 724 36.71 -9.79 -4.63
C LEU A 724 36.39 -9.10 -3.31
N ILE A 725 35.78 -9.84 -2.41
CA ILE A 725 35.30 -9.35 -1.12
C ILE A 725 36.08 -9.96 0.03
N THR A 726 36.15 -9.23 1.13
CA THR A 726 36.54 -9.76 2.44
C THR A 726 35.26 -9.97 3.23
N PRO A 727 34.58 -11.13 3.15
CA PRO A 727 33.49 -11.40 4.07
C PRO A 727 34.02 -11.24 5.50
N ALA A 728 33.44 -10.28 6.23
CA ALA A 728 33.60 -10.24 7.67
C ALA A 728 32.86 -11.46 8.20
N ALA A 729 33.55 -12.59 8.36
CA ALA A 729 32.92 -13.82 8.81
C ALA A 729 32.56 -13.71 10.30
N ALA A 730 31.43 -13.07 10.58
CA ALA A 730 30.61 -13.43 11.73
C ALA A 730 29.57 -14.43 11.21
N GLY A 731 29.47 -15.61 11.82
CA GLY A 731 28.56 -16.67 11.39
C GLY A 731 29.04 -18.06 11.77
N TRP A 732 28.35 -19.08 11.29
CA TRP A 732 28.63 -20.49 11.58
C TRP A 732 28.66 -21.34 10.32
N GLU A 733 29.75 -22.08 10.16
CA GLU A 733 29.86 -23.25 9.29
C GLU A 733 29.76 -24.46 10.22
N PHE A 734 28.74 -25.31 10.07
CA PHE A 734 28.40 -26.29 11.09
C PHE A 734 29.31 -27.52 11.09
N ASP A 735 30.53 -27.39 11.62
CA ASP A 735 31.40 -28.53 11.96
C ASP A 735 31.07 -29.14 13.34
N THR A 736 30.56 -28.31 14.25
CA THR A 736 30.03 -28.72 15.55
C THR A 736 28.71 -27.99 15.84
N SER A 737 28.05 -28.28 16.95
CA SER A 737 26.80 -27.60 17.31
C SER A 737 26.97 -26.10 17.54
N ASP A 738 28.18 -25.64 17.90
CA ASP A 738 28.52 -24.22 18.10
C ASP A 738 27.52 -23.41 18.94
N GLY A 739 26.92 -24.08 19.95
CA GLY A 739 25.94 -23.49 20.87
C GLY A 739 24.51 -23.39 20.31
N TRP A 740 24.29 -23.77 19.06
CA TRP A 740 22.94 -23.90 18.51
C TRP A 740 22.17 -25.01 19.19
N ILE A 741 20.91 -24.73 19.45
CA ILE A 741 19.96 -25.65 20.05
C ILE A 741 18.72 -25.72 19.18
N ALA A 742 18.08 -26.87 19.12
CA ALA A 742 16.84 -27.07 18.39
C ALA A 742 15.78 -27.67 19.29
N ASN A 743 14.54 -27.37 18.97
CA ASN A 743 13.38 -28.03 19.53
C ASN A 743 12.52 -28.47 18.35
N GLY A 744 12.13 -29.75 18.39
CA GLY A 744 11.35 -30.37 17.34
C GLY A 744 9.97 -29.75 17.18
N ASP A 745 9.45 -29.09 18.21
CA ASP A 745 8.13 -28.46 18.17
C ASP A 745 8.07 -27.32 19.19
N VAL A 746 8.47 -26.11 18.79
CA VAL A 746 8.58 -24.96 19.71
C VAL A 746 7.25 -24.26 19.97
N ARG A 747 6.33 -24.35 19.01
CA ARG A 747 5.14 -23.50 18.98
C ARG A 747 3.95 -24.25 18.42
N CYS A 748 2.82 -23.60 18.62
CA CYS A 748 1.57 -23.95 18.01
C CYS A 748 1.17 -22.81 17.09
N SER A 749 0.62 -23.14 15.93
CA SER A 749 -0.10 -22.16 15.12
C SER A 749 -1.16 -21.45 15.96
N SER A 750 -1.58 -20.25 15.56
CA SER A 750 -2.83 -19.69 16.08
C SER A 750 -3.97 -20.66 15.75
N PRO A 751 -5.02 -20.80 16.57
CA PRO A 751 -6.14 -21.71 16.29
C PRO A 751 -6.93 -21.38 15.00
N GLY A 752 -6.52 -20.34 14.25
CA GLY A 752 -7.24 -19.77 13.12
C GLY A 752 -8.54 -19.10 13.55
N THR A 753 -9.24 -18.48 12.60
CA THR A 753 -10.62 -18.03 12.79
C THR A 753 -11.54 -19.16 12.34
N PRO A 754 -12.08 -20.00 13.25
CA PRO A 754 -13.06 -20.99 12.84
C PRO A 754 -14.32 -20.27 12.34
N SER A 755 -15.01 -20.86 11.36
CA SER A 755 -16.28 -20.31 10.84
C SER A 755 -17.38 -20.18 11.90
N ALA A 756 -17.22 -20.85 13.05
CA ALA A 756 -17.96 -20.64 14.28
C ALA A 756 -17.08 -20.99 15.49
N ALA A 757 -17.22 -20.27 16.62
CA ALA A 757 -16.56 -20.66 17.86
C ALA A 757 -17.02 -22.07 18.29
N PRO A 758 -16.11 -22.97 18.71
CA PRO A 758 -16.49 -24.33 19.11
C PRO A 758 -17.52 -24.26 20.24
N ALA A 759 -18.62 -25.00 20.11
CA ALA A 759 -19.63 -25.07 21.14
C ALA A 759 -19.00 -25.64 22.42
N ILE A 760 -19.36 -25.09 23.58
CA ILE A 760 -19.04 -25.78 24.84
C ILE A 760 -19.88 -27.05 24.83
N ASP A 761 -19.25 -28.22 24.81
CA ASP A 761 -20.00 -29.47 24.76
C ASP A 761 -20.71 -29.74 26.08
N VAL A 762 -22.04 -29.87 25.97
CA VAL A 762 -22.98 -30.02 27.07
C VAL A 762 -23.71 -31.38 27.05
N ASP A 763 -23.34 -32.38 26.21
CA ASP A 763 -24.10 -33.65 26.09
C ASP A 763 -23.20 -34.91 26.07
N ASN A 764 -23.49 -35.90 26.94
CA ASN A 764 -22.74 -37.15 27.12
C ASN A 764 -23.54 -38.41 26.71
N THR A 765 -24.50 -38.31 25.79
CA THR A 765 -25.39 -39.42 25.42
C THR A 765 -24.78 -40.53 24.54
N ALA A 766 -23.53 -40.40 24.06
CA ALA A 766 -22.84 -41.43 23.27
C ALA A 766 -21.85 -42.24 24.11
N GLY A 767 -22.36 -43.16 24.94
CA GLY A 767 -21.56 -43.98 25.85
C GLY A 767 -20.67 -45.04 25.18
N ASP A 768 -19.36 -44.83 25.26
CA ASP A 768 -18.35 -45.81 25.72
C ASP A 768 -16.98 -45.12 25.78
N PHE A 769 -16.42 -44.93 26.98
CA PHE A 769 -15.13 -44.24 27.19
C PHE A 769 -14.21 -45.04 28.10
N THR A 770 -12.96 -45.26 27.67
CA THR A 770 -11.88 -45.76 28.54
C THR A 770 -10.78 -44.72 28.82
N SER A 771 -10.94 -43.43 28.44
CA SER A 771 -10.06 -42.31 28.89
C SER A 771 -10.56 -40.90 28.47
N HIS A 772 -11.76 -40.58 28.94
CA HIS A 772 -12.36 -39.26 29.24
C HIS A 772 -11.64 -37.91 28.91
N ALA A 773 -12.00 -37.27 27.78
CA ALA A 773 -12.70 -35.97 27.66
C ALA A 773 -12.75 -35.49 26.19
N ASP A 774 -13.94 -35.23 25.63
CA ASP A 774 -14.17 -35.02 24.18
C ASP A 774 -13.71 -33.65 23.63
N ILE A 775 -12.39 -33.39 23.59
CA ILE A 775 -11.84 -32.16 22.99
C ILE A 775 -11.66 -32.36 21.47
N ASN A 776 -12.43 -31.64 20.63
CA ASN A 776 -12.33 -31.68 19.17
C ASN A 776 -12.75 -30.36 18.50
N TRP A 777 -12.75 -30.31 17.15
CA TRP A 777 -13.01 -29.08 16.37
C TRP A 777 -14.35 -28.43 16.72
N ASN A 778 -15.39 -29.21 17.00
CA ASN A 778 -16.73 -28.69 17.26
C ASN A 778 -17.00 -28.40 18.75
N PHE A 779 -16.15 -28.92 19.64
CA PHE A 779 -16.46 -29.07 21.05
C PHE A 779 -15.30 -28.66 21.96
N SER A 780 -15.55 -27.64 22.79
CA SER A 780 -14.60 -27.12 23.80
C SER A 780 -15.07 -27.45 25.22
N ARG A 781 -14.14 -27.36 26.18
CA ARG A 781 -14.39 -27.51 27.63
C ARG A 781 -14.04 -26.23 28.37
N MET A 782 -14.70 -25.92 29.49
CA MET A 782 -14.46 -24.68 30.23
C MET A 782 -14.49 -24.88 31.76
N GLN A 783 -13.57 -24.22 32.45
CA GLN A 783 -13.45 -24.24 33.91
C GLN A 783 -13.29 -22.82 34.47
N GLN A 784 -14.20 -22.40 35.35
CA GLN A 784 -14.15 -21.07 35.97
C GLN A 784 -13.24 -21.02 37.21
N PHE A 785 -12.59 -19.88 37.43
CA PHE A 785 -11.71 -19.58 38.57
C PHE A 785 -11.73 -18.09 38.94
N THR A 786 -11.12 -17.74 40.08
CA THR A 786 -10.81 -16.35 40.47
C THR A 786 -9.31 -16.21 40.67
N VAL A 787 -8.81 -14.96 40.72
CA VAL A 787 -7.39 -14.68 40.98
C VAL A 787 -7.22 -13.99 42.33
N SER A 788 -6.28 -14.48 43.13
CA SER A 788 -5.92 -13.91 44.45
C SER A 788 -5.05 -12.65 44.38
N THR A 789 -4.49 -12.32 43.22
CA THR A 789 -3.71 -11.09 42.96
C THR A 789 -4.07 -10.53 41.59
N PRO A 790 -3.77 -9.25 41.27
CA PRO A 790 -4.06 -8.69 39.95
C PRO A 790 -3.15 -9.23 38.83
N ARG A 791 -2.37 -10.30 39.07
CA ARG A 791 -1.45 -10.89 38.11
C ARG A 791 -1.62 -12.41 38.05
N LEU A 792 -1.69 -12.96 36.85
CA LEU A 792 -1.77 -14.39 36.57
C LEU A 792 -0.57 -14.82 35.71
N ALA A 793 0.45 -15.39 36.36
CA ALA A 793 1.72 -15.69 35.71
C ALA A 793 1.69 -17.03 34.94
N GLN A 794 1.05 -18.04 35.51
CA GLN A 794 1.08 -19.41 34.97
C GLN A 794 -0.22 -20.17 35.28
N ILE A 795 -0.59 -21.09 34.41
CA ILE A 795 -1.64 -22.08 34.64
C ILE A 795 -1.07 -23.47 34.32
N ASP A 796 -1.12 -24.40 35.28
CA ASP A 796 -0.85 -25.82 35.01
C ASP A 796 -2.18 -26.55 34.81
N PHE A 797 -2.29 -27.38 33.78
CA PHE A 797 -3.44 -28.23 33.54
C PHE A 797 -2.96 -29.66 33.29
N TRP A 798 -3.71 -30.65 33.76
CA TRP A 798 -3.37 -32.04 33.51
C TRP A 798 -4.02 -32.51 32.21
N ALA A 799 -3.21 -33.02 31.28
CA ALA A 799 -3.67 -33.58 30.02
C ALA A 799 -2.94 -34.87 29.63
N LEU A 800 -3.58 -35.66 28.78
CA LEU A 800 -3.02 -36.83 28.10
C LEU A 800 -3.37 -36.79 26.60
N LYS A 801 -2.68 -37.59 25.80
CA LYS A 801 -3.07 -37.85 24.40
C LYS A 801 -3.29 -39.34 24.13
N THR A 802 -4.07 -39.65 23.11
CA THR A 802 -4.17 -40.99 22.52
C THR A 802 -3.64 -40.95 21.09
N GLY A 803 -2.73 -41.85 20.72
CA GLY A 803 -2.06 -41.79 19.42
C GLY A 803 -1.39 -40.42 19.19
N ASP A 804 -1.43 -39.94 17.95
CA ASP A 804 -0.92 -38.61 17.58
C ASP A 804 -2.09 -37.70 17.13
N PRO A 805 -2.60 -36.85 18.04
CA PRO A 805 -3.62 -35.86 17.71
C PRO A 805 -3.12 -34.89 16.66
N GLN A 806 -3.99 -34.52 15.72
CA GLN A 806 -3.72 -33.47 14.74
C GLN A 806 -3.85 -32.10 15.43
N GLY A 807 -2.84 -31.24 15.23
CA GLY A 807 -2.77 -29.89 15.79
C GLY A 807 -2.55 -29.81 17.31
N CYS A 808 -2.36 -28.58 17.78
CA CYS A 808 -2.13 -28.29 19.19
C CYS A 808 -3.37 -28.40 20.07
N LEU A 809 -3.13 -28.53 21.38
CA LEU A 809 -4.15 -28.34 22.40
C LEU A 809 -4.19 -26.86 22.79
N TYR A 810 -5.33 -26.19 22.60
CA TYR A 810 -5.48 -24.74 22.78
C TYR A 810 -6.20 -24.39 24.08
N PHE A 811 -5.89 -23.18 24.56
CA PHE A 811 -6.35 -22.60 25.81
C PHE A 811 -6.76 -21.15 25.60
N ARG A 812 -7.84 -20.72 26.25
CA ARG A 812 -8.21 -19.30 26.35
C ARG A 812 -8.48 -18.92 27.79
N VAL A 813 -8.00 -17.75 28.22
CA VAL A 813 -8.43 -17.11 29.47
C VAL A 813 -9.45 -16.04 29.13
N VAL A 814 -10.66 -16.17 29.69
CA VAL A 814 -11.78 -15.26 29.44
C VAL A 814 -12.22 -14.62 30.75
N LYS A 815 -12.38 -13.29 30.78
CA LYS A 815 -13.09 -12.59 31.87
C LYS A 815 -14.58 -12.76 31.64
N ILE A 816 -15.27 -13.49 32.53
CA ILE A 816 -16.70 -13.76 32.39
C ILE A 816 -17.49 -12.47 32.66
N THR A 817 -18.21 -11.99 31.64
CA THR A 817 -19.10 -10.81 31.74
C THR A 817 -20.57 -11.19 31.67
N ASP A 818 -20.91 -12.32 31.04
CA ASP A 818 -22.25 -12.94 31.10
C ASP A 818 -22.16 -14.31 31.78
N PRO A 819 -22.49 -14.40 33.09
CA PRO A 819 -22.49 -15.65 33.82
C PRO A 819 -23.53 -16.67 33.33
N ALA A 820 -24.58 -16.26 32.62
CA ALA A 820 -25.66 -17.13 32.14
C ALA A 820 -25.31 -17.77 30.79
N ALA A 821 -24.66 -17.01 29.90
CA ALA A 821 -24.17 -17.50 28.61
C ALA A 821 -22.75 -18.10 28.68
N HIS A 822 -22.05 -17.93 29.80
CA HIS A 822 -20.64 -18.33 30.00
C HIS A 822 -19.69 -17.70 28.98
N THR A 823 -19.99 -16.47 28.55
CA THR A 823 -19.19 -15.68 27.60
C THR A 823 -18.58 -14.44 28.28
N GLY A 824 -17.56 -13.87 27.65
CA GLY A 824 -17.01 -12.60 28.06
C GLY A 824 -15.75 -12.21 27.32
N THR A 825 -14.98 -11.28 27.88
CA THR A 825 -13.80 -10.68 27.24
C THR A 825 -12.64 -11.68 27.21
N LEU A 826 -12.15 -12.02 26.01
CA LEU A 826 -10.93 -12.80 25.83
C LEU A 826 -9.72 -11.98 26.33
N LEU A 827 -8.88 -12.59 27.16
CA LEU A 827 -7.68 -11.95 27.71
C LEU A 827 -6.39 -12.60 27.23
N PHE A 828 -6.43 -13.89 26.90
CA PHE A 828 -5.26 -14.67 26.51
C PHE A 828 -5.69 -15.86 25.66
N THR A 829 -4.92 -16.16 24.61
CA THR A 829 -4.93 -17.44 23.90
C THR A 829 -3.55 -18.07 24.09
N GLY A 830 -3.50 -19.35 24.43
CA GLY A 830 -2.26 -20.13 24.49
C GLY A 830 -2.47 -21.51 23.91
N ALA A 831 -1.39 -22.23 23.66
CA ALA A 831 -1.47 -23.56 23.08
C ALA A 831 -0.26 -24.40 23.49
N VAL A 832 -0.43 -25.71 23.40
CA VAL A 832 0.60 -26.70 23.72
C VAL A 832 0.69 -27.71 22.58
N PRO A 833 1.89 -27.99 22.06
CA PRO A 833 2.09 -28.97 21.01
C PRO A 833 1.81 -30.39 21.48
N ALA A 834 1.45 -31.27 20.53
CA ALA A 834 1.16 -32.68 20.80
C ALA A 834 2.35 -33.43 21.43
N SER A 835 3.57 -32.95 21.18
CA SER A 835 4.83 -33.48 21.73
C SER A 835 4.97 -33.24 23.24
N ALA A 836 4.38 -32.16 23.77
CA ALA A 836 4.41 -31.81 25.19
C ALA A 836 3.29 -32.49 26.01
N VAL A 837 2.41 -33.25 25.36
CA VAL A 837 1.35 -34.05 26.01
C VAL A 837 1.68 -35.54 25.89
N THR A 838 1.78 -36.24 27.02
CA THR A 838 2.17 -37.66 27.04
C THR A 838 0.97 -38.59 26.97
N GLU A 839 1.16 -39.82 26.46
CA GLU A 839 0.13 -40.86 26.50
C GLU A 839 -0.20 -41.32 27.93
N SER A 840 0.76 -41.22 28.85
CA SER A 840 0.58 -41.54 30.28
C SER A 840 -0.11 -40.42 31.07
N GLY A 841 -0.20 -39.23 30.49
CA GLY A 841 -0.76 -38.02 31.07
C GLY A 841 0.11 -37.36 32.14
N GLY A 842 0.03 -36.03 32.22
CA GLY A 842 0.86 -35.20 33.09
C GLY A 842 0.36 -33.76 33.19
N PHE A 843 0.96 -32.97 34.10
CA PHE A 843 0.74 -31.53 34.08
C PHE A 843 1.51 -30.90 32.93
N VAL A 844 0.84 -30.00 32.24
CA VAL A 844 1.35 -29.16 31.18
C VAL A 844 1.06 -27.72 31.58
N SER A 845 1.96 -26.81 31.25
CA SER A 845 1.90 -25.42 31.70
C SER A 845 1.67 -24.48 30.52
N ILE A 846 0.85 -23.45 30.74
CA ILE A 846 0.76 -22.25 29.90
C ILE A 846 1.08 -21.03 30.76
N TYR A 847 1.55 -19.95 30.13
CA TYR A 847 2.05 -18.76 30.83
C TYR A 847 1.32 -17.50 30.33
N PRO A 848 0.11 -17.20 30.85
CA PRO A 848 -0.68 -16.08 30.35
C PRO A 848 -0.07 -14.69 30.54
N GLY A 849 0.85 -14.51 31.49
CA GLY A 849 1.51 -13.22 31.75
C GLY A 849 0.57 -12.05 32.08
N LEU A 850 -0.69 -12.33 32.44
CA LEU A 850 -1.71 -11.29 32.55
C LEU A 850 -1.49 -10.42 33.78
N SER A 851 -1.63 -9.11 33.60
CA SER A 851 -1.58 -8.10 34.66
C SER A 851 -2.90 -7.32 34.76
N ASP A 852 -3.06 -6.48 35.78
CA ASP A 852 -4.23 -5.65 36.04
C ASP A 852 -5.58 -6.40 36.11
N LEU A 853 -5.55 -7.66 36.55
CA LEU A 853 -6.74 -8.46 36.75
C LEU A 853 -7.53 -8.01 38.00
N ASP A 854 -8.86 -8.03 37.91
CA ASP A 854 -9.76 -7.75 39.01
C ASP A 854 -9.92 -9.00 39.89
N THR A 855 -9.35 -8.95 41.09
CA THR A 855 -9.42 -10.04 42.09
C THR A 855 -10.84 -10.40 42.55
N GLY A 856 -11.84 -9.54 42.28
CA GLY A 856 -13.25 -9.81 42.54
C GLY A 856 -14.02 -10.41 41.36
N ALA A 857 -13.42 -10.47 40.17
CA ALA A 857 -14.05 -10.96 38.95
C ALA A 857 -13.92 -12.49 38.78
N THR A 858 -14.79 -13.07 37.96
CA THR A 858 -14.73 -14.47 37.55
C THR A 858 -14.02 -14.59 36.21
N TYR A 859 -13.05 -15.49 36.14
CA TYR A 859 -12.32 -15.84 34.92
C TYR A 859 -12.65 -17.29 34.54
N ALA A 860 -12.37 -17.66 33.29
CA ALA A 860 -12.52 -19.03 32.82
C ALA A 860 -11.36 -19.45 31.94
N LEU A 861 -10.94 -20.71 32.08
CA LEU A 861 -10.05 -21.39 31.16
C LEU A 861 -10.89 -22.24 30.20
N GLN A 862 -10.90 -21.89 28.91
CA GLN A 862 -11.51 -22.70 27.84
C GLN A 862 -10.42 -23.54 27.18
N ILE A 863 -10.71 -24.81 26.87
CA ILE A 863 -9.78 -25.80 26.29
C ILE A 863 -10.40 -26.39 25.03
N PHE A 864 -9.67 -26.43 23.91
CA PHE A 864 -10.18 -26.96 22.64
C PHE A 864 -9.04 -27.46 21.73
N ASN A 865 -9.38 -28.25 20.70
CA ASN A 865 -8.47 -28.61 19.61
C ASN A 865 -9.18 -28.29 18.27
N PRO A 866 -8.78 -27.23 17.57
CA PRO A 866 -9.35 -26.82 16.31
C PRO A 866 -8.74 -27.58 15.13
N TYR A 867 -8.26 -28.82 15.24
CA TYR A 867 -7.72 -29.58 14.08
C TYR A 867 -8.08 -31.07 14.11
N ALA A 868 -9.08 -31.46 14.92
CA ALA A 868 -9.44 -32.86 15.08
C ALA A 868 -10.16 -33.47 13.85
N ILE A 869 -9.53 -34.47 13.22
CA ILE A 869 -10.10 -35.28 12.14
C ILE A 869 -10.67 -36.59 12.72
N PRO A 870 -11.89 -37.04 12.34
CA PRO A 870 -12.42 -38.32 12.77
C PRO A 870 -11.47 -39.49 12.48
N GLY A 871 -11.04 -40.22 13.51
CA GLY A 871 -10.13 -41.37 13.40
C GLY A 871 -8.65 -41.07 13.66
N ALA A 872 -8.27 -39.81 13.90
CA ALA A 872 -6.95 -39.43 14.40
C ALA A 872 -6.84 -39.55 15.94
N GLY A 873 -5.65 -39.35 16.49
CA GLY A 873 -5.44 -39.27 17.94
C GLY A 873 -6.24 -38.14 18.60
N THR A 874 -6.49 -38.24 19.91
CA THR A 874 -7.28 -37.23 20.67
C THR A 874 -6.60 -36.81 21.97
N TYR A 875 -6.93 -35.61 22.46
CA TYR A 875 -6.50 -35.13 23.78
C TYR A 875 -7.55 -35.47 24.84
N GLY A 876 -7.09 -35.77 26.06
CA GLY A 876 -7.92 -35.96 27.24
C GLY A 876 -7.43 -35.08 28.40
N VAL A 877 -8.30 -34.83 29.38
CA VAL A 877 -7.98 -34.04 30.59
C VAL A 877 -8.44 -34.76 31.85
N ALA A 878 -7.73 -34.59 32.96
CA ALA A 878 -8.12 -35.19 34.22
C ALA A 878 -9.16 -34.34 34.96
N PHE A 879 -10.20 -34.98 35.46
CA PHE A 879 -11.22 -34.37 36.33
C PHE A 879 -11.48 -35.21 37.59
N SER A 880 -12.24 -34.64 38.53
CA SER A 880 -12.74 -35.31 39.73
C SER A 880 -14.23 -35.02 39.92
N ASP A 881 -15.02 -36.06 40.19
CA ASP A 881 -16.47 -36.00 40.45
C ASP A 881 -16.81 -35.71 41.93
N ASP A 882 -15.83 -35.20 42.69
CA ASP A 882 -15.96 -35.01 44.13
C ASP A 882 -16.30 -33.54 44.42
N PRO A 883 -17.57 -33.20 44.74
CA PRO A 883 -17.98 -31.83 45.04
C PRO A 883 -17.33 -31.24 46.29
N ALA A 884 -16.66 -32.05 47.13
CA ALA A 884 -16.01 -31.59 48.35
C ALA A 884 -14.57 -31.08 48.16
N LYS A 885 -14.04 -31.11 46.93
CA LYS A 885 -12.71 -30.59 46.61
C LYS A 885 -12.78 -29.10 46.27
N PRO A 886 -12.61 -28.24 47.28
CA PRO A 886 -11.35 -27.50 47.30
C PRO A 886 -10.77 -27.43 48.72
N ALA A 887 -9.43 -27.49 48.80
CA ALA A 887 -8.60 -27.22 49.99
C ALA A 887 -8.06 -28.40 50.83
N ALA A 888 -6.73 -28.38 50.91
CA ALA A 888 -5.87 -28.53 52.09
C ALA A 888 -5.22 -29.88 52.44
N SER A 889 -5.63 -31.06 51.93
CA SER A 889 -4.97 -32.29 52.42
C SER A 889 -4.91 -33.50 51.50
N PHE A 890 -4.55 -33.36 50.22
CA PHE A 890 -4.07 -34.50 49.41
C PHE A 890 -3.08 -34.02 48.34
N GLY A 891 -2.09 -34.86 48.01
CA GLY A 891 -0.96 -34.52 47.12
C GLY A 891 -1.30 -34.19 45.66
N GLU A 892 -2.57 -34.02 45.28
CA GLU A 892 -3.00 -33.56 43.97
C GLU A 892 -3.75 -32.23 44.10
N LEU A 893 -3.14 -31.14 43.61
CA LEU A 893 -3.66 -29.77 43.75
C LEU A 893 -4.71 -29.44 42.68
N TYR A 894 -5.79 -28.78 43.12
CA TYR A 894 -6.88 -28.16 42.34
C TYR A 894 -6.94 -26.67 42.73
N SER A 895 -7.42 -25.77 41.85
CA SER A 895 -7.35 -24.29 42.01
C SER A 895 -7.55 -23.77 43.45
N PRO A 896 -6.61 -22.97 44.00
CA PRO A 896 -6.65 -22.49 45.39
C PRO A 896 -7.67 -21.37 45.66
N ASP A 897 -8.21 -20.69 44.63
CA ASP A 897 -8.98 -19.45 44.77
C ASP A 897 -10.52 -19.64 44.71
N SER A 898 -10.98 -20.85 45.07
CA SER A 898 -12.35 -21.18 45.56
C SER A 898 -13.58 -20.68 44.78
N ARG A 899 -13.69 -20.99 43.47
CA ARG A 899 -15.02 -21.24 42.87
C ARG A 899 -15.13 -22.50 42.01
N GLY A 900 -14.10 -22.90 41.27
CA GLY A 900 -13.94 -24.26 40.73
C GLY A 900 -15.11 -24.84 39.91
N THR A 901 -16.04 -24.04 39.39
CA THR A 901 -17.25 -24.53 38.71
C THR A 901 -16.96 -24.95 37.26
N TRP A 902 -17.23 -26.20 36.94
CA TRP A 902 -17.26 -26.76 35.58
C TRP A 902 -18.57 -26.41 34.86
N ALA A 903 -18.49 -26.05 33.58
CA ALA A 903 -19.67 -25.83 32.73
C ALA A 903 -19.79 -26.98 31.70
N GLY A 904 -20.87 -27.74 31.79
CA GLY A 904 -21.17 -28.99 31.03
C GLY A 904 -22.41 -29.70 31.65
N PRO A 905 -22.87 -30.87 31.15
CA PRO A 905 -24.07 -31.54 31.70
C PRO A 905 -23.83 -32.14 33.10
N GLU A 906 -22.57 -32.16 33.53
CA GLU A 906 -22.11 -32.87 34.72
C GLU A 906 -21.94 -31.86 35.86
N THR A 907 -23.00 -31.67 36.64
CA THR A 907 -22.91 -30.91 37.90
C THR A 907 -21.98 -31.65 38.87
N ASN A 908 -21.03 -30.94 39.50
CA ASN A 908 -20.05 -31.44 40.49
C ASN A 908 -18.74 -32.08 39.96
N ARG A 909 -18.23 -31.64 38.81
CA ARG A 909 -16.86 -31.98 38.35
C ARG A 909 -15.88 -30.82 38.51
N SER A 910 -14.61 -31.12 38.79
CA SER A 910 -13.52 -30.15 38.81
C SER A 910 -12.30 -30.66 38.03
N LEU A 911 -11.77 -29.85 37.11
CA LEU A 911 -10.51 -30.19 36.41
C LEU A 911 -9.32 -30.18 37.35
N LYS A 912 -8.37 -31.07 37.08
CA LYS A 912 -7.05 -31.05 37.70
C LYS A 912 -6.21 -29.97 37.04
N PHE A 913 -6.39 -28.72 37.49
CA PHE A 913 -5.62 -27.55 37.05
C PHE A 913 -5.23 -26.65 38.24
N ARG A 914 -4.19 -25.84 38.07
CA ARG A 914 -3.62 -24.94 39.07
C ARG A 914 -3.37 -23.58 38.42
N THR A 915 -3.61 -22.53 39.18
CA THR A 915 -3.28 -21.15 38.79
C THR A 915 -2.18 -20.64 39.71
N TYR A 916 -1.21 -19.92 39.15
CA TYR A 916 -0.14 -19.29 39.90
C TYR A 916 -0.26 -17.77 39.74
N THR A 917 -0.66 -17.12 40.82
CA THR A 917 -0.71 -15.67 40.96
C THR A 917 0.58 -15.20 41.65
N ALA A 918 1.15 -14.08 41.21
CA ALA A 918 2.46 -13.63 41.69
C ALA A 918 2.53 -12.10 41.87
N SER A 919 3.32 -11.63 42.83
CA SER A 919 3.57 -10.18 42.99
C SER A 919 4.38 -9.59 41.84
N SER A 920 5.14 -10.42 41.11
CA SER A 920 5.91 -10.09 39.91
C SER A 920 5.88 -11.27 38.95
N ILE A 921 5.87 -11.00 37.64
CA ILE A 921 5.99 -12.03 36.60
C ILE A 921 7.49 -12.22 36.35
N ALA A 922 7.99 -13.45 36.45
CA ALA A 922 9.38 -13.75 36.12
C ALA A 922 9.53 -13.83 34.60
N PRO A 923 10.68 -13.43 34.02
CA PRO A 923 10.97 -13.65 32.61
C PRO A 923 10.87 -15.14 32.27
N GLN A 924 10.31 -15.46 31.11
CA GLN A 924 10.23 -16.83 30.62
C GLN A 924 11.63 -17.33 30.25
N ASP A 925 11.94 -18.59 30.56
CA ASP A 925 13.11 -19.26 30.00
C ASP A 925 12.83 -19.53 28.50
N THR A 926 13.40 -18.71 27.64
CA THR A 926 13.23 -18.77 26.19
C THR A 926 13.90 -19.99 25.56
N THR A 927 14.75 -20.71 26.31
CA THR A 927 15.46 -21.92 25.87
C THR A 927 14.82 -23.22 26.38
N ALA A 928 13.74 -23.12 27.17
CA ALA A 928 13.07 -24.28 27.74
C ALA A 928 12.55 -25.23 26.64
N GLY A 929 13.00 -26.49 26.66
CA GLY A 929 12.61 -27.51 25.68
C GLY A 929 13.53 -27.65 24.47
N PHE A 930 14.48 -26.74 24.28
CA PHE A 930 15.53 -26.87 23.28
C PHE A 930 16.66 -27.81 23.75
N SER A 931 17.23 -28.54 22.80
CA SER A 931 18.35 -29.45 22.99
C SER A 931 19.45 -29.15 21.97
N PRO A 932 20.73 -29.40 22.26
CA PRO A 932 21.81 -29.19 21.29
C PRO A 932 21.51 -29.85 19.94
N VAL A 933 21.76 -29.13 18.85
CA VAL A 933 21.56 -29.66 17.49
C VAL A 933 22.47 -30.86 17.23
N THR A 934 22.02 -31.78 16.37
CA THR A 934 22.86 -32.85 15.87
C THR A 934 23.55 -32.39 14.59
N VAL A 935 24.89 -32.36 14.62
CA VAL A 935 25.72 -32.03 13.45
C VAL A 935 26.36 -33.30 12.92
N SER A 936 26.16 -33.58 11.63
CA SER A 936 26.77 -34.69 10.93
C SER A 936 27.02 -34.34 9.48
N ASP A 937 28.22 -34.66 8.97
CA ASP A 937 28.68 -34.32 7.62
C ASP A 937 28.64 -32.80 7.33
N GLY A 938 29.02 -31.98 8.31
CA GLY A 938 29.13 -30.52 8.15
C GLY A 938 27.81 -29.75 8.20
N VAL A 939 26.69 -30.41 8.49
CA VAL A 939 25.36 -29.78 8.51
C VAL A 939 24.60 -30.09 9.80
N VAL A 940 23.77 -29.14 10.23
CA VAL A 940 22.72 -29.38 11.22
C VAL A 940 21.63 -30.21 10.58
N GLN A 941 21.31 -31.36 11.18
CA GLN A 941 20.17 -32.17 10.78
C GLN A 941 18.89 -31.59 11.41
N GLY A 942 17.86 -31.39 10.59
CA GLY A 942 16.56 -30.92 11.02
C GLY A 942 15.96 -31.83 12.09
N SER A 943 15.48 -31.23 13.17
CA SER A 943 14.79 -31.92 14.24
C SER A 943 13.28 -31.94 13.95
N GLY A 944 12.67 -33.13 13.93
CA GLY A 944 11.26 -33.28 13.55
C GLY A 944 10.23 -32.78 14.58
N GLY A 945 9.03 -32.50 14.09
CA GLY A 945 7.81 -32.08 14.80
C GLY A 945 7.02 -31.10 13.91
N TYR A 946 5.97 -30.47 14.43
CA TYR A 946 5.05 -29.68 13.60
C TYR A 946 5.69 -28.35 13.15
N GLU A 947 6.16 -27.53 14.09
CA GLU A 947 6.90 -26.28 13.85
C GLU A 947 8.27 -26.36 14.56
N PRO A 948 9.28 -27.02 13.95
CA PRO A 948 10.61 -27.10 14.54
C PRO A 948 11.32 -25.77 14.40
N ALA A 949 12.08 -25.40 15.43
CA ALA A 949 12.93 -24.22 15.35
C ALA A 949 14.33 -24.49 15.86
N LEU A 950 15.26 -23.77 15.25
CA LEU A 950 16.66 -23.71 15.61
C LEU A 950 16.93 -22.34 16.20
N LEU A 951 17.58 -22.32 17.35
CA LEU A 951 17.91 -21.12 18.10
C LEU A 951 19.43 -20.99 18.16
N SER A 952 19.93 -19.81 17.80
CA SER A 952 21.35 -19.49 17.91
C SER A 952 21.79 -19.40 19.38
N PRO A 953 23.10 -19.40 19.67
CA PRO A 953 23.60 -18.88 20.93
C PRO A 953 23.03 -17.48 21.21
N ASP A 954 22.83 -17.18 22.48
CA ASP A 954 22.51 -15.83 22.98
C ASP A 954 23.77 -14.95 22.97
N ASP A 955 23.62 -13.66 23.26
CA ASP A 955 24.69 -12.64 23.29
C ASP A 955 25.47 -12.53 21.95
N LEU A 956 24.78 -12.61 20.80
CA LEU A 956 25.42 -12.52 19.48
C LEU A 956 26.19 -11.20 19.27
N GLY A 957 25.70 -10.10 19.84
CA GLY A 957 26.37 -8.80 19.76
C GLY A 957 26.52 -8.24 18.35
N LEU A 958 25.66 -8.63 17.40
CA LEU A 958 25.77 -8.18 16.01
C LEU A 958 25.24 -6.75 15.87
N ASP A 959 26.03 -5.86 15.28
CA ASP A 959 25.57 -4.51 14.95
C ASP A 959 24.72 -4.57 13.66
N ALA A 960 23.42 -4.31 13.80
CA ALA A 960 22.47 -4.32 12.68
C ALA A 960 22.87 -3.33 11.57
N SER A 961 23.49 -2.20 11.92
CA SER A 961 23.96 -1.20 10.94
C SER A 961 25.17 -1.68 10.12
N GLN A 962 25.87 -2.71 10.61
CA GLN A 962 27.00 -3.33 9.94
C GLN A 962 26.63 -4.69 9.33
N THR A 963 25.39 -5.15 9.47
CA THR A 963 24.96 -6.47 9.03
C THR A 963 23.67 -6.32 8.24
N ARG A 964 23.76 -6.18 6.92
CA ARG A 964 22.58 -6.02 6.08
C ARG A 964 22.00 -7.36 5.66
N TYR A 965 22.85 -8.32 5.33
CA TYR A 965 22.42 -9.60 4.78
C TYR A 965 22.65 -10.74 5.76
N ILE A 966 21.67 -11.64 5.83
CA ILE A 966 21.84 -12.99 6.39
C ILE A 966 21.82 -13.99 5.24
N HIS A 967 22.90 -14.74 5.08
CA HIS A 967 22.95 -15.87 4.15
C HIS A 967 22.66 -17.14 4.91
N LEU A 968 21.71 -17.92 4.41
CA LEU A 968 21.28 -19.19 4.98
C LEU A 968 21.33 -20.25 3.89
N ARG A 969 22.03 -21.36 4.13
CA ARG A 969 22.00 -22.50 3.22
C ARG A 969 21.28 -23.68 3.85
N MET A 970 20.12 -24.06 3.31
CA MET A 970 19.30 -25.14 3.87
C MET A 970 18.51 -25.92 2.82
N SER A 971 18.12 -27.17 3.15
CA SER A 971 17.28 -28.02 2.30
C SER A 971 15.85 -28.13 2.84
N ASN A 972 14.89 -28.46 1.98
CA ASN A 972 13.49 -28.59 2.36
C ASN A 972 12.84 -29.81 1.67
N PRO A 973 13.26 -31.04 2.06
CA PRO A 973 12.86 -32.28 1.40
C PRO A 973 11.36 -32.57 1.53
N ASP A 974 10.72 -32.04 2.57
CA ASP A 974 9.29 -32.24 2.86
C ASP A 974 8.40 -31.21 2.18
N GLY A 975 8.97 -30.30 1.37
CA GLY A 975 8.22 -29.35 0.55
C GLY A 975 7.40 -28.37 1.38
N ARG A 976 7.93 -27.90 2.51
CA ARG A 976 7.32 -26.79 3.27
C ARG A 976 7.32 -25.53 2.41
N SER A 977 6.31 -24.69 2.55
CA SER A 977 6.16 -23.48 1.74
C SER A 977 6.99 -22.30 2.27
N THR A 978 7.29 -22.27 3.57
CA THR A 978 7.72 -21.04 4.26
C THR A 978 8.81 -21.30 5.29
N GLY A 979 9.78 -20.42 5.39
CA GLY A 979 10.73 -20.29 6.49
C GLY A 979 10.57 -18.94 7.19
N TYR A 980 10.83 -18.90 8.49
CA TYR A 980 10.92 -17.68 9.28
C TYR A 980 12.31 -17.54 9.88
N LEU A 981 12.86 -16.33 9.81
CA LEU A 981 14.01 -15.93 10.60
C LEU A 981 13.57 -14.79 11.52
N LEU A 982 13.50 -15.07 12.83
CA LEU A 982 13.16 -14.11 13.88
C LEU A 982 14.43 -13.71 14.63
N PHE A 983 14.41 -12.55 15.30
CA PHE A 983 15.56 -12.10 16.09
C PHE A 983 15.15 -11.33 17.34
N THR A 984 16.09 -11.19 18.27
CA THR A 984 15.98 -10.32 19.45
C THR A 984 17.04 -9.22 19.40
N THR A 985 16.80 -8.13 20.11
CA THR A 985 17.77 -7.04 20.26
C THR A 985 18.09 -6.81 21.73
N GLU A 986 19.19 -6.12 22.04
CA GLU A 986 19.53 -5.75 23.41
C GLU A 986 18.39 -4.95 24.09
N ALA A 987 17.71 -4.09 23.31
CA ALA A 987 16.59 -3.29 23.78
C ALA A 987 15.30 -4.10 23.95
N GLU A 988 15.13 -5.15 23.14
CA GLU A 988 13.94 -6.00 23.12
C GLU A 988 14.32 -7.49 23.09
N PRO A 989 14.62 -8.09 24.25
CA PRO A 989 15.20 -9.44 24.37
C PRO A 989 14.18 -10.58 24.19
N GLU A 990 12.99 -10.28 23.67
CA GLU A 990 11.94 -11.27 23.43
C GLU A 990 11.70 -11.40 21.92
N PHE A 991 11.67 -12.64 21.43
CA PHE A 991 11.24 -12.92 20.06
C PHE A 991 9.77 -12.58 19.92
N ASP A 992 9.42 -11.97 18.78
CA ASP A 992 8.03 -11.73 18.43
C ASP A 992 7.25 -13.06 18.48
N GLN A 993 6.08 -13.02 19.10
CA GLN A 993 5.13 -14.12 19.04
C GLN A 993 4.23 -13.88 17.83
N PRO A 994 4.10 -14.85 16.89
CA PRO A 994 3.18 -14.67 15.79
C PRO A 994 1.74 -14.55 16.34
N GLY A 995 1.09 -13.42 16.05
CA GLY A 995 -0.29 -13.14 16.47
C GLY A 995 -1.35 -14.06 15.82
N ASP A 996 -2.60 -13.93 16.26
CA ASP A 996 -3.74 -14.69 15.74
C ASP A 996 -4.18 -14.19 14.35
N GLY A 997 -4.33 -15.08 13.36
CA GLY A 997 -4.94 -14.79 12.05
C GLY A 997 -4.07 -15.05 10.81
N TRP A 998 -4.66 -14.89 9.63
CA TRP A 998 -4.05 -15.10 8.31
C TRP A 998 -4.04 -13.78 7.52
N PRO A 999 -2.96 -13.51 6.76
CA PRO A 999 -1.55 -13.62 7.13
C PRO A 999 -1.13 -12.61 8.21
N VAL A 1000 -0.08 -12.98 8.92
CA VAL A 1000 0.50 -12.23 10.03
C VAL A 1000 1.72 -11.46 9.49
N PRO A 1001 1.64 -10.15 9.21
CA PRO A 1001 2.83 -9.31 9.27
C PRO A 1001 3.36 -9.36 10.71
N ASN A 1002 4.68 -9.40 10.82
CA ASN A 1002 5.41 -9.46 12.08
C ASN A 1002 5.06 -8.26 12.99
N GLU A 1003 4.08 -8.38 13.88
CA GLU A 1003 3.79 -7.28 14.81
C GLU A 1003 3.58 -7.76 16.25
N ALA A 1004 4.66 -7.62 17.03
CA ALA A 1004 4.88 -6.37 17.75
C ALA A 1004 6.35 -5.92 17.62
N GLY A 1005 6.66 -5.00 16.70
CA GLY A 1005 8.00 -4.38 16.59
C GLY A 1005 8.85 -4.77 15.37
N TYR A 1006 8.33 -5.57 14.42
CA TYR A 1006 8.97 -5.91 13.15
C TYR A 1006 10.31 -6.69 13.27
N LYS A 1007 10.44 -7.64 14.21
CA LYS A 1007 11.72 -8.36 14.46
C LYS A 1007 11.81 -9.75 13.81
N GLY A 1008 11.55 -9.81 12.50
CA GLY A 1008 11.75 -11.04 11.73
C GLY A 1008 11.43 -10.89 10.25
N ILE A 1009 11.74 -11.93 9.49
CA ILE A 1009 11.46 -12.05 8.05
C ILE A 1009 10.88 -13.43 7.75
N ALA A 1010 9.89 -13.48 6.86
CA ALA A 1010 9.40 -14.72 6.27
C ALA A 1010 9.96 -14.86 4.84
N PHE A 1011 10.25 -16.07 4.41
CA PHE A 1011 10.77 -16.35 3.07
C PHE A 1011 10.23 -17.68 2.54
N SER A 1012 10.08 -17.79 1.22
CA SER A 1012 9.64 -19.02 0.56
C SER A 1012 10.74 -20.07 0.61
N LEU A 1013 10.38 -21.33 0.91
CA LEU A 1013 11.33 -22.44 0.87
C LEU A 1013 11.24 -23.18 -0.46
N GLU A 1014 12.39 -23.39 -1.10
CA GLU A 1014 12.49 -24.20 -2.31
C GLU A 1014 12.31 -25.69 -1.97
N PRO A 1015 11.37 -26.41 -2.60
CA PRO A 1015 11.10 -27.81 -2.28
C PRO A 1015 12.22 -28.71 -2.81
N GLY A 1016 12.75 -29.60 -1.98
CA GLY A 1016 13.75 -30.58 -2.40
C GLY A 1016 14.77 -30.95 -1.33
N ALA A 1017 15.44 -32.08 -1.53
CA ALA A 1017 16.48 -32.55 -0.62
C ALA A 1017 17.83 -31.83 -0.81
N GLU A 1018 17.97 -31.04 -1.86
CA GLU A 1018 19.17 -30.26 -2.18
C GLU A 1018 19.28 -29.04 -1.27
N LEU A 1019 20.51 -28.58 -1.04
CA LEU A 1019 20.77 -27.37 -0.24
C LEU A 1019 20.56 -26.16 -1.15
N HIS A 1020 19.73 -25.22 -0.70
CA HIS A 1020 19.51 -23.95 -1.39
C HIS A 1020 20.09 -22.81 -0.56
N GLU A 1021 20.77 -21.87 -1.20
CA GLU A 1021 21.19 -20.61 -0.56
C GLU A 1021 20.05 -19.59 -0.64
N TYR A 1022 19.69 -19.06 0.53
CA TYR A 1022 18.75 -17.97 0.73
C TYR A 1022 19.55 -16.76 1.19
N VAL A 1023 19.39 -15.63 0.50
CA VAL A 1023 20.00 -14.35 0.88
C VAL A 1023 18.88 -13.43 1.36
N LEU A 1024 18.86 -13.17 2.67
CA LEU A 1024 17.84 -12.37 3.32
C LEU A 1024 18.38 -10.95 3.51
N ASP A 1025 17.80 -9.96 2.83
CA ASP A 1025 18.08 -8.55 3.07
C ASP A 1025 17.33 -8.10 4.32
N MET A 1026 18.05 -7.92 5.41
CA MET A 1026 17.49 -7.52 6.69
C MET A 1026 17.31 -6.00 6.80
N SER A 1027 17.91 -5.20 5.90
CA SER A 1027 17.75 -3.73 5.94
C SER A 1027 16.34 -3.25 5.62
N THR A 1028 15.53 -4.09 4.98
CA THR A 1028 14.11 -3.82 4.69
C THR A 1028 13.21 -4.18 5.88
N ILE A 1029 13.77 -4.69 6.98
CA ILE A 1029 13.03 -5.11 8.17
C ILE A 1029 13.10 -3.98 9.20
N PRO A 1030 12.00 -3.26 9.50
CA PRO A 1030 12.04 -2.09 10.37
C PRO A 1030 12.62 -2.34 11.77
N GLY A 1031 12.45 -3.56 12.30
CA GLY A 1031 13.00 -3.94 13.61
C GLY A 1031 14.49 -4.27 13.61
N TRP A 1032 15.14 -4.37 12.44
CA TRP A 1032 16.56 -4.72 12.30
C TRP A 1032 17.46 -3.52 12.64
N THR A 1033 17.49 -3.17 13.92
CA THR A 1033 18.20 -2.01 14.45
C THR A 1033 18.95 -2.36 15.73
N GLY A 1034 19.95 -1.55 16.08
CA GLY A 1034 20.72 -1.73 17.31
C GLY A 1034 21.59 -2.99 17.31
N THR A 1035 21.72 -3.62 18.48
CA THR A 1035 22.51 -4.84 18.67
C THR A 1035 21.59 -6.04 18.68
N ILE A 1036 21.78 -6.96 17.73
CA ILE A 1036 21.06 -8.22 17.61
C ILE A 1036 21.71 -9.25 18.53
N GLU A 1037 20.90 -9.84 19.42
CA GLU A 1037 21.39 -10.72 20.49
C GLU A 1037 21.14 -12.20 20.24
N GLN A 1038 20.10 -12.55 19.49
CA GLN A 1038 19.78 -13.93 19.18
C GLN A 1038 18.95 -14.03 17.90
N ILE A 1039 19.10 -15.13 17.15
CA ILE A 1039 18.26 -15.43 15.99
C ILE A 1039 17.59 -16.81 16.13
N LEU A 1040 16.38 -16.93 15.59
CA LEU A 1040 15.59 -18.16 15.55
C LEU A 1040 15.19 -18.45 14.10
N LEU A 1041 15.50 -19.65 13.62
CA LEU A 1041 15.13 -20.14 12.29
C LEU A 1041 14.05 -21.21 12.41
N GLU A 1042 12.95 -21.04 11.68
CA GLU A 1042 11.76 -21.91 11.74
C GLU A 1042 11.21 -22.20 10.32
N PRO A 1043 11.45 -23.39 9.75
CA PRO A 1043 10.70 -23.86 8.59
C PRO A 1043 9.27 -24.21 9.02
N ALA A 1044 8.25 -23.69 8.35
CA ALA A 1044 6.84 -23.76 8.74
C ALA A 1044 5.90 -24.25 7.62
N THR A 1045 4.76 -24.81 8.00
CA THR A 1045 3.71 -25.33 7.08
C THR A 1045 2.54 -24.36 6.89
N ARG A 1046 2.54 -23.23 7.60
CA ARG A 1046 1.51 -22.19 7.48
C ARG A 1046 1.44 -21.83 6.00
N TRP A 1047 0.27 -22.03 5.36
CA TRP A 1047 -0.13 -21.74 3.96
C TRP A 1047 -1.01 -22.82 3.30
N SER A 1048 -1.23 -23.99 3.89
CA SER A 1048 -2.26 -24.93 3.40
C SER A 1048 -3.63 -24.68 4.03
N TYR A 1049 -4.56 -24.05 3.31
CA TYR A 1049 -6.00 -24.15 3.59
C TYR A 1049 -6.50 -25.62 3.50
N ARG A 1050 -5.66 -26.50 2.92
CA ARG A 1050 -5.86 -27.94 2.90
C ARG A 1050 -5.30 -28.55 4.18
N ILE A 1051 -6.23 -28.97 5.04
CA ILE A 1051 -6.03 -29.69 6.31
C ILE A 1051 -5.13 -30.94 6.15
N ALA A 1052 -4.95 -31.46 4.93
CA ALA A 1052 -4.22 -32.70 4.66
C ALA A 1052 -2.68 -32.59 4.80
N ASP A 1053 -2.10 -31.40 4.68
CA ASP A 1053 -0.63 -31.22 4.62
C ASP A 1053 0.02 -30.91 5.99
N LEU A 1054 -0.79 -30.80 7.05
CA LEU A 1054 -0.38 -30.48 8.43
C LEU A 1054 0.40 -31.61 9.16
N ASN A 1055 0.79 -32.66 8.43
CA ASN A 1055 1.27 -33.93 8.97
C ASN A 1055 2.78 -34.18 8.80
N GLN A 1056 3.55 -33.20 8.32
CA GLN A 1056 4.93 -33.45 7.92
C GLN A 1056 5.91 -32.88 8.94
N THR A 1057 6.69 -33.75 9.58
CA THR A 1057 7.93 -33.38 10.26
C THR A 1057 8.91 -32.79 9.24
N TRP A 1058 9.65 -31.73 9.57
CA TRP A 1058 10.74 -31.29 8.70
C TRP A 1058 12.00 -32.14 8.95
N ALA A 1059 12.57 -32.68 7.88
CA ALA A 1059 13.76 -33.50 7.84
C ALA A 1059 14.89 -32.85 7.02
N GLY A 1060 14.82 -31.53 6.80
CA GLY A 1060 15.84 -30.78 6.07
C GLY A 1060 17.15 -30.63 6.82
N LYS A 1061 18.10 -29.95 6.18
CA LYS A 1061 19.47 -29.75 6.69
C LYS A 1061 19.82 -28.27 6.60
N ILE A 1062 20.65 -27.77 7.51
CA ILE A 1062 21.22 -26.42 7.44
C ILE A 1062 22.74 -26.54 7.44
N ASP A 1063 23.37 -25.96 6.44
CA ASP A 1063 24.80 -26.04 6.19
C ASP A 1063 25.56 -24.87 6.84
N TYR A 1064 25.10 -23.64 6.60
CA TYR A 1064 25.68 -22.46 7.24
C TYR A 1064 24.66 -21.34 7.46
N VAL A 1065 25.01 -20.44 8.39
CA VAL A 1065 24.37 -19.13 8.58
C VAL A 1065 25.48 -18.07 8.66
N ARG A 1066 25.49 -17.10 7.75
CA ARG A 1066 26.54 -16.05 7.66
C ARG A 1066 25.94 -14.65 7.73
N PHE A 1067 26.67 -13.74 8.35
CA PHE A 1067 26.37 -12.31 8.43
C PHE A 1067 27.29 -11.52 7.50
N ALA A 1068 26.76 -10.58 6.73
CA ALA A 1068 27.56 -9.78 5.80
C ALA A 1068 27.29 -8.26 5.90
N PRO A 1069 28.35 -7.42 6.01
CA PRO A 1069 28.24 -5.98 5.83
C PRO A 1069 28.05 -5.59 4.37
N ASP A 1070 27.53 -4.37 4.13
CA ASP A 1070 27.61 -3.74 2.82
C ASP A 1070 29.09 -3.57 2.44
N GLY A 1071 29.49 -4.15 1.30
CA GLY A 1071 30.79 -3.86 0.68
C GLY A 1071 30.91 -2.42 0.15
N LEU A 1072 29.90 -1.57 0.36
CA LEU A 1072 29.80 -0.23 -0.18
C LEU A 1072 29.67 0.78 0.96
N GLY A 1073 30.63 1.70 1.05
CA GLY A 1073 30.51 2.92 1.85
C GLY A 1073 29.53 3.93 1.25
N VAL A 1074 28.33 3.48 0.88
CA VAL A 1074 27.20 4.33 0.53
C VAL A 1074 26.22 4.21 1.70
N PRO A 1075 25.90 5.30 2.40
CA PRO A 1075 24.78 5.29 3.33
C PRO A 1075 23.55 4.93 2.51
N VAL A 1076 22.94 3.78 2.78
CA VAL A 1076 21.54 3.56 2.43
C VAL A 1076 20.77 4.52 3.31
N GLU A 1077 20.36 5.64 2.72
CA GLU A 1077 19.33 6.48 3.31
C GLU A 1077 18.10 5.58 3.51
N PRO A 1078 17.47 5.57 4.70
CA PRO A 1078 16.27 4.79 4.90
C PRO A 1078 15.27 5.14 3.79
N GLU A 1079 14.50 4.12 3.41
CA GLU A 1079 13.35 4.19 2.52
C GLU A 1079 12.73 5.58 2.46
N ALA A 1080 12.47 6.10 1.26
CA ALA A 1080 11.60 7.25 1.11
C ALA A 1080 10.31 6.92 1.90
N PRO A 1081 10.00 7.65 2.98
CA PRO A 1081 8.80 7.36 3.74
C PRO A 1081 7.62 7.55 2.79
N GLU A 1082 6.59 6.72 2.98
CA GLU A 1082 5.25 6.93 2.40
C GLU A 1082 4.97 8.42 2.30
N PRO A 1083 4.52 8.94 1.14
CA PRO A 1083 4.24 10.36 1.00
C PRO A 1083 3.25 10.77 2.09
N ASP A 1084 3.75 11.49 3.08
CA ASP A 1084 2.96 12.03 4.17
C ASP A 1084 1.87 12.94 3.57
N THR A 1085 0.63 12.47 3.60
CA THR A 1085 -0.56 13.21 3.16
C THR A 1085 -1.31 13.85 4.34
N HIS A 1086 -0.89 13.55 5.58
CA HIS A 1086 -1.51 14.09 6.78
C HIS A 1086 -1.10 15.56 6.93
N LYS A 1087 -2.10 16.41 7.16
CA LYS A 1087 -1.83 17.83 7.40
C LYS A 1087 -1.51 18.04 8.88
N PRO A 1088 -0.50 18.86 9.21
CA PRO A 1088 -0.19 19.19 10.58
C PRO A 1088 -1.36 19.93 11.23
N THR A 1089 -1.49 19.83 12.55
CA THR A 1089 -2.45 20.60 13.33
C THR A 1089 -1.76 21.80 13.97
N ALA A 1090 -2.35 23.01 13.88
CA ALA A 1090 -1.83 24.22 14.51
C ALA A 1090 -2.88 24.90 15.41
N THR A 1091 -2.49 25.25 16.64
CA THR A 1091 -3.36 25.85 17.67
C THR A 1091 -2.76 27.16 18.19
N LEU A 1092 -3.56 28.23 18.21
CA LEU A 1092 -3.16 29.51 18.80
C LEU A 1092 -3.32 29.47 20.33
N VAL A 1093 -2.21 29.54 21.04
CA VAL A 1093 -2.14 29.55 22.51
C VAL A 1093 -2.17 30.97 23.07
N SER A 1094 -1.63 31.95 22.34
CA SER A 1094 -1.73 33.37 22.68
C SER A 1094 -1.73 34.22 21.41
N PRO A 1095 -2.56 35.27 21.31
CA PRO A 1095 -3.52 35.74 22.30
C PRO A 1095 -4.78 34.89 22.37
N THR A 1096 -5.35 34.72 23.57
CA THR A 1096 -6.66 34.05 23.78
C THR A 1096 -7.83 35.04 23.94
N THR A 1097 -7.54 36.34 24.06
CA THR A 1097 -8.56 37.40 24.14
C THR A 1097 -8.26 38.52 23.13
N ALA A 1098 -9.24 39.36 22.79
CA ALA A 1098 -9.08 40.37 21.75
C ALA A 1098 -8.26 41.62 22.18
N GLY A 1099 -7.73 41.65 23.41
CA GLY A 1099 -7.01 42.82 23.95
C GLY A 1099 -7.95 43.90 24.53
N PRO A 1100 -7.47 45.15 24.67
CA PRO A 1100 -6.26 45.70 24.07
C PRO A 1100 -4.97 45.23 24.75
N TYR A 1101 -3.89 45.11 23.97
CA TYR A 1101 -2.55 44.78 24.44
C TYR A 1101 -1.57 45.92 24.17
N SER A 1102 -0.59 46.12 25.06
CA SER A 1102 0.52 47.06 24.82
C SER A 1102 1.50 46.58 23.75
N ALA A 1103 1.63 45.26 23.59
CA ALA A 1103 2.28 44.59 22.48
C ALA A 1103 1.65 43.20 22.29
N LEU A 1104 1.66 42.68 21.06
CA LEU A 1104 1.14 41.35 20.79
C LEU A 1104 2.12 40.29 21.29
N GLN A 1105 1.65 39.35 22.11
CA GLN A 1105 2.36 38.10 22.42
C GLN A 1105 1.71 36.96 21.67
N VAL A 1106 2.44 36.40 20.71
CA VAL A 1106 2.00 35.24 19.92
C VAL A 1106 2.63 33.97 20.47
N GLN A 1107 1.82 32.94 20.67
CA GLN A 1107 2.26 31.56 20.76
C GLN A 1107 1.36 30.68 19.90
N VAL A 1108 1.94 29.89 19.01
CA VAL A 1108 1.26 28.87 18.20
C VAL A 1108 1.95 27.54 18.46
N ASP A 1109 1.20 26.55 18.92
CA ASP A 1109 1.69 25.18 19.09
C ASP A 1109 1.18 24.34 17.92
N ALA A 1110 2.00 23.44 17.41
CA ALA A 1110 1.65 22.55 16.32
C ALA A 1110 2.11 21.12 16.58
N SER A 1111 1.43 20.16 15.96
CA SER A 1111 1.77 18.74 15.98
C SER A 1111 1.54 18.11 14.61
N ASP A 1112 2.31 17.07 14.33
CA ASP A 1112 2.27 16.29 13.11
C ASP A 1112 2.79 14.87 13.40
N ASP A 1113 2.26 13.85 12.76
CA ASP A 1113 2.66 12.45 12.96
C ASP A 1113 3.96 12.08 12.24
N GLN A 1114 4.34 12.81 11.18
CA GLN A 1114 5.53 12.54 10.35
C GLN A 1114 6.60 13.65 10.43
N GLY A 1115 6.29 14.76 11.09
CA GLY A 1115 7.26 15.75 11.55
C GLY A 1115 7.04 17.15 10.99
N LEU A 1116 7.33 18.17 11.80
CA LEU A 1116 7.13 19.56 11.43
C LEU A 1116 8.36 20.16 10.75
N LYS A 1117 8.14 20.98 9.72
CA LYS A 1117 9.17 21.81 9.08
C LYS A 1117 9.18 23.23 9.62
N ARG A 1118 8.01 23.87 9.76
CA ARG A 1118 7.90 25.24 10.31
C ARG A 1118 6.50 25.58 10.83
N ILE A 1119 6.46 26.56 11.73
CA ILE A 1119 5.22 27.16 12.25
C ILE A 1119 5.26 28.66 11.97
N VAL A 1120 4.16 29.22 11.43
CA VAL A 1120 4.06 30.60 10.96
C VAL A 1120 2.92 31.34 11.66
N ALA A 1121 3.16 32.60 12.03
CA ALA A 1121 2.13 33.53 12.49
C ALA A 1121 2.32 34.91 11.84
N ASN A 1122 1.34 35.33 11.06
CA ASN A 1122 1.37 36.55 10.26
C ASN A 1122 0.33 37.53 10.77
N VAL A 1123 0.72 38.78 11.00
CA VAL A 1123 -0.15 39.86 11.47
C VAL A 1123 -0.57 40.75 10.31
N TYR A 1124 -1.87 40.99 10.21
CA TYR A 1124 -2.52 41.77 9.18
C TYR A 1124 -3.24 42.99 9.78
N LYS A 1125 -3.29 44.08 9.00
CA LYS A 1125 -4.15 45.24 9.25
C LYS A 1125 -4.93 45.52 7.97
N ASP A 1126 -6.27 45.56 8.06
CA ASP A 1126 -7.15 45.80 6.91
C ASP A 1126 -6.87 44.88 5.70
N GLY A 1127 -6.56 43.60 5.98
CA GLY A 1127 -6.21 42.60 4.95
C GLY A 1127 -4.78 42.67 4.42
N VAL A 1128 -4.00 43.68 4.80
CA VAL A 1128 -2.59 43.84 4.39
C VAL A 1128 -1.65 43.26 5.44
N LEU A 1129 -0.70 42.43 5.01
CA LEU A 1129 0.35 41.88 5.88
C LEU A 1129 1.24 43.02 6.41
N VAL A 1130 1.27 43.19 7.74
CA VAL A 1130 2.10 44.21 8.40
C VAL A 1130 3.31 43.62 9.10
N LYS A 1131 3.24 42.35 9.53
CA LYS A 1131 4.37 41.62 10.13
C LYS A 1131 4.24 40.13 9.87
N SER A 1132 5.36 39.47 9.59
CA SER A 1132 5.47 38.01 9.56
C SER A 1132 6.42 37.54 10.66
N THR A 1133 6.06 36.47 11.36
CA THR A 1133 6.91 35.74 12.30
C THR A 1133 6.80 34.24 12.04
N GLN A 1134 7.89 33.51 12.22
CA GLN A 1134 7.94 32.06 12.02
C GLN A 1134 9.07 31.43 12.83
N SER A 1135 8.93 30.14 13.14
CA SER A 1135 10.00 29.27 13.66
C SER A 1135 10.19 28.09 12.72
N ALA A 1136 11.44 27.78 12.37
CA ALA A 1136 11.79 26.49 11.80
C ALA A 1136 11.83 25.45 12.92
N ILE A 1137 11.39 24.23 12.64
CA ILE A 1137 11.52 23.09 13.56
C ILE A 1137 12.64 22.21 13.00
N ALA A 1138 13.72 22.09 13.77
CA ALA A 1138 14.85 21.25 13.40
C ALA A 1138 14.55 19.77 13.76
N ASP A 1139 15.14 18.84 13.02
CA ASP A 1139 15.16 17.40 13.31
C ASP A 1139 13.79 16.69 13.23
N GLY A 1140 12.82 17.26 12.50
CA GLY A 1140 11.55 16.56 12.19
C GLY A 1140 10.65 16.29 13.40
N ALA A 1141 10.77 17.08 14.47
CA ALA A 1141 9.96 16.87 15.67
C ALA A 1141 8.44 16.90 15.35
N THR A 1142 7.73 15.92 15.89
CA THR A 1142 6.27 15.74 15.75
C THR A 1142 5.45 16.76 16.55
N THR A 1143 6.10 17.59 17.36
CA THR A 1143 5.47 18.73 18.06
C THR A 1143 6.42 19.92 18.11
N GLY A 1144 5.87 21.13 18.10
CA GLY A 1144 6.66 22.36 18.17
C GLY A 1144 5.85 23.59 18.55
N SER A 1145 6.55 24.65 18.96
CA SER A 1145 5.95 25.93 19.32
C SER A 1145 6.65 27.10 18.63
N HIS A 1146 5.88 28.03 18.09
CA HIS A 1146 6.35 29.35 17.67
C HIS A 1146 5.92 30.40 18.69
N THR A 1147 6.88 31.16 19.23
CA THR A 1147 6.62 32.31 20.10
C THR A 1147 7.21 33.59 19.53
N ALA A 1148 6.47 34.70 19.63
CA ALA A 1148 6.94 36.01 19.19
C ALA A 1148 6.28 37.16 19.96
N THR A 1149 7.06 38.19 20.29
CA THR A 1149 6.53 39.50 20.72
C THR A 1149 6.55 40.47 19.55
N VAL A 1150 5.40 41.03 19.18
CA VAL A 1150 5.26 41.98 18.07
C VAL A 1150 4.80 43.35 18.58
N ALA A 1151 5.67 44.34 18.45
CA ALA A 1151 5.34 45.75 18.69
C ALA A 1151 4.57 46.31 17.48
N LEU A 1152 3.41 46.90 17.75
CA LEU A 1152 2.49 47.44 16.74
C LEU A 1152 2.02 48.82 17.20
N ALA A 1153 1.61 49.66 16.26
CA ALA A 1153 0.92 50.91 16.59
C ALA A 1153 -0.53 50.62 17.01
N ASP A 1154 -1.20 51.60 17.62
CA ASP A 1154 -2.59 51.47 18.02
C ASP A 1154 -3.51 51.07 16.86
N GLY A 1155 -4.45 50.18 17.14
CA GLY A 1155 -5.49 49.77 16.19
C GLY A 1155 -5.91 48.31 16.29
N GLY A 1156 -6.84 47.93 15.41
CA GLY A 1156 -7.28 46.55 15.23
C GLY A 1156 -6.39 45.80 14.22
N TYR A 1157 -6.15 44.53 14.51
CA TYR A 1157 -5.29 43.63 13.73
C TYR A 1157 -5.88 42.22 13.69
N THR A 1158 -5.41 41.41 12.76
CA THR A 1158 -5.71 39.98 12.69
C THR A 1158 -4.41 39.19 12.62
N VAL A 1159 -4.23 38.17 13.46
CA VAL A 1159 -3.18 37.17 13.28
C VAL A 1159 -3.74 36.01 12.47
N LYS A 1160 -3.02 35.55 11.45
CA LYS A 1160 -3.26 34.29 10.73
C LYS A 1160 -2.10 33.34 11.00
N TYR A 1161 -2.38 32.10 11.32
CA TYR A 1161 -1.33 31.13 11.70
C TYR A 1161 -1.58 29.76 11.07
N ASN A 1162 -0.49 29.05 10.77
CA ASN A 1162 -0.48 27.68 10.27
C ASN A 1162 0.87 26.99 10.55
N ALA A 1163 0.93 25.69 10.30
CA ALA A 1163 2.14 24.89 10.32
C ALA A 1163 2.34 24.19 8.97
N GLN A 1164 3.59 23.85 8.66
CA GLN A 1164 3.99 23.06 7.51
C GLN A 1164 4.82 21.87 8.00
N ASP A 1165 4.50 20.66 7.55
CA ASP A 1165 5.24 19.43 7.81
C ASP A 1165 6.47 19.29 6.88
N LEU A 1166 7.19 18.18 7.01
CA LEU A 1166 8.36 17.86 6.20
C LEU A 1166 8.01 17.57 4.72
N ALA A 1167 6.87 16.94 4.45
CA ALA A 1167 6.37 16.64 3.10
C ALA A 1167 5.82 17.87 2.36
N GLY A 1168 5.56 18.95 3.09
CA GLY A 1168 5.10 20.22 2.58
C GLY A 1168 3.61 20.48 2.73
N ASN A 1169 2.82 19.62 3.38
CA ASN A 1169 1.41 19.92 3.64
C ASN A 1169 1.30 21.08 4.63
N ILE A 1170 0.20 21.83 4.52
CA ILE A 1170 -0.02 23.03 5.32
C ILE A 1170 -1.33 22.87 6.10
N SER A 1171 -1.27 23.09 7.41
CA SER A 1171 -2.43 23.07 8.29
C SER A 1171 -3.52 24.03 7.81
N ALA A 1172 -4.78 23.77 8.20
CA ALA A 1172 -5.82 24.78 8.08
C ALA A 1172 -5.35 26.11 8.72
N THR A 1173 -5.55 27.22 8.02
CA THR A 1173 -5.08 28.52 8.50
C THR A 1173 -6.07 29.10 9.52
N GLY A 1174 -5.66 29.14 10.78
CA GLY A 1174 -6.42 29.77 11.84
C GLY A 1174 -6.31 31.30 11.78
N THR A 1175 -7.36 32.00 12.25
CA THR A 1175 -7.38 33.47 12.28
C THR A 1175 -7.93 33.99 13.60
N PHE A 1176 -7.33 35.07 14.14
CA PHE A 1176 -7.78 35.69 15.38
C PHE A 1176 -7.63 37.21 15.34
N ALA A 1177 -8.69 37.94 15.69
CA ALA A 1177 -8.70 39.40 15.71
C ALA A 1177 -8.34 39.94 17.11
N PHE A 1178 -7.48 40.95 17.17
CA PHE A 1178 -7.03 41.58 18.41
C PHE A 1178 -6.83 43.09 18.23
N THR A 1179 -6.66 43.80 19.34
CA THR A 1179 -6.41 45.25 19.38
C THR A 1179 -5.14 45.58 20.13
N ILE A 1180 -4.45 46.62 19.66
CA ILE A 1180 -3.23 47.15 20.26
C ILE A 1180 -3.48 48.57 20.74
N ASP A 1181 -2.95 48.85 21.92
CA ASP A 1181 -2.92 50.15 22.56
C ASP A 1181 -1.52 50.34 23.16
N ALA A 1182 -0.63 50.96 22.40
CA ALA A 1182 0.77 51.17 22.76
C ALA A 1182 0.99 52.53 23.46
N ASN A 1183 -0.05 53.37 23.55
CA ASN A 1183 0.04 54.70 24.12
C ASN A 1183 -0.20 54.68 25.63
N ALA A 1184 0.62 55.41 26.38
CA ALA A 1184 0.44 55.56 27.82
C ALA A 1184 -0.70 56.57 28.14
N PRO A 1185 -1.42 56.37 29.25
CA PRO A 1185 -2.50 57.28 29.65
C PRO A 1185 -1.96 58.68 29.97
N THR A 1186 -2.81 59.68 29.84
CA THR A 1186 -2.49 61.07 30.22
C THR A 1186 -3.10 61.43 31.57
N ALA A 1187 -2.38 62.27 32.33
CA ALA A 1187 -2.81 62.77 33.62
C ALA A 1187 -2.55 64.27 33.69
N THR A 1188 -3.62 65.05 33.84
CA THR A 1188 -3.57 66.52 33.83
C THR A 1188 -4.20 67.04 35.11
N VAL A 1189 -3.59 68.04 35.74
CA VAL A 1189 -4.18 68.70 36.92
C VAL A 1189 -5.49 69.38 36.51
N LYS A 1190 -6.54 69.23 37.31
CA LYS A 1190 -7.80 69.94 37.13
C LYS A 1190 -7.69 71.37 37.62
N ASP A 1191 -8.09 72.31 36.78
CA ASP A 1191 -8.13 73.73 37.12
C ASP A 1191 -9.38 74.09 37.95
N GLY A 1192 -9.25 75.12 38.78
CA GLY A 1192 -10.32 75.69 39.59
C GLY A 1192 -10.19 75.38 41.08
N ALA A 1193 -10.38 76.41 41.91
CA ALA A 1193 -10.19 76.34 43.37
C ALA A 1193 -11.10 75.33 44.07
N ALA A 1194 -12.18 74.89 43.42
CA ALA A 1194 -13.07 73.83 43.93
C ALA A 1194 -12.45 72.43 43.87
N PHE A 1195 -11.47 72.19 42.99
CA PHE A 1195 -10.85 70.87 42.75
C PHE A 1195 -9.36 70.84 43.12
N THR A 1196 -8.66 71.95 42.88
CA THR A 1196 -7.22 72.08 43.11
C THR A 1196 -6.94 73.42 43.77
N VAL A 1197 -6.27 73.40 44.92
CA VAL A 1197 -5.78 74.59 45.61
C VAL A 1197 -4.27 74.54 45.58
N LYS A 1198 -3.68 75.36 44.70
CA LYS A 1198 -2.23 75.47 44.53
C LYS A 1198 -1.70 76.62 45.40
N THR A 1199 -0.65 76.34 46.18
CA THR A 1199 0.01 77.31 47.06
C THR A 1199 1.49 77.37 46.69
N GLY A 1200 1.89 78.40 45.95
CA GLY A 1200 3.23 78.44 45.34
C GLY A 1200 3.38 77.36 44.26
N ASP A 1201 4.43 76.54 44.38
CA ASP A 1201 4.69 75.39 43.48
C ASP A 1201 4.10 74.06 44.00
N THR A 1202 3.49 74.08 45.19
CA THR A 1202 2.90 72.91 45.87
C THR A 1202 1.36 73.01 45.89
N TYR A 1203 0.69 71.97 46.37
CA TYR A 1203 -0.77 71.91 46.46
C TYR A 1203 -1.23 71.63 47.89
N ASP A 1204 -2.27 72.34 48.36
CA ASP A 1204 -2.99 71.96 49.58
C ASP A 1204 -3.97 70.81 49.30
N VAL A 1205 -4.52 70.80 48.08
CA VAL A 1205 -5.31 69.70 47.51
C VAL A 1205 -5.14 69.72 45.99
N VAL A 1206 -5.02 68.56 45.36
CA VAL A 1206 -4.91 68.42 43.91
C VAL A 1206 -5.86 67.36 43.37
N SER A 1207 -6.46 67.63 42.22
CA SER A 1207 -7.27 66.67 41.48
C SER A 1207 -6.71 66.46 40.08
N PHE A 1208 -6.76 65.23 39.56
CA PHE A 1208 -6.30 64.90 38.21
C PHE A 1208 -7.46 64.46 37.32
N LYS A 1209 -7.46 64.97 36.08
CA LYS A 1209 -8.22 64.45 34.96
C LYS A 1209 -7.33 63.44 34.22
N LEU A 1210 -7.83 62.23 34.05
CA LEU A 1210 -7.15 61.12 33.42
C LEU A 1210 -7.81 60.82 32.08
N TYR A 1211 -7.00 60.51 31.07
CA TYR A 1211 -7.51 60.14 29.76
C TYR A 1211 -6.66 59.08 29.11
N ASP A 1212 -7.34 58.11 28.55
CA ASP A 1212 -6.77 57.13 27.64
C ASP A 1212 -7.82 56.74 26.58
N ALA A 1213 -7.45 56.66 25.31
CA ALA A 1213 -8.40 56.33 24.25
C ALA A 1213 -8.98 54.92 24.41
N SER A 1214 -8.16 53.98 24.89
CA SER A 1214 -8.46 52.57 25.12
C SER A 1214 -8.89 52.26 26.56
N LYS A 1215 -9.10 53.32 27.36
CA LYS A 1215 -9.65 53.38 28.73
C LYS A 1215 -8.59 53.27 29.83
N VAL A 1216 -8.79 54.09 30.86
CA VAL A 1216 -8.01 54.08 32.11
C VAL A 1216 -8.55 52.98 33.04
N ASP A 1217 -7.67 52.14 33.58
CA ASP A 1217 -7.98 51.01 34.48
C ASP A 1217 -7.93 51.44 35.96
N LYS A 1218 -6.76 51.87 36.42
CA LYS A 1218 -6.53 52.20 37.84
C LYS A 1218 -5.44 53.24 38.01
N VAL A 1219 -5.25 53.70 39.25
CA VAL A 1219 -4.06 54.47 39.64
C VAL A 1219 -3.39 53.89 40.88
N THR A 1220 -2.12 54.19 41.08
CA THR A 1220 -1.47 54.09 42.39
C THR A 1220 -0.95 55.45 42.83
N ILE A 1221 -1.09 55.77 44.11
CA ILE A 1221 -0.48 56.96 44.71
C ILE A 1221 0.46 56.50 45.82
N ASN A 1222 1.75 56.74 45.67
CA ASN A 1222 2.81 56.21 46.54
C ASN A 1222 2.73 54.68 46.74
N GLY A 1223 2.28 53.95 45.71
CA GLY A 1223 2.10 52.50 45.76
C GLY A 1223 0.73 52.03 46.29
N GLU A 1224 -0.10 52.90 46.85
CA GLU A 1224 -1.47 52.55 47.26
C GLU A 1224 -2.40 52.53 46.04
N VAL A 1225 -3.06 51.41 45.80
CA VAL A 1225 -3.92 51.19 44.63
C VAL A 1225 -5.29 51.84 44.84
N LYS A 1226 -5.73 52.59 43.83
CA LYS A 1226 -7.11 53.02 43.67
C LYS A 1226 -7.64 52.50 42.34
N ASP A 1227 -8.53 51.53 42.43
CA ASP A 1227 -9.23 50.96 41.29
C ASP A 1227 -10.21 51.98 40.69
N LEU A 1228 -10.32 52.03 39.37
CA LEU A 1228 -11.25 52.91 38.65
C LEU A 1228 -12.16 52.06 37.77
N THR A 1229 -13.29 52.62 37.35
CA THR A 1229 -14.09 51.98 36.31
C THR A 1229 -13.44 52.23 34.95
N ASN A 1230 -13.19 51.17 34.19
CA ASN A 1230 -12.55 51.22 32.87
C ASN A 1230 -13.29 52.16 31.92
N ASN A 1231 -12.79 53.38 31.81
CA ASN A 1231 -13.40 54.46 31.05
C ASN A 1231 -12.34 55.28 30.31
N THR A 1232 -12.72 55.81 29.15
CA THR A 1232 -11.86 56.71 28.35
C THR A 1232 -11.43 57.95 29.13
N TRP A 1233 -12.31 58.45 30.00
CA TRP A 1233 -12.01 59.55 30.91
C TRP A 1233 -12.32 59.12 32.34
N SER A 1234 -11.37 59.37 33.24
CA SER A 1234 -11.51 59.12 34.67
C SER A 1234 -10.95 60.30 35.46
N ASP A 1235 -11.29 60.37 36.73
CA ASP A 1235 -10.83 61.45 37.60
C ASP A 1235 -10.36 60.91 38.96
N VAL A 1236 -9.29 61.49 39.48
CA VAL A 1236 -8.84 61.26 40.86
C VAL A 1236 -8.86 62.60 41.56
N ASN A 1237 -9.93 62.85 42.28
CA ASN A 1237 -10.20 64.15 42.88
C ASN A 1237 -9.77 64.21 44.35
N TYR A 1238 -9.44 65.43 44.78
CA TYR A 1238 -9.26 65.84 46.17
C TYR A 1238 -8.12 65.14 46.92
N ILE A 1239 -7.00 64.90 46.24
CA ILE A 1239 -5.80 64.31 46.82
C ILE A 1239 -5.13 65.32 47.75
N LYS A 1240 -4.93 64.92 49.01
CA LYS A 1240 -4.28 65.66 50.09
C LYS A 1240 -3.68 64.66 51.08
N PRO A 1241 -2.83 65.07 52.04
CA PRO A 1241 -2.23 64.12 52.99
C PRO A 1241 -3.29 63.26 53.70
N GLY A 1242 -3.09 61.95 53.69
CA GLY A 1242 -4.02 60.95 54.24
C GLY A 1242 -5.12 60.47 53.29
N VAL A 1243 -5.16 60.94 52.04
CA VAL A 1243 -6.15 60.51 51.03
C VAL A 1243 -5.47 59.68 49.95
N PHE A 1244 -5.95 58.44 49.74
CA PHE A 1244 -5.42 57.48 48.77
C PHE A 1244 -3.90 57.23 48.88
N GLY A 1245 -3.34 57.21 50.10
CA GLY A 1245 -1.90 57.00 50.31
C GLY A 1245 -1.01 58.23 50.11
N ALA A 1246 -1.58 59.40 49.83
CA ALA A 1246 -0.83 60.63 49.70
C ALA A 1246 -0.30 61.13 51.08
N VAL A 1247 0.89 61.72 51.08
CA VAL A 1247 1.60 62.25 52.27
C VAL A 1247 1.94 63.73 52.09
N SER A 1248 2.26 64.44 53.18
CA SER A 1248 2.86 65.79 53.07
C SER A 1248 4.26 65.66 52.48
N GLY A 1249 4.65 66.59 51.59
CA GLY A 1249 5.86 66.51 50.79
C GLY A 1249 5.64 65.85 49.43
N GLN A 1250 6.66 65.16 48.92
CA GLN A 1250 6.67 64.60 47.57
C GLN A 1250 5.78 63.34 47.46
N ASN A 1251 4.99 63.28 46.39
CA ASN A 1251 4.09 62.18 46.08
C ASN A 1251 4.25 61.76 44.61
N THR A 1252 3.94 60.50 44.32
CA THR A 1252 3.97 59.91 42.98
C THR A 1252 2.63 59.27 42.65
N LEU A 1253 1.98 59.73 41.57
CA LEU A 1253 0.81 59.12 40.96
C LEU A 1253 1.26 58.28 39.75
N VAL A 1254 0.91 57.00 39.70
CA VAL A 1254 1.05 56.15 38.50
C VAL A 1254 -0.35 55.82 37.99
N VAL A 1255 -0.61 56.11 36.72
CA VAL A 1255 -1.87 55.83 36.05
C VAL A 1255 -1.68 54.65 35.12
N TYR A 1256 -2.61 53.70 35.14
CA TYR A 1256 -2.63 52.49 34.31
C TYR A 1256 -3.84 52.54 33.37
N ASP A 1257 -3.65 52.17 32.11
CA ASP A 1257 -4.74 51.84 31.20
C ASP A 1257 -5.08 50.34 31.21
N VAL A 1258 -6.06 49.94 30.41
CA VAL A 1258 -6.50 48.54 30.28
C VAL A 1258 -5.45 47.65 29.60
N ALA A 1259 -4.61 48.20 28.73
CA ALA A 1259 -3.53 47.49 28.04
C ALA A 1259 -2.26 47.32 28.89
N GLY A 1260 -2.25 47.94 30.08
CA GLY A 1260 -1.17 47.90 31.05
C GLY A 1260 -0.10 48.96 30.85
N ASN A 1261 -0.26 49.94 29.94
CA ASN A 1261 0.68 51.04 29.84
C ASN A 1261 0.54 51.97 31.05
N THR A 1262 1.63 52.67 31.37
CA THR A 1262 1.68 53.50 32.58
C THR A 1262 2.19 54.91 32.36
N ARG A 1263 1.64 55.84 33.13
CA ARG A 1263 2.12 57.22 33.22
C ARG A 1263 2.36 57.61 34.67
N THR A 1264 3.59 58.05 34.95
CA THR A 1264 3.98 58.54 36.28
C THR A 1264 3.97 60.07 36.34
N VAL A 1265 3.38 60.65 37.38
CA VAL A 1265 3.33 62.09 37.68
C VAL A 1265 3.78 62.32 39.11
N ALA A 1266 4.79 63.16 39.30
CA ALA A 1266 5.20 63.62 40.63
C ALA A 1266 4.48 64.93 40.99
N PHE A 1267 4.06 65.07 42.24
CA PHE A 1267 3.47 66.30 42.78
C PHE A 1267 3.81 66.46 44.26
N THR A 1268 3.75 67.69 44.78
CA THR A 1268 4.10 67.98 46.19
C THR A 1268 2.88 68.54 46.92
N LEU A 1269 2.56 67.96 48.08
CA LEU A 1269 1.48 68.40 48.96
C LEU A 1269 2.05 69.13 50.17
N ASN A 1270 1.36 70.18 50.64
CA ASN A 1270 1.72 70.89 51.87
C ASN A 1270 1.41 70.07 53.13
#